data_AF-A0AAU8J8X3-F1
#
_entry.id   AF-A0AAU8J8X3-F1
#
_cell.length_a   1.000
_cell.length_b   1.000
_cell.length_c   1.000
_cell.angle_alpha   90.00
_cell.angle_beta   90.00
_cell.angle_gamma   90.00
#
_symmetry.space_group_name_H-M   'P 1'
#
loop_
_entity.id
_entity.type
_entity.pdbx_description
1 polymer ?
#
loop_
_entity_poly.entity_id
_entity_poly.type
_entity_poly.pdbx_seq_one_letter_code
_entity_poly.pdbx_strand_id
1 'polypeptide(L)'
;MDEQRLNAYIQLIEAILGCPSGEEMDILQANPELVDAGLVQVMRAEAEIKMELGELKAADRLLNVGIKIVTANYSLPTLRKAEADALLQQGFQQYQHSEYSQAWESLQQSLALYEAIGDKANIALCWGQLGCIERDRGNWDEAERLYQQYLALSTELGDRSGMATSWGLLGYIQNVRGNWDEAERLYQQYLALSTELGDRSGMATSWGQLGDIQNVRGNWDEAERLYQQSLALRTELGDRKGMATSWGVLGDIQRNRGNWDEAERLFQQCLAIETELGDRSGMATSWGQLGDIQRNRGNWDEAERLYQQSLALRTELGDRAGMASSWGQLGDIQRNRGNWDEAERLYQQSLALRTELGDRSGMAAVWGVLGDIQRFRGNWDEAERLYQQSLALSTELGDKSGMATSWGVLGDIQRCRGNWDEAERLFQQSLALRTELGDKSGMATTWGSLGDIQRNRGNWDEAERLYQQSLALSTELGDKSGMASSWGLLGDIQRNRGNWDEAERLFQQSLALRTELGDRSGMAESWGLLGDIQRNRGNWDEAERLYQQSLALRTELGYKSGMGDVYNELAFVHQHSNKISEAFAAWRAGLAACPPNRFPVEALDIGSRLGNAAFDIKDWQTAIEGYEAAITAVETSCTFAASNQEKQKRRTAQIGVYEKLVQACINSGDIGRALASVERSKSRNLIELLANRDIYPKGDIPPEILTQLDTLRREVTAKQQLLETLDRPTTTNSPSDTLGGDSRGSSSGGLTPDAIETIRQEYQKAEQKLNKLLDIIKTYDPTFSLTQRVEPIKFSEIQGLLDEHTALIEWYCTRERIYAFVVLGGVKERNFLLKNIKMLLFKLSTLFNFPQKEDSEPPFLRGAGGISVWISTPEAYTQLQELRQTYLDTYAQKKSHWEEQFNHYLHRLADILHISELIAPLTDKYRQLILVPYRDLHLFPLHILPLDNLPPDNGSNPQYLADKFADGVKYAPSCQFLQKVSRRNRKDISDNTSNNTSPRFFAIQNPTEDLEYADLEVQAISPAFQPHARILPKKAASKAALKETATAQDFQGAEYIHFAGHGAFNFVSPLLSPLVLAGAVVKREDGQTESLPRENHPEPKPEPELTGNSRYIPWRKGKTLDLTLCYTLGELFQLDLPSCRLVILSACETGLVDFSPELEEYISLGLGFLYAGAPNVICSLWAVNDLSTAILMVKLYEEMQIQPSITLALKAAQQWMRTVTKQELINWLNPSESQENAPIKQKLRENVHLGFKPSHYQPYQHPKHWGAFCAIGV
;
A
#
# COMPACT_ATOMS: atom_id res chain seq x y z
N MET A 1 30.43 45.26 -87.80
CA MET A 1 30.37 46.70 -87.44
C MET A 1 30.07 47.45 -88.72
N ASP A 2 29.17 48.44 -88.68
CA ASP A 2 28.85 49.28 -89.84
C ASP A 2 30.13 49.97 -90.34
N GLU A 3 30.42 49.87 -91.64
CA GLU A 3 31.68 50.33 -92.24
C GLU A 3 31.86 51.85 -92.07
N GLN A 4 30.74 52.60 -92.03
CA GLN A 4 30.74 54.03 -91.71
C GLN A 4 31.10 54.30 -90.25
N ARG A 5 30.64 53.45 -89.31
CA ARG A 5 30.88 53.63 -87.87
C ARG A 5 32.30 53.22 -87.47
N LEU A 6 32.84 52.16 -88.08
CA LEU A 6 34.25 51.78 -87.91
C LEU A 6 35.18 52.90 -88.40
N ASN A 7 34.89 53.51 -89.55
CA ASN A 7 35.66 54.65 -90.05
C ASN A 7 35.57 55.87 -89.13
N ALA A 8 34.41 56.15 -88.54
CA ALA A 8 34.25 57.22 -87.55
C ALA A 8 35.08 56.95 -86.28
N TYR A 9 35.15 55.70 -85.81
CA TYR A 9 36.01 55.33 -84.68
C TYR A 9 37.49 55.50 -85.02
N ILE A 10 37.94 55.07 -86.20
CA ILE A 10 39.34 55.20 -86.63
C ILE A 10 39.73 56.69 -86.70
N GLN A 11 38.89 57.55 -87.29
CA GLN A 11 39.14 59.00 -87.34
C GLN A 11 39.21 59.64 -85.94
N LEU A 12 38.36 59.21 -85.02
CA LEU A 12 38.38 59.68 -83.63
C LEU A 12 39.65 59.22 -82.90
N ILE A 13 40.10 57.99 -83.14
CA ILE A 13 41.35 57.42 -82.61
C ILE A 13 42.57 58.18 -83.13
N GLU A 14 42.60 58.51 -84.42
CA GLU A 14 43.66 59.34 -85.02
C GLU A 14 43.70 60.74 -84.41
N ALA A 15 42.54 61.37 -84.17
CA ALA A 15 42.45 62.66 -83.50
C ALA A 15 42.98 62.62 -82.05
N ILE A 16 42.70 61.54 -81.32
CA ILE A 16 43.19 61.31 -79.95
C ILE A 16 44.71 61.07 -79.92
N LEU A 17 45.24 60.35 -80.91
CA LEU A 17 46.69 60.14 -81.01
C LEU A 17 47.44 61.43 -81.36
N GLY A 18 46.84 62.29 -82.18
CA GLY A 18 47.44 63.54 -82.67
C GLY A 18 47.35 64.74 -81.73
N CYS A 19 46.54 64.69 -80.66
CA CYS A 19 46.36 65.84 -79.76
C CYS A 19 47.47 65.96 -78.70
N PRO A 20 47.68 67.14 -78.08
CA PRO A 20 48.55 67.31 -76.91
C PRO A 20 48.07 66.47 -75.71
N SER A 21 48.99 66.02 -74.85
CA SER A 21 48.64 65.18 -73.69
C SER A 21 47.80 65.96 -72.68
N GLY A 22 46.62 65.43 -72.34
CA GLY A 22 45.66 66.05 -71.41
C GLY A 22 44.33 66.46 -72.04
N GLU A 23 44.27 66.62 -73.37
CA GLU A 23 43.07 67.06 -74.11
C GLU A 23 42.23 65.89 -74.68
N GLU A 24 42.61 64.64 -74.41
CA GLU A 24 41.95 63.45 -74.97
C GLU A 24 40.48 63.36 -74.54
N MET A 25 40.18 63.75 -73.30
CA MET A 25 38.82 63.70 -72.77
C MET A 25 37.91 64.80 -73.34
N ASP A 26 38.46 65.95 -73.72
CA ASP A 26 37.69 67.04 -74.34
C ASP A 26 37.28 66.65 -75.78
N ILE A 27 38.16 65.94 -76.50
CA ILE A 27 37.85 65.38 -77.84
C ILE A 27 36.78 64.29 -77.76
N LEU A 28 36.85 63.42 -76.73
CA LEU A 28 35.83 62.40 -76.48
C LEU A 28 34.48 63.02 -76.09
N GLN A 29 34.48 64.07 -75.27
CA GLN A 29 33.28 64.81 -74.89
C GLN A 29 32.62 65.55 -76.06
N ALA A 30 33.40 65.97 -77.06
CA ALA A 30 32.89 66.59 -78.27
C ALA A 30 32.22 65.60 -79.24
N ASN A 31 32.42 64.28 -79.07
CA ASN A 31 31.88 63.22 -79.92
C ASN A 31 31.20 62.09 -79.09
N PRO A 32 30.23 62.42 -78.22
CA PRO A 32 29.69 61.50 -77.21
C PRO A 32 28.96 60.28 -77.78
N GLU A 33 28.37 60.39 -78.98
CA GLU A 33 27.63 59.31 -79.66
C GLU A 33 28.53 58.17 -80.17
N LEU A 34 29.84 58.39 -80.18
CA LEU A 34 30.86 57.40 -80.53
C LEU A 34 31.53 56.77 -79.30
N VAL A 35 31.28 57.26 -78.09
CA VAL A 35 31.91 56.76 -76.85
C VAL A 35 31.11 55.57 -76.28
N ASP A 36 31.31 54.40 -76.88
CA ASP A 36 30.66 53.14 -76.49
C ASP A 36 31.64 51.96 -76.39
N ALA A 37 31.14 50.77 -76.05
CA ALA A 37 31.97 49.56 -75.94
C ALA A 37 32.65 49.17 -77.25
N GLY A 38 32.08 49.56 -78.40
CA GLY A 38 32.67 49.33 -79.72
C GLY A 38 33.94 50.16 -79.94
N LEU A 39 33.95 51.43 -79.53
CA LEU A 39 35.14 52.28 -79.59
C LEU A 39 36.30 51.70 -78.77
N VAL A 40 36.04 51.20 -77.56
CA VAL A 40 37.09 50.60 -76.69
C VAL A 40 37.68 49.35 -77.32
N GLN A 41 36.86 48.51 -77.98
CA GLN A 41 37.35 47.33 -78.69
C GLN A 41 38.24 47.70 -79.88
N VAL A 42 37.85 48.72 -80.66
CA VAL A 42 38.65 49.19 -81.80
C VAL A 42 39.94 49.87 -81.33
N MET A 43 39.90 50.66 -80.23
CA MET A 43 41.10 51.23 -79.61
C MET A 43 42.10 50.17 -79.15
N ARG A 44 41.63 49.04 -78.60
CA ARG A 44 42.51 47.92 -78.22
C ARG A 44 43.14 47.26 -79.45
N ALA A 45 42.35 46.99 -80.48
CA ALA A 45 42.85 46.36 -81.71
C ALA A 45 43.90 47.25 -82.40
N GLU A 46 43.67 48.57 -82.47
CA GLU A 46 44.68 49.50 -82.99
C GLU A 46 45.90 49.63 -82.08
N ALA A 47 45.73 49.59 -80.75
CA ALA A 47 46.88 49.55 -79.85
C ALA A 47 47.76 48.32 -80.09
N GLU A 48 47.17 47.14 -80.32
CA GLU A 48 47.89 45.91 -80.65
C GLU A 48 48.66 46.03 -81.96
N ILE A 49 48.03 46.54 -83.02
CA ILE A 49 48.70 46.81 -84.32
C ILE A 49 49.87 47.79 -84.14
N LYS A 50 49.69 48.83 -83.33
CA LYS A 50 50.73 49.84 -83.03
C LYS A 50 51.87 49.27 -82.19
N MET A 51 51.60 48.31 -81.29
CA MET A 51 52.65 47.58 -80.57
C MET A 51 53.48 46.71 -81.52
N GLU A 52 52.86 46.04 -82.49
CA GLU A 52 53.57 45.23 -83.50
C GLU A 52 54.45 46.08 -84.42
N LEU A 53 54.05 47.31 -84.72
CA LEU A 53 54.82 48.28 -85.50
C LEU A 53 55.89 49.03 -84.69
N GLY A 54 56.02 48.78 -83.38
CA GLY A 54 57.01 49.39 -82.49
C GLY A 54 56.66 50.79 -81.98
N GLU A 55 55.44 51.28 -82.22
CA GLU A 55 54.94 52.60 -81.79
C GLU A 55 54.37 52.55 -80.35
N LEU A 56 55.18 52.06 -79.40
CA LEU A 56 54.74 51.72 -78.03
C LEU A 56 54.07 52.88 -77.27
N LYS A 57 54.49 54.14 -77.50
CA LYS A 57 53.88 55.31 -76.85
C LYS A 57 52.44 55.58 -77.32
N ALA A 58 52.14 55.32 -78.59
CA ALA A 58 50.80 55.49 -79.13
C ALA A 58 49.86 54.40 -78.61
N ALA A 59 50.35 53.16 -78.57
CA ALA A 59 49.63 52.02 -78.01
C ALA A 59 49.29 52.21 -76.52
N ASP A 60 50.27 52.60 -75.70
CA ASP A 60 50.05 52.89 -74.28
C ASP A 60 49.04 54.03 -74.07
N ARG A 61 49.04 55.03 -74.95
CA ARG A 61 48.09 56.14 -74.88
C ARG A 61 46.66 55.68 -75.18
N LEU A 62 46.46 54.86 -76.22
CA LEU A 62 45.15 54.29 -76.56
C LEU A 62 44.63 53.35 -75.47
N LEU A 63 45.49 52.51 -74.90
CA LEU A 63 45.11 51.64 -73.79
C LEU A 63 44.72 52.44 -72.54
N ASN A 64 45.47 53.49 -72.20
CA ASN A 64 45.14 54.35 -71.06
C ASN A 64 43.86 55.15 -71.26
N VAL A 65 43.59 55.65 -72.47
CA VAL A 65 42.33 56.32 -72.80
C VAL A 65 41.17 55.33 -72.79
N GLY A 66 41.34 54.12 -73.33
CA GLY A 66 40.35 53.05 -73.26
C GLY A 66 40.02 52.66 -71.82
N ILE A 67 41.03 52.57 -70.95
CA ILE A 67 40.83 52.34 -69.50
C ILE A 67 40.07 53.50 -68.87
N LYS A 68 40.39 54.75 -69.21
CA LYS A 68 39.65 55.94 -68.73
C LYS A 68 38.21 55.96 -69.20
N ILE A 69 37.91 55.55 -70.44
CA ILE A 69 36.52 55.42 -70.93
C ILE A 69 35.79 54.34 -70.15
N VAL A 70 36.42 53.19 -69.87
CA VAL A 70 35.83 52.10 -69.08
C VAL A 70 35.62 52.50 -67.61
N THR A 71 36.56 53.25 -67.02
CA THR A 71 36.50 53.68 -65.61
C THR A 71 35.68 54.95 -65.36
N ALA A 72 35.49 55.81 -66.37
CA ALA A 72 34.68 57.03 -66.26
C ALA A 72 33.19 56.81 -66.57
N ASN A 73 32.77 55.63 -67.06
CA ASN A 73 31.39 55.36 -67.48
C ASN A 73 30.46 54.91 -66.33
N TYR A 74 30.32 55.75 -65.30
CA TYR A 74 29.22 55.67 -64.32
C TYR A 74 27.90 56.12 -64.97
N SER A 75 27.35 55.35 -65.91
CA SER A 75 25.92 55.28 -66.24
C SER A 75 25.65 54.51 -67.53
N LEU A 76 25.25 53.24 -67.40
CA LEU A 76 24.46 52.53 -68.42
C LEU A 76 23.36 51.73 -67.70
N PRO A 77 22.08 52.10 -67.83
CA PRO A 77 20.93 51.38 -67.25
C PRO A 77 20.91 49.88 -67.62
N THR A 78 21.48 49.51 -68.77
CA THR A 78 21.60 48.14 -69.25
C THR A 78 22.60 47.29 -68.46
N LEU A 79 23.68 47.87 -67.92
CA LEU A 79 24.64 47.12 -67.10
C LEU A 79 24.08 46.89 -65.68
N ARG A 80 23.43 47.91 -65.10
CA ARG A 80 22.77 47.80 -63.78
C ARG A 80 21.60 46.81 -63.80
N LYS A 81 20.86 46.71 -64.91
CA LYS A 81 19.80 45.70 -65.06
C LYS A 81 20.36 44.29 -65.15
N ALA A 82 21.43 44.07 -65.92
CA ALA A 82 22.07 42.76 -66.00
C ALA A 82 22.68 42.31 -64.66
N GLU A 83 23.23 43.25 -63.88
CA GLU A 83 23.71 42.99 -62.52
C GLU A 83 22.57 42.65 -61.56
N ALA A 84 21.46 43.41 -61.61
CA ALA A 84 20.26 43.11 -60.83
C ALA A 84 19.65 41.74 -61.20
N ASP A 85 19.55 41.41 -62.49
CA ASP A 85 19.04 40.12 -62.99
C ASP A 85 19.92 38.95 -62.50
N ALA A 86 21.25 39.14 -62.49
CA ALA A 86 22.20 38.13 -62.00
C ALA A 86 22.06 37.90 -60.48
N LEU A 87 21.95 38.97 -59.69
CA LEU A 87 21.73 38.89 -58.24
C LEU A 87 20.37 38.29 -57.89
N LEU A 88 19.34 38.60 -58.67
CA LEU A 88 18.02 37.98 -58.54
C LEU A 88 18.10 36.46 -58.75
N GLN A 89 18.73 36.01 -59.85
CA GLN A 89 18.92 34.58 -60.11
C GLN A 89 19.78 33.90 -59.05
N GLN A 90 20.85 34.56 -58.59
CA GLN A 90 21.69 34.06 -57.51
C GLN A 90 20.88 33.89 -56.22
N GLY A 91 20.08 34.88 -55.85
CA GLY A 91 19.19 34.81 -54.69
C GLY A 91 18.20 33.66 -54.77
N PHE A 92 17.60 33.42 -55.94
CA PHE A 92 16.75 32.25 -56.19
C PHE A 92 17.49 30.92 -56.01
N GLN A 93 18.71 30.81 -56.55
CA GLN A 93 19.51 29.60 -56.40
C GLN A 93 19.91 29.36 -54.94
N GLN A 94 20.34 30.40 -54.23
CA GLN A 94 20.68 30.31 -52.81
C GLN A 94 19.47 29.91 -51.97
N TYR A 95 18.28 30.44 -52.27
CA TYR A 95 17.03 30.03 -51.63
C TYR A 95 16.72 28.54 -51.88
N GLN A 96 16.89 28.05 -53.12
CA GLN A 96 16.71 26.62 -53.44
C GLN A 96 17.68 25.71 -52.68
N HIS A 97 18.88 26.19 -52.34
CA HIS A 97 19.86 25.48 -51.50
C HIS A 97 19.67 25.71 -49.99
N SER A 98 18.58 26.39 -49.57
CA SER A 98 18.28 26.73 -48.17
C SER A 98 19.32 27.66 -47.50
N GLU A 99 20.08 28.42 -48.29
CA GLU A 99 21.05 29.40 -47.81
C GLU A 99 20.38 30.75 -47.51
N TYR A 100 19.38 30.75 -46.62
CA TYR A 100 18.46 31.87 -46.41
C TYR A 100 19.15 33.21 -46.11
N SER A 101 20.25 33.22 -45.34
CA SER A 101 21.03 34.44 -45.04
C SER A 101 21.61 35.09 -46.28
N GLN A 102 22.25 34.28 -47.14
CA GLN A 102 22.90 34.76 -48.35
C GLN A 102 21.87 35.11 -49.44
N ALA A 103 20.81 34.30 -49.57
CA ALA A 103 19.70 34.57 -50.48
C ALA A 103 19.06 35.93 -50.20
N TRP A 104 18.85 36.24 -48.91
CA TRP A 104 18.27 37.51 -48.49
C TRP A 104 19.17 38.71 -48.84
N GLU A 105 20.48 38.60 -48.59
CA GLU A 105 21.44 39.66 -48.95
C GLU A 105 21.47 39.90 -50.47
N SER A 106 21.56 38.83 -51.27
CA SER A 106 21.55 38.92 -52.73
C SER A 106 20.25 39.54 -53.27
N LEU A 107 19.10 39.14 -52.73
CA LEU A 107 17.79 39.68 -53.13
C LEU A 107 17.59 41.13 -52.67
N GLN A 108 18.15 41.53 -51.52
CA GLN A 108 18.09 42.91 -51.06
C GLN A 108 18.99 43.83 -51.91
N GLN A 109 20.16 43.36 -52.33
CA GLN A 109 21.03 44.07 -53.27
C GLN A 109 20.38 44.20 -54.65
N SER A 110 19.77 43.11 -55.14
CA SER A 110 18.97 43.10 -56.37
C SER A 110 17.80 44.10 -56.30
N LEU A 111 17.05 44.10 -55.20
CA LEU A 111 15.94 45.03 -54.95
C LEU A 111 16.41 46.49 -55.04
N ALA A 112 17.50 46.86 -54.35
CA ALA A 112 18.03 48.22 -54.36
C ALA A 112 18.45 48.68 -55.77
N LEU A 113 18.99 47.77 -56.59
CA LEU A 113 19.33 48.07 -57.99
C LEU A 113 18.09 48.26 -58.85
N TYR A 114 17.06 47.42 -58.71
CA TYR A 114 15.80 47.59 -59.44
C TYR A 114 15.03 48.84 -59.00
N GLU A 115 15.08 49.22 -57.73
CA GLU A 115 14.56 50.50 -57.23
C GLU A 115 15.27 51.69 -57.88
N ALA A 116 16.60 51.63 -58.02
CA ALA A 116 17.39 52.67 -58.66
C ALA A 116 17.14 52.79 -60.19
N ILE A 117 16.69 51.72 -60.84
CA ILE A 117 16.35 51.68 -62.27
C ILE A 117 14.84 51.96 -62.51
N GLY A 118 14.01 51.83 -61.47
CA GLY A 118 12.55 51.98 -61.55
C GLY A 118 11.81 50.78 -62.15
N ASP A 119 12.40 49.58 -62.11
CA ASP A 119 11.79 48.34 -62.65
C ASP A 119 10.79 47.76 -61.65
N LYS A 120 9.58 48.32 -61.65
CA LYS A 120 8.50 47.93 -60.72
C LYS A 120 8.15 46.44 -60.76
N ALA A 121 8.27 45.77 -61.90
CA ALA A 121 7.94 44.35 -62.01
C ALA A 121 8.95 43.49 -61.24
N ASN A 122 10.24 43.79 -61.36
CA ASN A 122 11.29 43.05 -60.64
C ASN A 122 11.39 43.44 -59.16
N ILE A 123 11.03 44.68 -58.79
CA ILE A 123 10.84 45.08 -57.38
C ILE A 123 9.77 44.20 -56.72
N ALA A 124 8.63 44.01 -57.39
CA ALA A 124 7.55 43.16 -56.91
C ALA A 124 8.03 41.71 -56.70
N LEU A 125 8.73 41.14 -57.67
CA LEU A 125 9.33 39.79 -57.56
C LEU A 125 10.32 39.68 -56.39
N CYS A 126 11.17 40.69 -56.18
CA CYS A 126 12.11 40.71 -55.05
C CYS A 126 11.37 40.71 -53.71
N TRP A 127 10.33 41.53 -53.53
CA TRP A 127 9.51 41.53 -52.30
C TRP A 127 8.80 40.20 -52.07
N GLY A 128 8.25 39.58 -53.12
CA GLY A 128 7.66 38.25 -53.02
C GLY A 128 8.66 37.20 -52.53
N GLN A 129 9.90 37.20 -53.05
CA GLN A 129 10.94 36.24 -52.63
C GLN A 129 11.52 36.54 -51.25
N LEU A 130 11.74 37.81 -50.91
CA LEU A 130 12.16 38.21 -49.57
C LEU A 130 11.11 37.81 -48.54
N GLY A 131 9.82 37.95 -48.86
CA GLY A 131 8.72 37.48 -48.01
C GLY A 131 8.76 35.95 -47.80
N CYS A 132 9.08 35.16 -48.83
CA CYS A 132 9.27 33.70 -48.70
C CYS A 132 10.41 33.36 -47.76
N ILE A 133 11.53 34.10 -47.81
CA ILE A 133 12.66 33.89 -46.92
C ILE A 133 12.32 34.24 -45.47
N GLU A 134 11.69 35.39 -45.23
CA GLU A 134 11.30 35.79 -43.88
C GLU A 134 10.27 34.84 -43.28
N ARG A 135 9.35 34.30 -44.10
CA ARG A 135 8.45 33.22 -43.71
C ARG A 135 9.22 31.98 -43.26
N ASP A 136 10.18 31.51 -44.04
CA ASP A 136 10.96 30.31 -43.74
C ASP A 136 11.89 30.49 -42.53
N ARG A 137 12.26 31.74 -42.20
CA ARG A 137 12.97 32.10 -40.96
C ARG A 137 12.06 32.22 -39.73
N GLY A 138 10.73 32.21 -39.91
CA GLY A 138 9.75 32.39 -38.85
C GLY A 138 9.46 33.86 -38.48
N ASN A 139 9.91 34.82 -39.28
CA ASN A 139 9.64 36.25 -39.08
C ASN A 139 8.32 36.66 -39.75
N TRP A 140 7.21 36.16 -39.18
CA TRP A 140 5.87 36.27 -39.78
C TRP A 140 5.41 37.71 -40.03
N ASP A 141 5.75 38.65 -39.14
CA ASP A 141 5.35 40.06 -39.26
C ASP A 141 6.03 40.74 -40.45
N GLU A 142 7.30 40.46 -40.67
CA GLU A 142 8.06 41.03 -41.78
C GLU A 142 7.68 40.38 -43.11
N ALA A 143 7.44 39.07 -43.11
CA ALA A 143 6.93 38.36 -44.28
C ALA A 143 5.57 38.92 -44.74
N GLU A 144 4.66 39.18 -43.80
CA GLU A 144 3.37 39.80 -44.09
C GLU A 144 3.55 41.20 -44.68
N ARG A 145 4.42 42.02 -44.07
CA ARG A 145 4.71 43.38 -44.57
C ARG A 145 5.21 43.35 -46.01
N LEU A 146 6.14 42.44 -46.34
CA LEU A 146 6.69 42.27 -47.67
C LEU A 146 5.64 41.77 -48.68
N TYR A 147 4.78 40.82 -48.29
CA TYR A 147 3.69 40.36 -49.15
C TYR A 147 2.60 41.41 -49.37
N GLN A 148 2.31 42.27 -48.39
CA GLN A 148 1.41 43.41 -48.57
C GLN A 148 1.99 44.44 -49.55
N GLN A 149 3.31 44.69 -49.49
CA GLN A 149 4.00 45.56 -50.45
C GLN A 149 3.99 44.95 -51.85
N TYR A 150 4.22 43.64 -51.97
CA TYR A 150 4.10 42.90 -53.22
C TYR A 150 2.70 43.00 -53.82
N LEU A 151 1.65 42.75 -53.01
CA LEU A 151 0.26 42.87 -53.43
C LEU A 151 -0.09 44.28 -53.93
N ALA A 152 0.34 45.32 -53.22
CA ALA A 152 0.08 46.71 -53.58
C ALA A 152 0.71 47.06 -54.95
N LEU A 153 1.94 46.63 -55.18
CA LEU A 153 2.66 46.91 -56.43
C LEU A 153 2.14 46.07 -57.60
N SER A 154 1.81 44.80 -57.39
CA SER A 154 1.13 43.97 -58.41
C SER A 154 -0.24 44.53 -58.78
N THR A 155 -0.96 45.13 -57.83
CA THR A 155 -2.23 45.83 -58.10
C THR A 155 -2.01 47.06 -58.96
N GLU A 156 -0.96 47.86 -58.69
CA GLU A 156 -0.61 49.03 -59.50
C GLU A 156 -0.24 48.64 -60.94
N LEU A 157 0.48 47.52 -61.11
CA LEU A 157 0.92 47.00 -62.39
C LEU A 157 -0.18 46.27 -63.18
N GLY A 158 -1.35 46.02 -62.56
CA GLY A 158 -2.41 45.20 -63.14
C GLY A 158 -2.03 43.72 -63.29
N ASP A 159 -0.99 43.27 -62.57
CA ASP A 159 -0.53 41.88 -62.58
C ASP A 159 -1.45 41.00 -61.72
N ARG A 160 -2.46 40.44 -62.37
CA ARG A 160 -3.43 39.55 -61.72
C ARG A 160 -2.81 38.26 -61.21
N SER A 161 -1.72 37.76 -61.82
CA SER A 161 -1.05 36.55 -61.33
C SER A 161 -0.28 36.82 -60.04
N GLY A 162 0.42 37.95 -59.97
CA GLY A 162 1.09 38.42 -58.75
C GLY A 162 0.11 38.73 -57.62
N MET A 163 -1.05 39.32 -57.92
CA MET A 163 -2.13 39.54 -56.95
C MET A 163 -2.66 38.22 -56.36
N ALA A 164 -2.94 37.23 -57.22
CA ALA A 164 -3.41 35.91 -56.78
C ALA A 164 -2.37 35.23 -55.86
N THR A 165 -1.10 35.24 -56.27
CA THR A 165 0.01 34.68 -55.49
C THR A 165 0.13 35.37 -54.12
N SER A 166 0.00 36.71 -54.08
CA SER A 166 0.07 37.48 -52.84
C SER A 166 -1.07 37.13 -51.87
N TRP A 167 -2.30 36.99 -52.34
CA TRP A 167 -3.42 36.58 -51.50
C TRP A 167 -3.26 35.16 -50.95
N GLY A 168 -2.75 34.23 -51.75
CA GLY A 168 -2.43 32.88 -51.27
C GLY A 168 -1.36 32.88 -50.17
N LEU A 169 -0.29 33.67 -50.33
CA LEU A 169 0.80 33.78 -49.35
C LEU A 169 0.36 34.50 -48.07
N LEU A 170 -0.44 35.57 -48.17
CA LEU A 170 -1.03 36.23 -47.01
C LEU A 170 -2.04 35.33 -46.28
N GLY A 171 -2.85 34.59 -47.03
CA GLY A 171 -3.78 33.59 -46.48
C GLY A 171 -3.05 32.53 -45.67
N TYR A 172 -1.90 32.06 -46.14
CA TYR A 172 -1.05 31.12 -45.41
C TYR A 172 -0.57 31.69 -44.07
N ILE A 173 -0.06 32.94 -44.05
CA ILE A 173 0.38 33.59 -42.80
C ILE A 173 -0.77 33.68 -41.79
N GLN A 174 -1.94 34.13 -42.24
CA GLN A 174 -3.10 34.28 -41.35
C GLN A 174 -3.59 32.92 -40.83
N ASN A 175 -3.51 31.85 -41.65
CA ASN A 175 -3.84 30.50 -41.22
C ASN A 175 -2.91 30.01 -40.09
N VAL A 176 -1.59 30.18 -40.27
CA VAL A 176 -0.58 29.79 -39.27
C VAL A 176 -0.75 30.53 -37.94
N ARG A 177 -1.21 31.79 -37.96
CA ARG A 177 -1.48 32.59 -36.76
C ARG A 177 -2.80 32.28 -36.07
N GLY A 178 -3.66 31.46 -36.66
CA GLY A 178 -4.99 31.16 -36.11
C GLY A 178 -6.07 32.18 -36.48
N ASN A 179 -5.78 33.15 -37.37
CA ASN A 179 -6.74 34.13 -37.86
C ASN A 179 -7.57 33.56 -39.02
N TRP A 180 -8.30 32.49 -38.73
CA TRP A 180 -8.96 31.64 -39.74
C TRP A 180 -10.00 32.39 -40.60
N ASP A 181 -10.70 33.37 -40.02
CA ASP A 181 -11.68 34.18 -40.76
C ASP A 181 -11.02 35.02 -41.86
N GLU A 182 -9.87 35.63 -41.56
CA GLU A 182 -9.12 36.44 -42.51
C GLU A 182 -8.40 35.56 -43.53
N ALA A 183 -7.84 34.42 -43.10
CA ALA A 183 -7.24 33.43 -43.99
C ALA A 183 -8.26 32.90 -45.01
N GLU A 184 -9.47 32.56 -44.56
CA GLU A 184 -10.56 32.12 -45.42
C GLU A 184 -10.93 33.20 -46.43
N ARG A 185 -11.07 34.46 -46.00
CA ARG A 185 -11.36 35.59 -46.88
C ARG A 185 -10.29 35.73 -47.98
N LEU A 186 -9.02 35.65 -47.62
CA LEU A 186 -7.89 35.75 -48.56
C LEU A 186 -7.85 34.56 -49.52
N TYR A 187 -8.08 33.34 -49.06
CA TYR A 187 -8.13 32.15 -49.93
C TYR A 187 -9.36 32.13 -50.84
N GLN A 188 -10.50 32.69 -50.42
CA GLN A 188 -11.67 32.88 -51.30
C GLN A 188 -11.36 33.90 -52.41
N GLN A 189 -10.65 34.98 -52.09
CA GLN A 189 -10.19 35.96 -53.09
C GLN A 189 -9.19 35.33 -54.07
N TYR A 190 -8.25 34.53 -53.57
CA TYR A 190 -7.31 33.76 -54.39
C TYR A 190 -8.04 32.78 -55.32
N LEU A 191 -8.98 32.00 -54.79
CA LEU A 191 -9.76 31.04 -55.58
C LEU A 191 -10.55 31.71 -56.71
N ALA A 192 -11.22 32.84 -56.41
CA ALA A 192 -12.01 33.57 -57.40
C ALA A 192 -11.14 34.07 -58.56
N LEU A 193 -9.96 34.62 -58.26
CA LEU A 193 -9.04 35.13 -59.26
C LEU A 193 -8.34 34.00 -60.05
N SER A 194 -7.93 32.91 -59.39
CA SER A 194 -7.40 31.73 -60.09
C SER A 194 -8.44 31.10 -61.02
N THR A 195 -9.72 31.13 -60.65
CA THR A 195 -10.82 30.67 -61.53
C THR A 195 -10.95 31.55 -62.77
N GLU A 196 -10.86 32.88 -62.62
CA GLU A 196 -10.90 33.82 -63.75
C GLU A 196 -9.68 33.65 -64.68
N LEU A 197 -8.51 33.39 -64.12
CA LEU A 197 -7.26 33.19 -64.86
C LEU A 197 -7.14 31.78 -65.48
N GLY A 198 -8.05 30.85 -65.16
CA GLY A 198 -7.96 29.46 -65.59
C GLY A 198 -6.82 28.67 -64.93
N ASP A 199 -6.28 29.17 -63.81
CA ASP A 199 -5.20 28.54 -63.05
C ASP A 199 -5.74 27.37 -62.21
N ARG A 200 -5.78 26.20 -62.84
CA ARG A 200 -6.23 24.96 -62.19
C ARG A 200 -5.36 24.55 -60.99
N SER A 201 -4.06 24.88 -60.99
CA SER A 201 -3.17 24.54 -59.88
C SER A 201 -3.47 25.41 -58.65
N GLY A 202 -3.68 26.72 -58.86
CA GLY A 202 -4.10 27.64 -57.81
C GLY A 202 -5.50 27.35 -57.26
N MET A 203 -6.44 26.92 -58.11
CA MET A 203 -7.75 26.44 -57.67
C MET A 203 -7.65 25.22 -56.74
N ALA A 204 -6.86 24.20 -57.14
CA ALA A 204 -6.65 23.01 -56.33
C ALA A 204 -6.00 23.34 -54.97
N THR A 205 -5.03 24.26 -54.96
CA THR A 205 -4.37 24.73 -53.73
C THR A 205 -5.33 25.49 -52.84
N SER A 206 -6.14 26.39 -53.40
CA SER A 206 -7.14 27.16 -52.65
C SER A 206 -8.17 26.27 -51.99
N TRP A 207 -8.71 25.28 -52.70
CA TRP A 207 -9.66 24.32 -52.11
C TRP A 207 -9.03 23.49 -51.00
N GLY A 208 -7.76 23.07 -51.13
CA GLY A 208 -7.06 22.37 -50.05
C GLY A 208 -6.92 23.23 -48.80
N GLN A 209 -6.47 24.49 -48.95
CA GLN A 209 -6.29 25.41 -47.84
C GLN A 209 -7.61 25.84 -47.17
N LEU A 210 -8.68 26.04 -47.96
CA LEU A 210 -10.02 26.24 -47.41
C LEU A 210 -10.51 24.98 -46.68
N GLY A 211 -10.19 23.80 -47.20
CA GLY A 211 -10.45 22.53 -46.55
C GLY A 211 -9.75 22.41 -45.19
N ASP A 212 -8.48 22.80 -45.08
CA ASP A 212 -7.73 22.86 -43.82
C ASP A 212 -8.43 23.72 -42.78
N ILE A 213 -8.85 24.93 -43.18
CA ILE A 213 -9.54 25.87 -42.28
C ILE A 213 -10.86 25.26 -41.77
N GLN A 214 -11.66 24.64 -42.65
CA GLN A 214 -12.91 24.00 -42.25
C GLN A 214 -12.67 22.77 -41.37
N ASN A 215 -11.60 22.01 -41.61
CA ASN A 215 -11.23 20.86 -40.79
C ASN A 215 -10.87 21.27 -39.36
N VAL A 216 -10.05 22.32 -39.20
CA VAL A 216 -9.66 22.86 -37.89
C VAL A 216 -10.88 23.40 -37.11
N ARG A 217 -11.87 23.96 -37.79
CA ARG A 217 -13.14 24.42 -37.18
C ARG A 217 -14.10 23.28 -36.83
N GLY A 218 -13.82 22.04 -37.22
CA GLY A 218 -14.71 20.89 -37.01
C GLY A 218 -15.85 20.77 -38.03
N ASN A 219 -15.84 21.58 -39.11
CA ASN A 219 -16.82 21.52 -40.19
C ASN A 219 -16.42 20.42 -41.20
N TRP A 220 -16.38 19.17 -40.73
CA TRP A 220 -15.81 18.05 -41.47
C TRP A 220 -16.51 17.75 -42.80
N ASP A 221 -17.82 18.00 -42.89
CA ASP A 221 -18.60 17.81 -44.14
C ASP A 221 -18.14 18.76 -45.25
N GLU A 222 -17.93 20.03 -44.90
CA GLU A 222 -17.46 21.04 -45.84
C GLU A 222 -15.97 20.86 -46.17
N ALA A 223 -15.16 20.50 -45.17
CA ALA A 223 -13.75 20.17 -45.37
C ALA A 223 -13.58 19.01 -46.35
N GLU A 224 -14.34 17.92 -46.17
CA GLU A 224 -14.34 16.77 -47.07
C GLU A 224 -14.74 17.19 -48.49
N ARG A 225 -15.80 17.99 -48.65
CA ARG A 225 -16.24 18.48 -49.96
C ARG A 225 -15.14 19.25 -50.68
N LEU A 226 -14.48 20.17 -49.98
CA LEU A 226 -13.38 20.98 -50.51
C LEU A 226 -12.16 20.12 -50.87
N TYR A 227 -11.82 19.14 -50.03
CA TYR A 227 -10.74 18.21 -50.28
C TYR A 227 -11.01 17.26 -51.46
N GLN A 228 -12.25 16.80 -51.63
CA GLN A 228 -12.66 16.02 -52.81
C GLN A 228 -12.55 16.84 -54.10
N GLN A 229 -12.93 18.13 -54.05
CA GLN A 229 -12.77 19.05 -55.20
C GLN A 229 -11.29 19.28 -55.53
N SER A 230 -10.44 19.49 -54.51
CA SER A 230 -8.99 19.60 -54.68
C SER A 230 -8.39 18.32 -55.27
N LEU A 231 -8.74 17.15 -54.72
CA LEU A 231 -8.24 15.85 -55.15
C LEU A 231 -8.60 15.54 -56.61
N ALA A 232 -9.85 15.81 -57.02
CA ALA A 232 -10.29 15.60 -58.41
C ALA A 232 -9.43 16.41 -59.39
N LEU A 233 -9.19 17.68 -59.08
CA LEU A 233 -8.39 18.56 -59.94
C LEU A 233 -6.91 18.19 -59.92
N ARG A 234 -6.34 17.82 -58.78
CA ARG A 234 -4.95 17.32 -58.67
C ARG A 234 -4.76 16.01 -59.44
N THR A 235 -5.78 15.16 -59.49
CA THR A 235 -5.77 13.94 -60.30
C THR A 235 -5.74 14.27 -61.80
N GLU A 236 -6.53 15.24 -62.26
CA GLU A 236 -6.47 15.72 -63.65
C GLU A 236 -5.10 16.31 -64.02
N LEU A 237 -4.48 17.02 -63.07
CA LEU A 237 -3.17 17.65 -63.25
C LEU A 237 -1.99 16.66 -63.14
N GLY A 238 -2.23 15.43 -62.70
CA GLY A 238 -1.17 14.45 -62.42
C GLY A 238 -0.29 14.81 -61.21
N ASP A 239 -0.77 15.68 -60.33
CA ASP A 239 -0.06 16.12 -59.11
C ASP A 239 -0.10 15.03 -58.03
N ARG A 240 0.80 14.05 -58.16
CA ARG A 240 0.90 12.91 -57.24
C ARG A 240 1.11 13.35 -55.79
N LYS A 241 2.00 14.33 -55.56
CA LYS A 241 2.29 14.82 -54.19
C LYS A 241 1.04 15.43 -53.56
N GLY A 242 0.33 16.26 -54.30
CA GLY A 242 -0.92 16.83 -53.84
C GLY A 242 -2.04 15.82 -53.63
N MET A 243 -2.12 14.77 -54.45
CA MET A 243 -3.07 13.67 -54.24
C MET A 243 -2.81 12.94 -52.91
N ALA A 244 -1.54 12.65 -52.59
CA ALA A 244 -1.18 12.06 -51.30
C ALA A 244 -1.62 12.94 -50.12
N THR A 245 -1.31 14.25 -50.17
CA THR A 245 -1.77 15.19 -49.14
C THR A 245 -3.30 15.20 -48.99
N SER A 246 -4.04 15.28 -50.09
CA SER A 246 -5.51 15.27 -50.04
C SER A 246 -6.07 13.95 -49.49
N TRP A 247 -5.48 12.80 -49.84
CA TRP A 247 -5.90 11.51 -49.28
C TRP A 247 -5.55 11.36 -47.80
N GLY A 248 -4.39 11.84 -47.36
CA GLY A 248 -4.02 11.84 -45.94
C GLY A 248 -5.01 12.62 -45.09
N VAL A 249 -5.38 13.85 -45.53
CA VAL A 249 -6.32 14.69 -44.79
C VAL A 249 -7.75 14.13 -44.84
N LEU A 250 -8.19 13.58 -45.98
CA LEU A 250 -9.46 12.86 -46.05
C LEU A 250 -9.46 11.64 -45.12
N GLY A 251 -8.34 10.93 -45.02
CA GLY A 251 -8.15 9.83 -44.09
C GLY A 251 -8.31 10.28 -42.63
N ASP A 252 -7.72 11.41 -42.26
CA ASP A 252 -7.87 12.02 -40.93
C ASP A 252 -9.33 12.40 -40.63
N ILE A 253 -10.03 13.00 -41.59
CA ILE A 253 -11.45 13.35 -41.45
C ILE A 253 -12.30 12.10 -41.20
N GLN A 254 -12.11 11.03 -41.99
CA GLN A 254 -12.87 9.79 -41.82
C GLN A 254 -12.54 9.08 -40.51
N ARG A 255 -11.26 9.13 -40.09
CA ARG A 255 -10.81 8.60 -38.80
C ARG A 255 -11.49 9.32 -37.62
N ASN A 256 -11.55 10.65 -37.65
CA ASN A 256 -12.19 11.45 -36.60
C ASN A 256 -13.71 11.21 -36.49
N ARG A 257 -14.36 10.81 -37.59
CA ARG A 257 -15.77 10.37 -37.58
C ARG A 257 -15.99 8.93 -37.12
N GLY A 258 -14.92 8.16 -36.92
CA GLY A 258 -15.01 6.72 -36.60
C GLY A 258 -15.25 5.82 -37.81
N ASN A 259 -15.12 6.32 -39.04
CA ASN A 259 -15.20 5.54 -40.27
C ASN A 259 -13.85 4.87 -40.57
N TRP A 260 -13.44 3.96 -39.69
CA TRP A 260 -12.09 3.36 -39.70
C TRP A 260 -11.73 2.65 -41.00
N ASP A 261 -12.69 1.99 -41.65
CA ASP A 261 -12.49 1.26 -42.92
C ASP A 261 -12.14 2.18 -44.08
N GLU A 262 -12.85 3.31 -44.18
CA GLU A 262 -12.60 4.29 -45.23
C GLU A 262 -11.31 5.07 -44.95
N ALA A 263 -11.03 5.40 -43.69
CA ALA A 263 -9.78 6.02 -43.28
C ALA A 263 -8.56 5.16 -43.64
N GLU A 264 -8.62 3.86 -43.35
CA GLU A 264 -7.56 2.91 -43.70
C GLU A 264 -7.33 2.86 -45.21
N ARG A 265 -8.40 2.79 -46.00
CA ARG A 265 -8.33 2.80 -47.48
C ARG A 265 -7.61 4.06 -47.99
N LEU A 266 -7.96 5.23 -47.45
CA LEU A 266 -7.38 6.51 -47.85
C LEU A 266 -5.89 6.61 -47.45
N PHE A 267 -5.52 6.18 -46.24
CA PHE A 267 -4.11 6.16 -45.82
C PHE A 267 -3.27 5.12 -46.59
N GLN A 268 -3.85 3.98 -46.98
CA GLN A 268 -3.16 3.04 -47.87
C GLN A 268 -2.91 3.63 -49.27
N GLN A 269 -3.86 4.40 -49.80
CA GLN A 269 -3.68 5.13 -51.06
C GLN A 269 -2.62 6.23 -50.95
N CYS A 270 -2.59 6.96 -49.84
CA CYS A 270 -1.54 7.94 -49.53
C CYS A 270 -0.16 7.26 -49.48
N LEU A 271 -0.03 6.19 -48.68
CA LEU A 271 1.22 5.45 -48.51
C LEU A 271 1.75 4.87 -49.83
N ALA A 272 0.86 4.42 -50.71
CA ALA A 272 1.26 3.90 -52.03
C ALA A 272 1.93 4.99 -52.89
N ILE A 273 1.39 6.20 -52.92
CA ILE A 273 2.01 7.34 -53.63
C ILE A 273 3.29 7.78 -52.94
N GLU A 274 3.31 7.88 -51.60
CA GLU A 274 4.52 8.25 -50.85
C GLU A 274 5.66 7.27 -51.14
N THR A 275 5.35 5.97 -51.24
CA THR A 275 6.32 4.93 -51.64
C THR A 275 6.80 5.11 -53.09
N GLU A 276 5.90 5.45 -54.02
CA GLU A 276 6.24 5.75 -55.43
C GLU A 276 7.17 6.98 -55.54
N LEU A 277 6.92 8.01 -54.73
CA LEU A 277 7.69 9.26 -54.70
C LEU A 277 8.98 9.16 -53.88
N GLY A 278 9.17 8.09 -53.10
CA GLY A 278 10.28 7.94 -52.16
C GLY A 278 10.18 8.89 -50.95
N ASP A 279 8.99 9.38 -50.61
CA ASP A 279 8.75 10.26 -49.46
C ASP A 279 8.76 9.47 -48.15
N ARG A 280 9.96 9.25 -47.62
CA ARG A 280 10.16 8.51 -46.36
C ARG A 280 9.49 9.19 -45.15
N SER A 281 9.35 10.52 -45.15
CA SER A 281 8.69 11.23 -44.04
C SER A 281 7.17 11.05 -44.07
N GLY A 282 6.59 11.12 -45.27
CA GLY A 282 5.18 10.79 -45.51
C GLY A 282 4.88 9.34 -45.09
N MET A 283 5.69 8.38 -45.55
CA MET A 283 5.53 6.96 -45.21
C MET A 283 5.51 6.71 -43.69
N ALA A 284 6.44 7.33 -42.96
CA ALA A 284 6.48 7.21 -41.50
C ALA A 284 5.22 7.77 -40.82
N THR A 285 4.65 8.85 -41.36
CA THR A 285 3.41 9.44 -40.88
C THR A 285 2.22 8.54 -41.18
N SER A 286 2.08 8.07 -42.43
CA SER A 286 1.03 7.15 -42.86
C SER A 286 1.04 5.83 -42.05
N TRP A 287 2.21 5.25 -41.76
CA TRP A 287 2.29 4.08 -40.86
C TRP A 287 1.83 4.39 -39.44
N GLY A 288 2.14 5.58 -38.91
CA GLY A 288 1.62 6.02 -37.61
C GLY A 288 0.10 6.13 -37.61
N GLN A 289 -0.50 6.75 -38.63
CA GLN A 289 -1.96 6.88 -38.73
C GLN A 289 -2.67 5.54 -38.91
N LEU A 290 -2.10 4.64 -39.73
CA LEU A 290 -2.60 3.27 -39.86
C LEU A 290 -2.49 2.51 -38.52
N GLY A 291 -1.41 2.73 -37.76
CA GLY A 291 -1.25 2.21 -36.41
C GLY A 291 -2.36 2.70 -35.46
N ASP A 292 -2.71 3.99 -35.51
CA ASP A 292 -3.80 4.57 -34.71
C ASP A 292 -5.14 3.92 -35.04
N ILE A 293 -5.42 3.67 -36.33
CA ILE A 293 -6.63 2.99 -36.78
C ILE A 293 -6.70 1.56 -36.24
N GLN A 294 -5.60 0.79 -36.35
CA GLN A 294 -5.56 -0.58 -35.84
C GLN A 294 -5.65 -0.62 -34.31
N ARG A 295 -5.05 0.35 -33.59
CA ARG A 295 -5.18 0.49 -32.14
C ARG A 295 -6.64 0.68 -31.74
N ASN A 296 -7.35 1.59 -32.42
CA ASN A 296 -8.75 1.94 -32.10
C ASN A 296 -9.71 0.78 -32.38
N ARG A 297 -9.38 -0.10 -33.34
CA ARG A 297 -10.13 -1.36 -33.58
C ARG A 297 -9.82 -2.49 -32.59
N GLY A 298 -8.79 -2.34 -31.77
CA GLY A 298 -8.34 -3.41 -30.86
C GLY A 298 -7.29 -4.36 -31.44
N ASN A 299 -6.82 -4.13 -32.68
CA ASN A 299 -5.80 -4.94 -33.34
C ASN A 299 -4.39 -4.51 -32.89
N TRP A 300 -4.09 -4.72 -31.62
CA TRP A 300 -2.87 -4.18 -30.98
C TRP A 300 -1.56 -4.71 -31.57
N ASP A 301 -1.54 -5.96 -32.04
CA ASP A 301 -0.35 -6.57 -32.67
C ASP A 301 -0.02 -5.93 -34.03
N GLU A 302 -1.04 -5.58 -34.81
CA GLU A 302 -0.85 -4.87 -36.08
C GLU A 302 -0.41 -3.43 -35.84
N ALA A 303 -1.07 -2.76 -34.87
CA ALA A 303 -0.73 -1.40 -34.48
C ALA A 303 0.73 -1.28 -34.01
N GLU A 304 1.18 -2.21 -33.15
CA GLU A 304 2.57 -2.26 -32.70
C GLU A 304 3.55 -2.39 -33.86
N ARG A 305 3.27 -3.28 -34.82
CA ARG A 305 4.13 -3.47 -35.99
C ARG A 305 4.24 -2.19 -36.83
N LEU A 306 3.12 -1.53 -37.07
CA LEU A 306 3.06 -0.27 -37.83
C LEU A 306 3.80 0.87 -37.10
N TYR A 307 3.63 0.98 -35.78
CA TYR A 307 4.37 1.95 -34.97
C TYR A 307 5.88 1.66 -34.92
N GLN A 308 6.29 0.39 -34.86
CA GLN A 308 7.70 0.00 -34.93
C GLN A 308 8.32 0.35 -36.30
N GLN A 309 7.58 0.14 -37.40
CA GLN A 309 8.01 0.55 -38.73
C GLN A 309 8.14 2.08 -38.84
N SER A 310 7.17 2.83 -38.32
CA SER A 310 7.23 4.30 -38.23
C SER A 310 8.43 4.77 -37.41
N LEU A 311 8.65 4.19 -36.22
CA LEU A 311 9.76 4.54 -35.32
C LEU A 311 11.13 4.26 -35.96
N ALA A 312 11.29 3.11 -36.63
CA ALA A 312 12.54 2.76 -37.29
C ALA A 312 12.88 3.78 -38.39
N LEU A 313 11.90 4.14 -39.23
CA LEU A 313 12.11 5.11 -40.30
C LEU A 313 12.35 6.53 -39.76
N ARG A 314 11.62 6.96 -38.72
CA ARG A 314 11.87 8.26 -38.04
C ARG A 314 13.26 8.32 -37.40
N THR A 315 13.75 7.19 -36.89
CA THR A 315 15.12 7.09 -36.35
C THR A 315 16.15 7.23 -37.47
N GLU A 316 15.96 6.60 -38.63
CA GLU A 316 16.82 6.78 -39.81
C GLU A 316 16.84 8.23 -40.30
N LEU A 317 15.69 8.91 -40.25
CA LEU A 317 15.55 10.30 -40.68
C LEU A 317 16.05 11.33 -39.65
N GLY A 318 16.35 10.91 -38.41
CA GLY A 318 16.69 11.81 -37.32
C GLY A 318 15.52 12.65 -36.79
N ASP A 319 14.28 12.24 -37.06
CA ASP A 319 13.06 12.92 -36.63
C ASP A 319 12.77 12.65 -35.14
N ARG A 320 13.41 13.44 -34.27
CA ARG A 320 13.28 13.30 -32.81
C ARG A 320 11.84 13.54 -32.32
N ALA A 321 11.11 14.49 -32.90
CA ALA A 321 9.73 14.79 -32.51
C ALA A 321 8.80 13.62 -32.84
N GLY A 322 8.97 13.03 -34.02
CA GLY A 322 8.28 11.83 -34.43
C GLY A 322 8.62 10.61 -33.58
N MET A 323 9.89 10.41 -33.24
CA MET A 323 10.32 9.33 -32.34
C MET A 323 9.62 9.41 -30.98
N ALA A 324 9.53 10.62 -30.39
CA ALA A 324 8.83 10.83 -29.13
C ALA A 324 7.35 10.47 -29.21
N SER A 325 6.68 10.78 -30.33
CA SER A 325 5.28 10.41 -30.57
C SER A 325 5.11 8.91 -30.77
N SER A 326 5.99 8.26 -31.55
CA SER A 326 5.95 6.80 -31.73
C SER A 326 6.20 6.02 -30.43
N TRP A 327 7.10 6.48 -29.56
CA TRP A 327 7.26 5.88 -28.22
C TRP A 327 6.02 6.06 -27.34
N GLY A 328 5.35 7.21 -27.39
CA GLY A 328 4.07 7.41 -26.72
C GLY A 328 2.99 6.44 -27.23
N GLN A 329 2.88 6.29 -28.54
CA GLN A 329 1.92 5.37 -29.18
C GLN A 329 2.22 3.89 -28.87
N LEU A 330 3.50 3.49 -28.82
CA LEU A 330 3.90 2.16 -28.36
C LEU A 330 3.60 1.97 -26.87
N GLY A 331 3.82 3.00 -26.06
CA GLY A 331 3.44 3.03 -24.64
C GLY A 331 1.93 2.81 -24.46
N ASP A 332 1.10 3.43 -25.30
CA ASP A 332 -0.35 3.22 -25.34
C ASP A 332 -0.73 1.77 -25.64
N ILE A 333 -0.03 1.11 -26.56
CA ILE A 333 -0.26 -0.31 -26.88
C ILE A 333 0.05 -1.19 -25.67
N GLN A 334 1.21 -0.98 -25.03
CA GLN A 334 1.59 -1.76 -23.86
C GLN A 334 0.66 -1.50 -22.68
N ARG A 335 0.23 -0.25 -22.50
CA ARG A 335 -0.80 0.15 -21.53
C ARG A 335 -2.12 -0.59 -21.77
N ASN A 336 -2.60 -0.61 -23.01
CA ASN A 336 -3.84 -1.28 -23.40
C ASN A 336 -3.79 -2.81 -23.23
N ARG A 337 -2.59 -3.41 -23.28
CA ARG A 337 -2.36 -4.83 -22.98
C ARG A 337 -2.20 -5.14 -21.49
N GLY A 338 -2.09 -4.12 -20.64
CA GLY A 338 -1.79 -4.29 -19.21
C GLY A 338 -0.30 -4.49 -18.88
N ASN A 339 0.60 -4.27 -19.84
CA ASN A 339 2.05 -4.32 -19.65
C ASN A 339 2.57 -2.98 -19.10
N TRP A 340 2.18 -2.64 -17.88
CA TRP A 340 2.40 -1.31 -17.29
C TRP A 340 3.88 -0.91 -17.15
N ASP A 341 4.77 -1.87 -16.87
CA ASP A 341 6.21 -1.63 -16.73
C ASP A 341 6.86 -1.23 -18.05
N GLU A 342 6.49 -1.92 -19.13
CA GLU A 342 6.99 -1.59 -20.46
C GLU A 342 6.37 -0.30 -20.98
N ALA A 343 5.09 -0.06 -20.69
CA ALA A 343 4.44 1.21 -21.01
C ALA A 343 5.14 2.39 -20.32
N GLU A 344 5.41 2.29 -19.01
CA GLU A 344 6.14 3.31 -18.27
C GLU A 344 7.53 3.57 -18.85
N ARG A 345 8.28 2.51 -19.20
CA ARG A 345 9.59 2.64 -19.84
C ARG A 345 9.52 3.44 -21.14
N LEU A 346 8.54 3.12 -21.99
CA LEU A 346 8.34 3.82 -23.28
C LEU A 346 7.89 5.27 -23.08
N TYR A 347 7.03 5.54 -22.10
CA TYR A 347 6.62 6.91 -21.74
C TYR A 347 7.77 7.73 -21.14
N GLN A 348 8.63 7.14 -20.32
CA GLN A 348 9.83 7.81 -19.81
C GLN A 348 10.80 8.16 -20.94
N GLN A 349 10.96 7.28 -21.94
CA GLN A 349 11.74 7.59 -23.15
C GLN A 349 11.13 8.74 -23.96
N SER A 350 9.80 8.74 -24.14
CA SER A 350 9.07 9.86 -24.78
C SER A 350 9.26 11.17 -23.99
N LEU A 351 9.11 11.13 -22.67
CA LEU A 351 9.23 12.30 -21.80
C LEU A 351 10.64 12.90 -21.84
N ALA A 352 11.68 12.08 -21.78
CA ALA A 352 13.07 12.53 -21.85
C ALA A 352 13.33 13.28 -23.17
N LEU A 353 12.87 12.72 -24.29
CA LEU A 353 13.06 13.34 -25.60
C LEU A 353 12.22 14.62 -25.78
N ARG A 354 10.98 14.65 -25.30
CA ARG A 354 10.14 15.86 -25.29
C ARG A 354 10.74 16.97 -24.43
N THR A 355 11.37 16.61 -23.32
CA THR A 355 12.09 17.56 -22.46
C THR A 355 13.29 18.18 -23.20
N GLU A 356 14.07 17.38 -23.94
CA GLU A 356 15.16 17.89 -24.78
C GLU A 356 14.65 18.83 -25.89
N LEU A 357 13.48 18.52 -26.47
CA LEU A 357 12.86 19.30 -27.53
C LEU A 357 12.15 20.57 -27.04
N GLY A 358 11.97 20.73 -25.71
CA GLY A 358 11.19 21.81 -25.13
C GLY A 358 9.67 21.71 -25.39
N ASP A 359 9.17 20.51 -25.70
CA ASP A 359 7.76 20.25 -25.98
C ASP A 359 6.94 20.17 -24.69
N ARG A 360 6.53 21.34 -24.19
CA ARG A 360 5.84 21.46 -22.89
C ARG A 360 4.43 20.85 -22.90
N SER A 361 3.69 20.94 -24.00
CA SER A 361 2.36 20.32 -24.07
C SER A 361 2.45 18.80 -24.09
N GLY A 362 3.40 18.23 -24.83
CA GLY A 362 3.65 16.80 -24.81
C GLY A 362 4.17 16.29 -23.47
N MET A 363 4.96 17.09 -22.73
CA MET A 363 5.36 16.75 -21.36
C MET A 363 4.15 16.64 -20.41
N ALA A 364 3.22 17.60 -20.45
CA ALA A 364 2.02 17.57 -19.63
C ALA A 364 1.18 16.31 -19.91
N ALA A 365 0.97 15.99 -21.19
CA ALA A 365 0.26 14.78 -21.59
C ALA A 365 0.95 13.49 -21.09
N VAL A 366 2.27 13.39 -21.22
CA VAL A 366 3.01 12.20 -20.75
C VAL A 366 3.01 12.09 -19.22
N TRP A 367 3.09 13.20 -18.48
CA TRP A 367 2.90 13.17 -17.03
C TRP A 367 1.50 12.72 -16.63
N GLY A 368 0.46 13.17 -17.34
CA GLY A 368 -0.91 12.67 -17.14
C GLY A 368 -1.00 11.16 -17.35
N VAL A 369 -0.37 10.62 -18.40
CA VAL A 369 -0.38 9.17 -18.68
C VAL A 369 0.48 8.37 -17.68
N LEU A 370 1.63 8.90 -17.25
CA LEU A 370 2.41 8.28 -16.18
C LEU A 370 1.64 8.31 -14.85
N GLY A 371 0.91 9.40 -14.58
CA GLY A 371 0.00 9.52 -13.45
C GLY A 371 -1.10 8.45 -13.49
N ASP A 372 -1.69 8.22 -14.65
CA ASP A 372 -2.63 7.13 -14.91
C ASP A 372 -2.01 5.77 -14.56
N ILE A 373 -0.79 5.49 -15.06
CA ILE A 373 -0.10 4.22 -14.79
C ILE A 373 0.13 4.03 -13.29
N GLN A 374 0.56 5.06 -12.56
CA GLN A 374 0.77 5.00 -11.11
C GLN A 374 -0.56 4.85 -10.36
N ARG A 375 -1.63 5.50 -10.85
CA ARG A 375 -3.00 5.35 -10.34
C ARG A 375 -3.48 3.90 -10.49
N PHE A 376 -3.25 3.26 -11.65
CA PHE A 376 -3.58 1.83 -11.86
C PHE A 376 -2.81 0.85 -11.00
N ARG A 377 -1.60 1.24 -10.58
CA ARG A 377 -0.80 0.44 -9.64
C ARG A 377 -1.18 0.66 -8.18
N GLY A 378 -2.04 1.63 -7.88
CA GLY A 378 -2.38 2.02 -6.51
C GLY A 378 -1.31 2.89 -5.82
N ASN A 379 -0.35 3.44 -6.58
CA ASN A 379 0.63 4.40 -6.08
C ASN A 379 0.03 5.82 -6.09
N TRP A 380 -1.02 6.02 -5.29
CA TRP A 380 -1.84 7.25 -5.30
C TRP A 380 -1.03 8.53 -5.05
N ASP A 381 0.00 8.46 -4.19
CA ASP A 381 0.86 9.62 -3.87
C ASP A 381 1.69 10.04 -5.08
N GLU A 382 2.25 9.07 -5.81
CA GLU A 382 3.04 9.35 -7.01
C GLU A 382 2.15 9.78 -8.18
N ALA A 383 0.97 9.16 -8.31
CA ALA A 383 -0.04 9.59 -9.29
C ALA A 383 -0.46 11.04 -9.05
N GLU A 384 -0.76 11.41 -7.80
CA GLU A 384 -1.10 12.78 -7.42
C GLU A 384 0.03 13.75 -7.77
N ARG A 385 1.28 13.40 -7.46
CA ARG A 385 2.46 14.22 -7.80
C ARG A 385 2.56 14.46 -9.31
N LEU A 386 2.37 13.43 -10.12
CA LEU A 386 2.44 13.52 -11.59
C LEU A 386 1.27 14.33 -12.17
N TYR A 387 0.05 14.16 -11.66
CA TYR A 387 -1.10 14.97 -12.06
C TYR A 387 -0.99 16.43 -11.61
N GLN A 388 -0.38 16.71 -10.46
CA GLN A 388 -0.09 18.08 -10.05
C GLN A 388 0.96 18.73 -10.97
N GLN A 389 1.97 17.99 -11.43
CA GLN A 389 2.93 18.47 -12.42
C GLN A 389 2.27 18.74 -13.77
N SER A 390 1.42 17.82 -14.25
CA SER A 390 0.61 18.00 -15.45
C SER A 390 -0.29 19.24 -15.33
N LEU A 391 -1.04 19.36 -14.23
CA LEU A 391 -1.94 20.49 -13.98
C LEU A 391 -1.22 21.83 -13.94
N ALA A 392 -0.07 21.90 -13.25
CA ALA A 392 0.73 23.13 -13.18
C ALA A 392 1.19 23.58 -14.57
N LEU A 393 1.64 22.63 -15.40
CA LEU A 393 2.09 22.93 -16.75
C LEU A 393 0.94 23.28 -17.70
N SER A 394 -0.19 22.55 -17.65
CA SER A 394 -1.39 22.91 -18.41
C SER A 394 -1.94 24.28 -18.00
N THR A 395 -1.82 24.67 -16.71
CA THR A 395 -2.20 26.01 -16.25
C THR A 395 -1.29 27.09 -16.83
N GLU A 396 0.03 26.85 -16.88
CA GLU A 396 0.99 27.78 -17.51
C GLU A 396 0.72 27.93 -19.02
N LEU A 397 0.35 26.84 -19.70
CA LEU A 397 0.03 26.82 -21.12
C LEU A 397 -1.37 27.33 -21.46
N GLY A 398 -2.23 27.56 -20.47
CA GLY A 398 -3.65 27.90 -20.69
C GLY A 398 -4.49 26.75 -21.27
N ASP A 399 -4.02 25.51 -21.14
CA ASP A 399 -4.71 24.30 -21.61
C ASP A 399 -5.85 23.91 -20.66
N LYS A 400 -7.03 24.50 -20.92
CA LYS A 400 -8.23 24.24 -20.13
C LYS A 400 -8.69 22.77 -20.17
N SER A 401 -8.42 22.04 -21.26
CA SER A 401 -8.83 20.63 -21.38
C SER A 401 -7.96 19.73 -20.48
N GLY A 402 -6.64 19.94 -20.50
CA GLY A 402 -5.69 19.25 -19.62
C GLY A 402 -5.92 19.58 -18.14
N MET A 403 -6.29 20.82 -17.82
CA MET A 403 -6.69 21.22 -16.47
C MET A 403 -7.94 20.48 -15.99
N ALA A 404 -9.00 20.44 -16.80
CA ALA A 404 -10.24 19.75 -16.48
C ALA A 404 -10.03 18.25 -16.25
N THR A 405 -9.21 17.62 -17.09
CA THR A 405 -8.84 16.21 -16.95
C THR A 405 -8.04 15.96 -15.67
N SER A 406 -7.02 16.78 -15.40
CA SER A 406 -6.18 16.64 -14.21
C SER A 406 -6.98 16.84 -12.92
N TRP A 407 -7.89 17.82 -12.85
CA TRP A 407 -8.78 17.98 -11.69
C TRP A 407 -9.76 16.83 -11.52
N GLY A 408 -10.34 16.30 -12.59
CA GLY A 408 -11.20 15.12 -12.53
C GLY A 408 -10.46 13.91 -11.93
N VAL A 409 -9.24 13.64 -12.40
CA VAL A 409 -8.46 12.51 -11.89
C VAL A 409 -7.96 12.74 -10.45
N LEU A 410 -7.53 13.96 -10.11
CA LEU A 410 -7.21 14.28 -8.71
C LEU A 410 -8.44 14.12 -7.80
N GLY A 411 -9.64 14.47 -8.29
CA GLY A 411 -10.91 14.21 -7.61
C GLY A 411 -11.14 12.72 -7.36
N ASP A 412 -10.90 11.87 -8.36
CA ASP A 412 -10.98 10.41 -8.20
C ASP A 412 -9.99 9.89 -7.16
N ILE A 413 -8.74 10.38 -7.18
CA ILE A 413 -7.72 10.00 -6.19
C ILE A 413 -8.18 10.33 -4.77
N GLN A 414 -8.72 11.54 -4.55
CA GLN A 414 -9.21 11.95 -3.24
C GLN A 414 -10.48 11.17 -2.81
N ARG A 415 -11.37 10.84 -3.77
CA ARG A 415 -12.56 10.01 -3.54
C ARG A 415 -12.17 8.62 -3.05
N CYS A 416 -11.21 7.96 -3.71
CA CYS A 416 -10.69 6.65 -3.33
C CYS A 416 -10.03 6.65 -1.95
N ARG A 417 -9.41 7.76 -1.52
CA ARG A 417 -8.83 7.92 -0.18
C ARG A 417 -9.86 8.17 0.93
N GLY A 418 -11.12 8.44 0.59
CA GLY A 418 -12.15 8.81 1.55
C GLY A 418 -12.24 10.31 1.84
N ASN A 419 -11.46 11.15 1.15
CA ASN A 419 -11.46 12.61 1.29
C ASN A 419 -12.58 13.23 0.43
N TRP A 420 -13.83 12.92 0.77
CA TRP A 420 -14.99 13.20 -0.08
C TRP A 420 -15.23 14.70 -0.32
N ASP A 421 -14.93 15.56 0.67
CA ASP A 421 -15.09 17.01 0.54
C ASP A 421 -14.11 17.61 -0.48
N GLU A 422 -12.86 17.15 -0.45
CA GLU A 422 -11.83 17.61 -1.39
C GLU A 422 -12.08 17.05 -2.80
N ALA A 423 -12.51 15.78 -2.88
CA ALA A 423 -12.91 15.16 -4.15
C ALA A 423 -14.05 15.94 -4.82
N GLU A 424 -15.09 16.30 -4.06
CA GLU A 424 -16.22 17.09 -4.56
C GLU A 424 -15.76 18.46 -5.07
N ARG A 425 -14.87 19.15 -4.32
CA ARG A 425 -14.31 20.44 -4.74
C ARG A 425 -13.57 20.32 -6.08
N LEU A 426 -12.75 19.29 -6.25
CA LEU A 426 -11.98 19.05 -7.48
C LEU A 426 -12.88 18.68 -8.66
N PHE A 427 -13.91 17.85 -8.44
CA PHE A 427 -14.89 17.52 -9.47
C PHE A 427 -15.73 18.73 -9.87
N GLN A 428 -16.11 19.60 -8.94
CA GLN A 428 -16.81 20.85 -9.28
C GLN A 428 -15.94 21.78 -10.13
N GLN A 429 -14.62 21.86 -9.85
CA GLN A 429 -13.67 22.61 -10.67
C GLN A 429 -13.54 22.02 -12.08
N SER A 430 -13.42 20.70 -12.21
CA SER A 430 -13.45 19.99 -13.49
C SER A 430 -14.75 20.27 -14.25
N LEU A 431 -15.90 20.11 -13.60
CA LEU A 431 -17.22 20.28 -14.22
C LEU A 431 -17.44 21.69 -14.75
N ALA A 432 -17.05 22.73 -13.99
CA ALA A 432 -17.18 24.11 -14.42
C ALA A 432 -16.39 24.37 -15.71
N LEU A 433 -15.16 23.85 -15.78
CA LEU A 433 -14.30 24.05 -16.95
C LEU A 433 -14.77 23.22 -18.16
N ARG A 434 -15.23 21.98 -17.95
CA ARG A 434 -15.84 21.16 -19.00
C ARG A 434 -17.12 21.77 -19.56
N THR A 435 -17.91 22.44 -18.70
CA THR A 435 -19.10 23.19 -19.13
C THR A 435 -18.71 24.38 -20.01
N GLU A 436 -17.66 25.12 -19.67
CA GLU A 436 -17.14 26.21 -20.50
C GLU A 436 -16.64 25.70 -21.86
N LEU A 437 -15.99 24.52 -21.88
CA LEU A 437 -15.48 23.88 -23.09
C LEU A 437 -16.57 23.18 -23.94
N GLY A 438 -17.77 23.02 -23.42
CA GLY A 438 -18.82 22.22 -24.06
C GLY A 438 -18.51 20.71 -24.12
N ASP A 439 -17.60 20.21 -23.27
CA ASP A 439 -17.21 18.80 -23.19
C ASP A 439 -18.28 17.96 -22.50
N LYS A 440 -19.29 17.58 -23.29
CA LYS A 440 -20.42 16.78 -22.81
C LYS A 440 -19.96 15.44 -22.22
N SER A 441 -19.09 14.68 -22.91
CA SER A 441 -18.65 13.37 -22.42
C SER A 441 -18.04 13.46 -21.02
N GLY A 442 -17.12 14.41 -20.81
CA GLY A 442 -16.52 14.61 -19.51
C GLY A 442 -17.46 15.17 -18.44
N MET A 443 -18.48 15.94 -18.81
CA MET A 443 -19.55 16.35 -17.89
C MET A 443 -20.34 15.15 -17.37
N ALA A 444 -20.70 14.20 -18.25
CA ALA A 444 -21.42 12.99 -17.85
C ALA A 444 -20.61 12.17 -16.84
N THR A 445 -19.32 11.91 -17.12
CA THR A 445 -18.42 11.21 -16.19
C THR A 445 -18.30 11.94 -14.86
N THR A 446 -18.13 13.27 -14.88
CA THR A 446 -17.96 14.07 -13.66
C THR A 446 -19.23 14.07 -12.80
N TRP A 447 -20.43 14.11 -13.40
CA TRP A 447 -21.69 13.93 -12.68
C TRP A 447 -21.84 12.53 -12.09
N GLY A 448 -21.42 11.49 -12.81
CA GLY A 448 -21.34 10.12 -12.26
C GLY A 448 -20.48 10.07 -10.99
N SER A 449 -19.26 10.60 -11.04
CA SER A 449 -18.36 10.61 -9.89
C SER A 449 -18.87 11.46 -8.72
N LEU A 450 -19.54 12.58 -8.98
CA LEU A 450 -20.23 13.36 -7.95
C LEU A 450 -21.42 12.58 -7.36
N GLY A 451 -22.15 11.83 -8.17
CA GLY A 451 -23.23 10.95 -7.74
C GLY A 451 -22.73 9.86 -6.78
N ASP A 452 -21.57 9.26 -7.08
CA ASP A 452 -20.94 8.26 -6.21
C ASP A 452 -20.60 8.85 -4.83
N ILE A 453 -20.07 10.08 -4.79
CA ILE A 453 -19.77 10.79 -3.53
C ILE A 453 -21.05 10.98 -2.71
N GLN A 454 -22.13 11.44 -3.33
CA GLN A 454 -23.40 11.68 -2.62
C GLN A 454 -24.04 10.37 -2.17
N ARG A 455 -23.96 9.29 -2.97
CA ARG A 455 -24.42 7.95 -2.59
C ARG A 455 -23.70 7.46 -1.34
N ASN A 456 -22.37 7.57 -1.30
CA ASN A 456 -21.56 7.11 -0.18
C ASN A 456 -21.79 7.92 1.10
N ARG A 457 -22.17 9.20 0.98
CA ARG A 457 -22.64 10.03 2.10
C ARG A 457 -24.04 9.69 2.60
N GLY A 458 -24.78 8.85 1.87
CA GLY A 458 -26.17 8.59 2.15
C GLY A 458 -27.09 9.74 1.75
N ASN A 459 -26.74 10.52 0.73
CA ASN A 459 -27.56 11.57 0.10
C ASN A 459 -28.15 11.06 -1.22
N TRP A 460 -29.11 10.15 -1.12
CA TRP A 460 -29.60 9.31 -2.22
C TRP A 460 -30.38 10.10 -3.26
N ASP A 461 -31.12 11.12 -2.81
CA ASP A 461 -31.89 12.02 -3.69
C ASP A 461 -30.97 12.84 -4.59
N GLU A 462 -29.87 13.33 -4.04
CA GLU A 462 -28.89 14.09 -4.80
C GLU A 462 -28.05 13.19 -5.72
N ALA A 463 -27.69 11.99 -5.27
CA ALA A 463 -27.04 10.98 -6.10
C ALA A 463 -27.89 10.60 -7.32
N GLU A 464 -29.19 10.35 -7.11
CA GLU A 464 -30.13 10.07 -8.20
C GLU A 464 -30.21 11.23 -9.19
N ARG A 465 -30.31 12.47 -8.71
CA ARG A 465 -30.34 13.66 -9.57
C ARG A 465 -29.09 13.74 -10.46
N LEU A 466 -27.92 13.48 -9.89
CA LEU A 466 -26.64 13.51 -10.59
C LEU A 466 -26.51 12.36 -11.61
N TYR A 467 -26.92 11.15 -11.25
CA TYR A 467 -26.94 10.01 -12.19
C TYR A 467 -27.95 10.20 -13.32
N GLN A 468 -29.10 10.83 -13.07
CA GLN A 468 -30.07 11.19 -14.12
C GLN A 468 -29.48 12.23 -15.09
N GLN A 469 -28.71 13.19 -14.58
CA GLN A 469 -28.00 14.17 -15.43
C GLN A 469 -26.93 13.49 -16.29
N SER A 470 -26.15 12.57 -15.71
CA SER A 470 -25.20 11.73 -16.45
C SER A 470 -25.89 10.91 -17.54
N LEU A 471 -26.97 10.20 -17.20
CA LEU A 471 -27.74 9.37 -18.12
C LEU A 471 -28.33 10.16 -19.28
N ALA A 472 -28.93 11.33 -19.01
CA ALA A 472 -29.52 12.18 -20.05
C ALA A 472 -28.47 12.60 -21.08
N LEU A 473 -27.28 12.92 -20.61
CA LEU A 473 -26.19 13.37 -21.47
C LEU A 473 -25.53 12.20 -22.23
N SER A 474 -25.31 11.05 -21.58
CA SER A 474 -24.88 9.82 -22.28
C SER A 474 -25.89 9.38 -23.34
N THR A 475 -27.19 9.59 -23.11
CA THR A 475 -28.24 9.32 -24.10
C THR A 475 -28.15 10.27 -25.29
N GLU A 476 -27.91 11.57 -25.04
CA GLU A 476 -27.69 12.56 -26.11
C GLU A 476 -26.47 12.21 -26.97
N LEU A 477 -25.40 11.70 -26.34
CA LEU A 477 -24.15 11.30 -27.00
C LEU A 477 -24.22 9.92 -27.68
N GLY A 478 -25.26 9.13 -27.43
CA GLY A 478 -25.33 7.74 -27.88
C GLY A 478 -24.33 6.81 -27.17
N ASP A 479 -23.80 7.21 -26.01
CA ASP A 479 -22.86 6.42 -25.21
C ASP A 479 -23.60 5.29 -24.47
N LYS A 480 -23.69 4.15 -25.15
CA LYS A 480 -24.35 2.95 -24.62
C LYS A 480 -23.70 2.41 -23.34
N SER A 481 -22.39 2.56 -23.17
CA SER A 481 -21.70 2.07 -21.96
C SER A 481 -21.99 2.95 -20.74
N GLY A 482 -21.95 4.27 -20.92
CA GLY A 482 -22.34 5.23 -19.89
C GLY A 482 -23.82 5.12 -19.51
N MET A 483 -24.70 4.85 -20.48
CA MET A 483 -26.12 4.56 -20.23
C MET A 483 -26.31 3.29 -19.38
N ALA A 484 -25.65 2.18 -19.74
CA ALA A 484 -25.74 0.93 -19.01
C ALA A 484 -25.25 1.07 -17.55
N SER A 485 -24.15 1.80 -17.36
CA SER A 485 -23.57 2.06 -16.04
C SER A 485 -24.50 2.95 -15.20
N SER A 486 -25.02 4.04 -15.78
CA SER A 486 -25.95 4.95 -15.10
C SER A 486 -27.26 4.25 -14.70
N TRP A 487 -27.81 3.35 -15.54
CA TRP A 487 -28.95 2.53 -15.16
C TRP A 487 -28.66 1.55 -14.04
N GLY A 488 -27.47 0.93 -14.02
CA GLY A 488 -27.05 0.07 -12.91
C GLY A 488 -26.98 0.84 -11.58
N LEU A 489 -26.37 2.02 -11.58
CA LEU A 489 -26.26 2.87 -10.38
C LEU A 489 -27.61 3.41 -9.91
N LEU A 490 -28.50 3.82 -10.82
CA LEU A 490 -29.87 4.19 -10.48
C LEU A 490 -30.65 2.98 -9.93
N GLY A 491 -30.47 1.79 -10.50
CA GLY A 491 -31.07 0.55 -10.00
C GLY A 491 -30.66 0.26 -8.56
N ASP A 492 -29.39 0.49 -8.23
CA ASP A 492 -28.86 0.31 -6.88
C ASP A 492 -29.48 1.30 -5.87
N ILE A 493 -29.61 2.57 -6.23
CA ILE A 493 -30.32 3.57 -5.40
C ILE A 493 -31.76 3.13 -5.12
N GLN A 494 -32.48 2.65 -6.13
CA GLN A 494 -33.87 2.19 -5.96
C GLN A 494 -33.95 0.91 -5.13
N ARG A 495 -33.01 -0.03 -5.33
CA ARG A 495 -32.92 -1.28 -4.55
C ARG A 495 -32.78 -0.98 -3.07
N ASN A 496 -31.83 -0.12 -2.73
CA ASN A 496 -31.51 0.23 -1.37
C ASN A 496 -32.67 1.03 -0.70
N ARG A 497 -33.50 1.74 -1.47
CA ARG A 497 -34.73 2.42 -0.99
C ARG A 497 -35.92 1.47 -0.79
N GLY A 498 -35.81 0.22 -1.22
CA GLY A 498 -36.91 -0.75 -1.19
C GLY A 498 -37.83 -0.71 -2.42
N ASN A 499 -37.51 0.10 -3.44
CA ASN A 499 -38.29 0.21 -4.67
C ASN A 499 -37.89 -0.88 -5.67
N TRP A 500 -38.18 -2.14 -5.31
CA TRP A 500 -37.65 -3.32 -6.02
C TRP A 500 -38.12 -3.44 -7.47
N ASP A 501 -39.33 -3.00 -7.79
CA ASP A 501 -39.89 -3.02 -9.16
C ASP A 501 -39.12 -2.08 -10.10
N GLU A 502 -38.81 -0.87 -9.62
CA GLU A 502 -38.06 0.09 -10.40
C GLU A 502 -36.58 -0.31 -10.52
N ALA A 503 -36.00 -0.85 -9.45
CA ALA A 503 -34.64 -1.39 -9.45
C ALA A 503 -34.48 -2.51 -10.48
N GLU A 504 -35.41 -3.48 -10.51
CA GLU A 504 -35.41 -4.56 -11.51
C GLU A 504 -35.51 -4.01 -12.93
N ARG A 505 -36.40 -3.05 -13.18
CA ARG A 505 -36.55 -2.43 -14.50
C ARG A 505 -35.24 -1.81 -14.97
N LEU A 506 -34.56 -1.08 -14.08
CA LEU A 506 -33.29 -0.43 -14.36
C LEU A 506 -32.14 -1.43 -14.58
N PHE A 507 -32.05 -2.47 -13.75
CA PHE A 507 -31.05 -3.54 -13.94
C PHE A 507 -31.27 -4.35 -15.22
N GLN A 508 -32.52 -4.61 -15.60
CA GLN A 508 -32.84 -5.27 -16.88
C GLN A 508 -32.45 -4.40 -18.08
N GLN A 509 -32.66 -3.09 -18.01
CA GLN A 509 -32.21 -2.15 -19.04
C GLN A 509 -30.69 -2.12 -19.15
N SER A 510 -29.98 -2.10 -18.01
CA SER A 510 -28.52 -2.21 -17.97
C SER A 510 -28.04 -3.53 -18.58
N LEU A 511 -28.61 -4.67 -18.16
CA LEU A 511 -28.25 -5.99 -18.64
C LEU A 511 -28.46 -6.15 -20.16
N ALA A 512 -29.59 -5.67 -20.69
CA ALA A 512 -29.87 -5.74 -22.12
C ALA A 512 -28.80 -4.99 -22.94
N LEU A 513 -28.41 -3.80 -22.48
CA LEU A 513 -27.42 -2.98 -23.15
C LEU A 513 -26.00 -3.54 -23.00
N ARG A 514 -25.64 -4.07 -21.82
CA ARG A 514 -24.36 -4.78 -21.61
C ARG A 514 -24.25 -6.04 -22.47
N THR A 515 -25.37 -6.74 -22.68
CA THR A 515 -25.44 -7.89 -23.60
C THR A 515 -25.18 -7.46 -25.05
N GLU A 516 -25.76 -6.35 -25.49
CA GLU A 516 -25.51 -5.79 -26.83
C GLU A 516 -24.03 -5.38 -27.00
N LEU A 517 -23.41 -4.84 -25.95
CA LEU A 517 -22.00 -4.43 -25.94
C LEU A 517 -21.02 -5.60 -25.79
N GLY A 518 -21.48 -6.80 -25.46
CA GLY A 518 -20.62 -7.95 -25.16
C GLY A 518 -19.86 -7.81 -23.83
N ASP A 519 -20.31 -6.94 -22.91
CA ASP A 519 -19.71 -6.77 -21.58
C ASP A 519 -20.10 -7.92 -20.65
N ARG A 520 -19.32 -9.01 -20.73
CA ARG A 520 -19.56 -10.23 -19.96
C ARG A 520 -19.38 -10.04 -18.45
N SER A 521 -18.54 -9.10 -18.02
CA SER A 521 -18.33 -8.84 -16.58
C SER A 521 -19.57 -8.17 -15.98
N GLY A 522 -20.03 -7.08 -16.60
CA GLY A 522 -21.21 -6.36 -16.14
C GLY A 522 -22.53 -7.14 -16.34
N MET A 523 -22.58 -8.10 -17.27
CA MET A 523 -23.68 -9.07 -17.35
C MET A 523 -23.74 -9.96 -16.09
N ALA A 524 -22.61 -10.54 -15.69
CA ALA A 524 -22.57 -11.42 -14.52
C ALA A 524 -22.99 -10.69 -13.24
N GLU A 525 -22.60 -9.44 -13.13
CA GLU A 525 -22.97 -8.54 -12.05
C GLU A 525 -24.44 -8.15 -12.04
N SER A 526 -24.98 -7.77 -13.20
CA SER A 526 -26.40 -7.46 -13.33
C SER A 526 -27.27 -8.67 -12.96
N TRP A 527 -26.84 -9.90 -13.29
CA TRP A 527 -27.52 -11.11 -12.82
C TRP A 527 -27.43 -11.31 -11.30
N GLY A 528 -26.29 -11.00 -10.68
CA GLY A 528 -26.15 -11.03 -9.21
C GLY A 528 -27.12 -10.07 -8.53
N LEU A 529 -27.15 -8.81 -9.00
CA LEU A 529 -28.03 -7.77 -8.46
C LEU A 529 -29.52 -8.06 -8.70
N LEU A 530 -29.88 -8.61 -9.86
CA LEU A 530 -31.24 -9.11 -10.11
C LEU A 530 -31.59 -10.28 -9.17
N GLY A 531 -30.63 -11.15 -8.87
CA GLY A 531 -30.77 -12.21 -7.87
C GLY A 531 -31.13 -11.65 -6.48
N ASP A 532 -30.43 -10.60 -6.03
CA ASP A 532 -30.73 -9.92 -4.77
C ASP A 532 -32.14 -9.36 -4.70
N ILE A 533 -32.62 -8.77 -5.81
CA ILE A 533 -33.99 -8.25 -5.91
C ILE A 533 -35.01 -9.38 -5.74
N GLN A 534 -34.81 -10.51 -6.43
CA GLN A 534 -35.73 -11.65 -6.34
C GLN A 534 -35.68 -12.30 -4.95
N ARG A 535 -34.50 -12.39 -4.35
CA ARG A 535 -34.32 -12.85 -2.96
C ARG A 535 -35.08 -11.97 -1.98
N ASN A 536 -34.96 -10.65 -2.08
CA ASN A 536 -35.66 -9.71 -1.20
C ASN A 536 -37.18 -9.82 -1.31
N ARG A 537 -37.70 -10.15 -2.51
CA ARG A 537 -39.12 -10.45 -2.75
C ARG A 537 -39.58 -11.81 -2.23
N GLY A 538 -38.67 -12.70 -1.84
CA GLY A 538 -38.97 -14.09 -1.49
C GLY A 538 -39.17 -15.01 -2.70
N ASN A 539 -38.78 -14.58 -3.90
CA ASN A 539 -38.82 -15.40 -5.12
C ASN A 539 -37.55 -16.28 -5.20
N TRP A 540 -37.46 -17.26 -4.31
CA TRP A 540 -36.26 -18.06 -4.08
C TRP A 540 -35.76 -18.81 -5.33
N ASP A 541 -36.66 -19.43 -6.10
CA ASP A 541 -36.28 -20.22 -7.29
C ASP A 541 -35.65 -19.35 -8.39
N GLU A 542 -36.17 -18.13 -8.58
CA GLU A 542 -35.64 -17.21 -9.59
C GLU A 542 -34.32 -16.57 -9.12
N ALA A 543 -34.19 -16.27 -7.82
CA ALA A 543 -32.93 -15.84 -7.23
C ALA A 543 -31.84 -16.90 -7.40
N GLU A 544 -32.15 -18.17 -7.12
CA GLU A 544 -31.22 -19.30 -7.31
C GLU A 544 -30.73 -19.37 -8.77
N ARG A 545 -31.65 -19.27 -9.74
CA ARG A 545 -31.35 -19.29 -11.17
C ARG A 545 -30.40 -18.15 -11.56
N LEU A 546 -30.65 -16.93 -11.09
CA LEU A 546 -29.86 -15.74 -11.41
C LEU A 546 -28.46 -15.78 -10.80
N TYR A 547 -28.33 -16.22 -9.54
CA TYR A 547 -27.02 -16.40 -8.90
C TYR A 547 -26.19 -17.49 -9.60
N GLN A 548 -26.81 -18.60 -10.02
CA GLN A 548 -26.12 -19.65 -10.79
C GLN A 548 -25.62 -19.13 -12.15
N GLN A 549 -26.41 -18.30 -12.84
CA GLN A 549 -25.99 -17.65 -14.09
C GLN A 549 -24.80 -16.70 -13.87
N SER A 550 -24.83 -15.90 -12.80
CA SER A 550 -23.71 -15.04 -12.40
C SER A 550 -22.44 -15.85 -12.12
N LEU A 551 -22.53 -16.91 -11.30
CA LEU A 551 -21.40 -17.77 -10.94
C LEU A 551 -20.81 -18.50 -12.13
N ALA A 552 -21.63 -19.04 -13.03
CA ALA A 552 -21.16 -19.74 -14.22
C ALA A 552 -20.31 -18.80 -15.10
N LEU A 553 -20.77 -17.57 -15.29
CA LEU A 553 -20.08 -16.57 -16.10
C LEU A 553 -18.80 -16.06 -15.42
N ARG A 554 -18.83 -15.78 -14.11
CA ARG A 554 -17.62 -15.41 -13.34
C ARG A 554 -16.57 -16.51 -13.35
N THR A 555 -16.99 -17.77 -13.27
CA THR A 555 -16.10 -18.94 -13.36
C THR A 555 -15.44 -19.04 -14.72
N GLU A 556 -16.19 -18.88 -15.81
CA GLU A 556 -15.65 -18.89 -17.19
C GLU A 556 -14.60 -17.79 -17.40
N LEU A 557 -14.83 -16.62 -16.82
CA LEU A 557 -13.93 -15.46 -16.94
C LEU A 557 -12.73 -15.50 -15.99
N GLY A 558 -12.68 -16.45 -15.04
CA GLY A 558 -11.65 -16.48 -14.00
C GLY A 558 -11.75 -15.35 -12.96
N TYR A 559 -12.85 -14.59 -12.96
CA TYR A 559 -13.10 -13.49 -12.02
C TYR A 559 -13.50 -14.04 -10.65
N LYS A 560 -12.52 -14.23 -9.77
CA LYS A 560 -12.77 -14.71 -8.39
C LYS A 560 -13.33 -13.63 -7.45
N SER A 561 -13.17 -12.36 -7.79
CA SER A 561 -13.74 -11.23 -7.02
C SER A 561 -15.28 -11.25 -7.10
N GLY A 562 -15.94 -11.07 -5.95
CA GLY A 562 -17.41 -11.11 -5.80
C GLY A 562 -18.04 -12.50 -5.91
N MET A 563 -17.29 -13.57 -6.19
CA MET A 563 -17.85 -14.94 -6.19
C MET A 563 -18.25 -15.37 -4.78
N GLY A 564 -17.48 -14.97 -3.75
CA GLY A 564 -17.79 -15.25 -2.35
C GLY A 564 -19.16 -14.73 -1.93
N ASP A 565 -19.48 -13.49 -2.32
CA ASP A 565 -20.78 -12.87 -2.05
C ASP A 565 -21.91 -13.64 -2.74
N VAL A 566 -21.76 -13.95 -4.03
CA VAL A 566 -22.79 -14.71 -4.76
C VAL A 566 -22.97 -16.12 -4.19
N TYR A 567 -21.91 -16.80 -3.73
CA TYR A 567 -22.02 -18.09 -3.04
C TYR A 567 -22.72 -17.98 -1.69
N ASN A 568 -22.45 -16.92 -0.92
CA ASN A 568 -23.15 -16.63 0.34
C ASN A 568 -24.64 -16.41 0.10
N GLU A 569 -24.97 -15.64 -0.93
CA GLU A 569 -26.33 -15.34 -1.30
C GLU A 569 -27.09 -16.58 -1.80
N LEU A 570 -26.45 -17.39 -2.62
CA LEU A 570 -26.97 -18.68 -3.05
C LEU A 570 -27.21 -19.62 -1.84
N ALA A 571 -26.27 -19.69 -0.91
CA ALA A 571 -26.42 -20.50 0.30
C ALA A 571 -27.57 -19.98 1.19
N PHE A 572 -27.74 -18.67 1.30
CA PHE A 572 -28.86 -18.05 2.01
C PHE A 572 -30.21 -18.41 1.39
N VAL A 573 -30.32 -18.38 0.05
CA VAL A 573 -31.51 -18.82 -0.69
C VAL A 573 -31.80 -20.30 -0.38
N HIS A 574 -30.81 -21.18 -0.50
CA HIS A 574 -30.98 -22.60 -0.17
C HIS A 574 -31.41 -22.82 1.28
N GLN A 575 -30.88 -22.05 2.24
CA GLN A 575 -31.28 -22.14 3.65
C GLN A 575 -32.76 -21.77 3.84
N HIS A 576 -33.25 -20.70 3.20
CA HIS A 576 -34.65 -20.25 3.30
C HIS A 576 -35.62 -21.17 2.54
N SER A 577 -35.15 -21.83 1.49
CA SER A 577 -35.88 -22.91 0.81
C SER A 577 -35.83 -24.25 1.56
N ASN A 578 -35.28 -24.30 2.79
CA ASN A 578 -35.12 -25.50 3.62
C ASN A 578 -34.25 -26.60 2.95
N LYS A 579 -33.36 -26.21 2.02
CA LYS A 579 -32.39 -27.07 1.32
C LYS A 579 -31.01 -26.98 2.00
N ILE A 580 -30.93 -27.33 3.28
CA ILE A 580 -29.72 -27.12 4.11
C ILE A 580 -28.46 -27.80 3.54
N SER A 581 -28.59 -29.00 2.96
CA SER A 581 -27.46 -29.70 2.33
C SER A 581 -26.86 -28.93 1.14
N GLU A 582 -27.72 -28.25 0.36
CA GLU A 582 -27.30 -27.42 -0.77
C GLU A 582 -26.67 -26.12 -0.29
N ALA A 583 -27.20 -25.53 0.79
CA ALA A 583 -26.59 -24.37 1.45
C ALA A 583 -25.15 -24.67 1.92
N PHE A 584 -24.94 -25.83 2.58
CA PHE A 584 -23.61 -26.26 3.00
C PHE A 584 -22.68 -26.52 1.81
N ALA A 585 -23.20 -27.07 0.71
CA ALA A 585 -22.42 -27.26 -0.51
C ALA A 585 -22.01 -25.91 -1.14
N ALA A 586 -22.92 -24.92 -1.17
CA ALA A 586 -22.65 -23.59 -1.67
C ALA A 586 -21.59 -22.85 -0.83
N TRP A 587 -21.67 -22.88 0.50
CA TRP A 587 -20.63 -22.29 1.35
C TRP A 587 -19.28 -23.00 1.21
N ARG A 588 -19.25 -24.34 1.10
CA ARG A 588 -18.00 -25.08 0.84
C ARG A 588 -17.40 -24.73 -0.53
N ALA A 589 -18.23 -24.57 -1.55
CA ALA A 589 -17.79 -24.09 -2.87
C ALA A 589 -17.24 -22.66 -2.78
N GLY A 590 -17.89 -21.78 -1.99
CA GLY A 590 -17.40 -20.44 -1.67
C GLY A 590 -16.02 -20.45 -1.00
N LEU A 591 -15.81 -21.27 0.03
CA LEU A 591 -14.50 -21.44 0.68
C LEU A 591 -13.43 -22.02 -0.27
N ALA A 592 -13.81 -22.87 -1.22
CA ALA A 592 -12.89 -23.41 -2.22
C ALA A 592 -12.51 -22.37 -3.28
N ALA A 593 -13.46 -21.53 -3.71
CA ALA A 593 -13.22 -20.43 -4.64
C ALA A 593 -12.40 -19.30 -3.99
N CYS A 594 -12.73 -19.00 -2.72
CA CYS A 594 -12.15 -17.95 -1.90
C CYS A 594 -11.49 -18.54 -0.63
N PRO A 595 -10.30 -19.18 -0.73
CA PRO A 595 -9.67 -19.81 0.43
C PRO A 595 -9.21 -18.79 1.48
N PRO A 596 -9.30 -19.10 2.80
CA PRO A 596 -8.97 -18.19 3.90
C PRO A 596 -7.61 -17.50 3.80
N ASN A 597 -6.60 -18.20 3.28
CA ASN A 597 -5.23 -17.67 3.18
C ASN A 597 -5.08 -16.63 2.06
N ARG A 598 -6.03 -16.58 1.12
CA ARG A 598 -5.96 -15.78 -0.10
C ARG A 598 -7.06 -14.71 -0.16
N PHE A 599 -8.22 -14.97 0.43
CA PHE A 599 -9.40 -14.10 0.46
C PHE A 599 -9.98 -14.08 1.89
N PRO A 600 -9.25 -13.52 2.86
CA PRO A 600 -9.58 -13.65 4.28
C PRO A 600 -10.85 -12.90 4.68
N VAL A 601 -11.27 -11.88 3.92
CA VAL A 601 -12.50 -11.14 4.23
C VAL A 601 -13.72 -11.97 3.86
N GLU A 602 -13.76 -12.47 2.63
CA GLU A 602 -14.84 -13.29 2.08
C GLU A 602 -14.92 -14.63 2.82
N ALA A 603 -13.79 -15.28 3.06
CA ALA A 603 -13.74 -16.55 3.76
C ALA A 603 -14.17 -16.46 5.23
N LEU A 604 -13.97 -15.31 5.89
CA LEU A 604 -14.44 -15.08 7.25
C LEU A 604 -15.97 -15.10 7.31
N ASP A 605 -16.64 -14.38 6.41
CA ASP A 605 -18.10 -14.33 6.37
C ASP A 605 -18.69 -15.70 5.99
N ILE A 606 -18.17 -16.32 4.92
CA ILE A 606 -18.61 -17.65 4.46
C ILE A 606 -18.42 -18.70 5.57
N GLY A 607 -17.23 -18.75 6.18
CA GLY A 607 -16.90 -19.71 7.23
C GLY A 607 -17.76 -19.51 8.49
N SER A 608 -18.02 -18.27 8.87
CA SER A 608 -18.87 -17.95 10.03
C SER A 608 -20.33 -18.35 9.80
N ARG A 609 -20.87 -18.12 8.59
CA ARG A 609 -22.23 -18.52 8.22
C ARG A 609 -22.40 -20.03 8.17
N LEU A 610 -21.47 -20.74 7.54
CA LEU A 610 -21.42 -22.20 7.55
C LEU A 610 -21.37 -22.74 8.97
N GLY A 611 -20.48 -22.19 9.80
CA GLY A 611 -20.31 -22.56 11.20
C GLY A 611 -21.60 -22.37 12.00
N ASN A 612 -22.22 -21.20 11.93
CA ASN A 612 -23.44 -20.85 12.66
C ASN A 612 -24.63 -21.72 12.23
N ALA A 613 -24.87 -21.85 10.92
CA ALA A 613 -25.99 -22.64 10.41
C ALA A 613 -25.87 -24.13 10.81
N ALA A 614 -24.66 -24.69 10.75
CA ALA A 614 -24.40 -26.05 11.20
C ALA A 614 -24.53 -26.21 12.72
N PHE A 615 -24.12 -25.19 13.49
CA PHE A 615 -24.26 -25.17 14.94
C PHE A 615 -25.74 -25.20 15.37
N ASP A 616 -26.60 -24.43 14.70
CA ASP A 616 -28.04 -24.34 15.01
C ASP A 616 -28.76 -25.69 14.81
N ILE A 617 -28.37 -26.45 13.78
CA ILE A 617 -28.92 -27.79 13.52
C ILE A 617 -28.17 -28.93 14.25
N LYS A 618 -27.19 -28.59 15.10
CA LYS A 618 -26.36 -29.53 15.87
C LYS A 618 -25.48 -30.45 14.99
N ASP A 619 -25.14 -30.04 13.77
CA ASP A 619 -24.10 -30.67 12.95
C ASP A 619 -22.73 -30.14 13.38
N TRP A 620 -22.22 -30.69 14.48
CA TRP A 620 -20.99 -30.21 15.11
C TRP A 620 -19.77 -30.33 14.19
N GLN A 621 -19.73 -31.31 13.29
CA GLN A 621 -18.55 -31.54 12.46
C GLN A 621 -18.45 -30.49 11.34
N THR A 622 -19.57 -30.15 10.71
CA THR A 622 -19.63 -29.03 9.75
C THR A 622 -19.46 -27.68 10.46
N ALA A 623 -19.98 -27.54 11.69
CA ALA A 623 -19.78 -26.32 12.47
C ALA A 623 -18.29 -26.04 12.76
N ILE A 624 -17.56 -27.08 13.18
CA ILE A 624 -16.11 -27.03 13.41
C ILE A 624 -15.36 -26.63 12.12
N GLU A 625 -15.72 -27.23 10.98
CA GLU A 625 -15.12 -26.89 9.67
C GLU A 625 -15.28 -25.40 9.32
N GLY A 626 -16.50 -24.87 9.44
CA GLY A 626 -16.77 -23.45 9.14
C GLY A 626 -16.04 -22.50 10.07
N TYR A 627 -16.07 -22.75 11.39
CA TYR A 627 -15.38 -21.91 12.35
C TYR A 627 -13.85 -21.97 12.23
N GLU A 628 -13.27 -23.13 11.90
CA GLU A 628 -11.83 -23.22 11.64
C GLU A 628 -11.41 -22.42 10.40
N ALA A 629 -12.22 -22.44 9.34
CA ALA A 629 -12.00 -21.62 8.16
C ALA A 629 -12.07 -20.12 8.50
N ALA A 630 -13.09 -19.71 9.26
CA ALA A 630 -13.25 -18.34 9.73
C ALA A 630 -12.09 -17.89 10.63
N ILE A 631 -11.67 -18.71 11.59
CA ILE A 631 -10.53 -18.42 12.47
C ILE A 631 -9.23 -18.27 11.67
N THR A 632 -9.00 -19.16 10.71
CA THR A 632 -7.83 -19.07 9.82
C THR A 632 -7.88 -17.79 8.99
N ALA A 633 -9.07 -17.38 8.54
CA ALA A 633 -9.27 -16.13 7.81
C ALA A 633 -8.99 -14.89 8.69
N VAL A 634 -9.42 -14.90 9.97
CA VAL A 634 -9.08 -13.84 10.95
C VAL A 634 -7.59 -13.80 11.24
N GLU A 635 -6.95 -14.94 11.43
CA GLU A 635 -5.50 -15.01 11.68
C GLU A 635 -4.71 -14.49 10.49
N THR A 636 -5.11 -14.84 9.27
CA THR A 636 -4.52 -14.34 8.03
C THR A 636 -4.81 -12.85 7.86
N SER A 637 -6.04 -12.37 8.09
CA SER A 637 -6.38 -10.93 8.00
C SER A 637 -5.58 -10.05 8.96
N CYS A 638 -5.15 -10.62 10.09
CA CYS A 638 -4.38 -9.92 11.10
C CYS A 638 -2.86 -9.99 10.88
N THR A 639 -2.36 -10.89 10.02
CA THR A 639 -1.00 -10.71 9.49
C THR A 639 -0.94 -9.44 8.65
N PHE A 640 -2.06 -9.01 8.03
CA PHE A 640 -2.14 -7.89 7.09
C PHE A 640 -2.31 -6.48 7.68
N ALA A 641 -2.90 -6.31 8.87
CA ALA A 641 -3.25 -4.96 9.37
C ALA A 641 -2.05 -4.01 9.64
N ALA A 642 -2.20 -2.75 9.22
CA ALA A 642 -1.21 -1.67 9.39
C ALA A 642 -0.99 -1.24 10.85
N SER A 643 -2.03 -1.23 11.69
CA SER A 643 -1.92 -0.88 13.11
C SER A 643 -2.36 -2.03 14.02
N ASN A 644 -1.70 -2.17 15.16
CA ASN A 644 -2.03 -3.23 16.13
C ASN A 644 -3.39 -3.00 16.80
N GLN A 645 -3.85 -1.75 16.88
CA GLN A 645 -5.18 -1.43 17.37
C GLN A 645 -6.26 -1.93 16.39
N GLU A 646 -6.01 -1.92 15.07
CA GLU A 646 -6.91 -2.53 14.09
C GLU A 646 -6.86 -4.06 14.12
N LYS A 647 -5.68 -4.67 14.28
CA LYS A 647 -5.55 -6.14 14.51
C LYS A 647 -6.37 -6.56 15.72
N GLN A 648 -6.22 -5.84 16.82
CA GLN A 648 -6.96 -6.07 18.07
C GLN A 648 -8.46 -5.96 17.83
N LYS A 649 -8.94 -4.85 17.24
CA LYS A 649 -10.36 -4.67 16.93
C LYS A 649 -10.94 -5.79 16.05
N ARG A 650 -10.23 -6.19 14.98
CA ARG A 650 -10.65 -7.28 14.08
C ARG A 650 -10.78 -8.61 14.82
N ARG A 651 -9.87 -8.90 15.75
CA ARG A 651 -9.82 -10.14 16.53
C ARG A 651 -10.78 -10.17 17.72
N THR A 652 -10.94 -9.06 18.43
CA THR A 652 -11.92 -8.91 19.53
C THR A 652 -13.35 -9.03 18.99
N ALA A 653 -13.61 -8.53 17.77
CA ALA A 653 -14.88 -8.70 17.09
C ALA A 653 -15.24 -10.17 16.81
N GLN A 654 -14.25 -11.08 16.80
CA GLN A 654 -14.42 -12.48 16.40
C GLN A 654 -14.17 -13.49 17.53
N ILE A 655 -14.04 -13.04 18.78
CA ILE A 655 -13.91 -13.92 19.97
C ILE A 655 -15.06 -14.95 20.03
N GLY A 656 -16.28 -14.54 19.66
CA GLY A 656 -17.44 -15.42 19.65
C GLY A 656 -17.29 -16.63 18.71
N VAL A 657 -16.45 -16.55 17.66
CA VAL A 657 -16.18 -17.69 16.75
C VAL A 657 -15.36 -18.77 17.46
N TYR A 658 -14.38 -18.38 18.29
CA TYR A 658 -13.58 -19.32 19.08
C TYR A 658 -14.41 -19.99 20.17
N GLU A 659 -15.23 -19.22 20.89
CA GLU A 659 -16.14 -19.76 21.92
C GLU A 659 -17.08 -20.82 21.31
N LYS A 660 -17.66 -20.52 20.14
CA LYS A 660 -18.53 -21.45 19.41
C LYS A 660 -17.76 -22.67 18.87
N LEU A 661 -16.52 -22.52 18.42
CA LEU A 661 -15.67 -23.65 18.02
C LEU A 661 -15.40 -24.59 19.21
N VAL A 662 -14.98 -24.05 20.35
CA VAL A 662 -14.72 -24.84 21.57
C VAL A 662 -15.99 -25.60 21.98
N GLN A 663 -17.13 -24.92 22.00
CA GLN A 663 -18.42 -25.54 22.33
C GLN A 663 -18.81 -26.63 21.31
N ALA A 664 -18.62 -26.40 20.01
CA ALA A 664 -18.89 -27.40 18.97
C ALA A 664 -17.99 -28.63 19.13
N CYS A 665 -16.70 -28.45 19.44
CA CYS A 665 -15.77 -29.54 19.75
C CYS A 665 -16.24 -30.34 20.98
N ILE A 666 -16.62 -29.67 22.07
CA ILE A 666 -17.14 -30.33 23.27
C ILE A 666 -18.40 -31.14 22.96
N ASN A 667 -19.36 -30.55 22.23
CA ASN A 667 -20.62 -31.20 21.86
C ASN A 667 -20.42 -32.39 20.91
N SER A 668 -19.39 -32.35 20.06
CA SER A 668 -18.97 -33.48 19.22
C SER A 668 -18.29 -34.62 20.01
N GLY A 669 -17.91 -34.37 21.27
CA GLY A 669 -17.16 -35.28 22.12
C GLY A 669 -15.64 -35.29 21.88
N ASP A 670 -15.12 -34.42 21.01
CA ASP A 670 -13.70 -34.24 20.75
C ASP A 670 -13.09 -33.20 21.70
N ILE A 671 -12.98 -33.59 22.98
CA ILE A 671 -12.46 -32.72 24.04
C ILE A 671 -10.99 -32.36 23.81
N GLY A 672 -10.22 -33.24 23.16
CA GLY A 672 -8.82 -32.96 22.81
C GLY A 672 -8.71 -31.81 21.80
N ARG A 673 -9.54 -31.81 20.76
CA ARG A 673 -9.61 -30.70 19.81
C ARG A 673 -10.13 -29.42 20.47
N ALA A 674 -11.09 -29.51 21.40
CA ALA A 674 -11.56 -28.36 22.17
C ALA A 674 -10.41 -27.68 22.93
N LEU A 675 -9.58 -28.45 23.65
CA LEU A 675 -8.40 -27.92 24.35
C LEU A 675 -7.37 -27.31 23.39
N ALA A 676 -7.12 -27.96 22.24
CA ALA A 676 -6.23 -27.39 21.22
C ALA A 676 -6.74 -26.04 20.67
N SER A 677 -8.06 -25.91 20.49
CA SER A 677 -8.69 -24.64 20.07
C SER A 677 -8.59 -23.56 21.15
N VAL A 678 -8.68 -23.92 22.44
CA VAL A 678 -8.44 -23.01 23.56
C VAL A 678 -7.00 -22.48 23.54
N GLU A 679 -6.01 -23.36 23.40
CA GLU A 679 -4.60 -22.95 23.32
C GLU A 679 -4.32 -22.08 22.08
N ARG A 680 -4.95 -22.39 20.94
CA ARG A 680 -4.88 -21.53 19.74
C ARG A 680 -5.45 -20.14 20.00
N SER A 681 -6.54 -20.02 20.76
CA SER A 681 -7.11 -18.73 21.16
C SER A 681 -6.16 -17.93 22.06
N LYS A 682 -5.52 -18.60 23.03
CA LYS A 682 -4.61 -17.97 24.00
C LYS A 682 -3.35 -17.40 23.36
N SER A 683 -2.64 -18.19 22.54
CA SER A 683 -1.32 -17.84 21.98
C SER A 683 -1.31 -16.68 20.98
N ARG A 684 -2.46 -16.07 20.72
CA ARG A 684 -2.67 -14.96 19.79
C ARG A 684 -2.10 -13.63 20.29
N ASN A 685 -2.28 -13.32 21.58
CA ASN A 685 -2.00 -11.98 22.12
C ASN A 685 -0.52 -11.77 22.46
N LEU A 686 0.19 -12.83 22.89
CA LEU A 686 1.63 -12.80 23.11
C LEU A 686 2.38 -12.54 21.81
N ILE A 687 1.96 -13.18 20.72
CA ILE A 687 2.55 -12.96 19.39
C ILE A 687 2.38 -11.51 18.94
N GLU A 688 1.24 -10.90 19.26
CA GLU A 688 0.95 -9.50 18.93
C GLU A 688 1.81 -8.52 19.74
N LEU A 689 1.97 -8.75 21.04
CA LEU A 689 2.87 -7.93 21.87
C LEU A 689 4.34 -8.07 21.47
N LEU A 690 4.73 -9.27 21.03
CA LEU A 690 6.09 -9.56 20.58
C LEU A 690 6.37 -9.04 19.17
N ALA A 691 5.38 -9.01 18.28
CA ALA A 691 5.50 -8.41 16.95
C ALA A 691 5.68 -6.88 17.00
N ASN A 692 5.35 -6.22 18.12
CA ASN A 692 5.40 -4.76 18.31
C ASN A 692 6.78 -4.19 18.62
N ARG A 693 7.78 -5.05 18.81
CA ARG A 693 9.19 -4.64 18.83
C ARG A 693 9.92 -5.51 17.83
N ASP A 694 10.96 -4.98 17.20
CA ASP A 694 11.90 -5.76 16.39
C ASP A 694 12.59 -6.81 17.27
N ILE A 695 11.88 -7.87 17.62
CA ILE A 695 12.41 -9.00 18.37
C ILE A 695 13.22 -9.77 17.36
N TYR A 696 14.52 -9.84 17.66
CA TYR A 696 15.49 -10.59 16.90
C TYR A 696 15.62 -12.00 17.49
N PRO A 697 15.94 -12.99 16.64
CA PRO A 697 16.17 -14.35 17.11
C PRO A 697 17.41 -14.42 18.01
N LYS A 698 17.37 -15.34 18.98
CA LYS A 698 18.41 -15.47 20.02
C LYS A 698 19.51 -16.46 19.60
N GLY A 699 20.71 -16.32 20.18
CA GLY A 699 21.87 -17.14 19.86
C GLY A 699 22.81 -16.53 18.81
N ASP A 700 23.91 -17.24 18.51
CA ASP A 700 24.97 -16.80 17.59
C ASP A 700 24.52 -16.91 16.12
N ILE A 701 23.70 -15.95 15.70
CA ILE A 701 23.15 -15.90 14.34
C ILE A 701 24.02 -15.00 13.47
N PRO A 702 24.44 -15.46 12.28
CA PRO A 702 25.18 -14.64 11.33
C PRO A 702 24.49 -13.30 11.04
N PRO A 703 25.23 -12.16 11.05
CA PRO A 703 24.68 -10.83 10.77
C PRO A 703 23.96 -10.74 9.43
N GLU A 704 24.36 -11.56 8.45
CA GLU A 704 23.73 -11.65 7.13
C GLU A 704 22.29 -12.17 7.23
N ILE A 705 22.03 -13.15 8.11
CA ILE A 705 20.69 -13.71 8.32
C ILE A 705 19.78 -12.67 9.00
N LEU A 706 20.30 -11.91 9.95
CA LEU A 706 19.56 -10.82 10.61
C LEU A 706 19.23 -9.70 9.62
N THR A 707 20.17 -9.33 8.74
CA THR A 707 19.96 -8.32 7.70
C THR A 707 18.93 -8.78 6.66
N GLN A 708 18.97 -10.06 6.28
CA GLN A 708 17.96 -10.66 5.40
C GLN A 708 16.58 -10.70 6.07
N LEU A 709 16.51 -10.98 7.37
CA LEU A 709 15.27 -10.97 8.13
C LEU A 709 14.64 -9.58 8.12
N ASP A 710 15.43 -8.53 8.38
CA ASP A 710 14.96 -7.14 8.34
C ASP A 710 14.49 -6.73 6.94
N THR A 711 15.24 -7.13 5.91
CA THR A 711 14.89 -6.85 4.52
C THR A 711 13.58 -7.52 4.13
N LEU A 712 13.43 -8.82 4.41
CA LEU A 712 12.21 -9.58 4.09
C LEU A 712 11.02 -9.13 4.93
N ARG A 713 11.20 -8.76 6.21
CA ARG A 713 10.15 -8.18 7.04
C ARG A 713 9.62 -6.89 6.42
N ARG A 714 10.51 -5.95 6.07
CA ARG A 714 10.14 -4.69 5.40
C ARG A 714 9.47 -4.94 4.05
N GLU A 715 9.99 -5.88 3.26
CA GLU A 715 9.43 -6.24 1.96
C GLU A 715 8.02 -6.83 2.07
N VAL A 716 7.80 -7.77 3.00
CA VAL A 716 6.48 -8.36 3.28
C VAL A 716 5.53 -7.28 3.78
N THR A 717 5.92 -6.46 4.75
CA THR A 717 5.09 -5.36 5.27
C THR A 717 4.73 -4.34 4.20
N ALA A 718 5.66 -3.95 3.33
CA ALA A 718 5.38 -2.99 2.25
C ALA A 718 4.42 -3.57 1.21
N LYS A 719 4.63 -4.83 0.77
CA LYS A 719 3.72 -5.51 -0.18
C LYS A 719 2.35 -5.78 0.43
N GLN A 720 2.29 -6.03 1.73
CA GLN A 720 1.06 -6.16 2.50
C GLN A 720 0.30 -4.84 2.61
N GLN A 721 0.96 -3.73 2.92
CA GLN A 721 0.34 -2.40 2.93
C GLN A 721 -0.23 -2.04 1.56
N LEU A 722 0.50 -2.39 0.50
CA LEU A 722 0.01 -2.27 -0.86
C LEU A 722 -1.26 -3.11 -1.07
N LEU A 723 -1.25 -4.41 -0.71
CA LEU A 723 -2.45 -5.26 -0.78
C LEU A 723 -3.62 -4.76 0.07
N GLU A 724 -3.42 -4.23 1.28
CA GLU A 724 -4.50 -3.67 2.11
C GLU A 724 -5.13 -2.40 1.53
N THR A 725 -4.33 -1.59 0.83
CA THR A 725 -4.83 -0.43 0.10
C THR A 725 -5.72 -0.85 -1.07
N LEU A 726 -5.54 -2.08 -1.54
CA LEU A 726 -6.28 -2.68 -2.65
C LEU A 726 -7.45 -3.58 -2.18
N ASP A 727 -7.39 -4.16 -0.97
CA ASP A 727 -8.36 -5.10 -0.38
C ASP A 727 -9.31 -4.45 0.66
N ARG A 728 -9.26 -3.12 0.91
CA ARG A 728 -10.13 -2.45 1.89
C ARG A 728 -11.62 -2.55 1.48
N PRO A 729 -12.48 -3.23 2.25
CA PRO A 729 -13.93 -3.14 2.07
C PRO A 729 -14.42 -1.85 2.75
N THR A 730 -15.31 -1.13 2.09
CA THR A 730 -16.20 -0.12 2.67
C THR A 730 -17.03 -0.76 3.79
N THR A 731 -16.51 -0.84 5.02
CA THR A 731 -17.30 -1.28 6.18
C THR A 731 -18.18 -0.14 6.70
N THR A 732 -19.33 0.02 6.09
CA THR A 732 -20.60 0.31 6.78
C THR A 732 -21.64 -0.64 6.20
N ASN A 733 -22.24 -1.46 7.05
CA ASN A 733 -23.33 -2.38 6.69
C ASN A 733 -24.39 -1.69 5.82
N SER A 734 -24.36 -1.97 4.52
CA SER A 734 -25.48 -1.92 3.56
C SER A 734 -25.05 -2.74 2.33
N PRO A 735 -25.90 -3.63 1.80
CA PRO A 735 -25.46 -4.68 0.88
C PRO A 735 -25.37 -4.19 -0.57
N SER A 736 -24.22 -3.69 -1.01
CA SER A 736 -23.76 -3.70 -2.41
C SER A 736 -22.47 -2.93 -2.59
N ASP A 737 -21.43 -3.61 -3.07
CA ASP A 737 -20.38 -2.97 -3.87
C ASP A 737 -19.70 -4.06 -4.72
N THR A 738 -20.29 -4.36 -5.87
CA THR A 738 -19.56 -4.74 -7.08
C THR A 738 -20.24 -4.00 -8.23
N LEU A 739 -19.52 -3.10 -8.93
CA LEU A 739 -19.80 -2.64 -10.32
C LEU A 739 -18.51 -2.35 -11.12
N GLY A 740 -18.32 -3.06 -12.25
CA GLY A 740 -17.11 -3.12 -13.09
C GLY A 740 -16.95 -2.07 -14.22
N GLY A 741 -15.74 -2.01 -14.82
CA GLY A 741 -15.31 -1.12 -15.94
C GLY A 741 -15.70 -1.63 -17.35
N ASP A 742 -15.37 -0.99 -18.49
CA ASP A 742 -14.63 0.25 -18.85
C ASP A 742 -15.13 0.68 -20.26
N SER A 743 -15.21 1.99 -20.54
CA SER A 743 -15.11 2.54 -21.92
C SER A 743 -14.15 3.74 -21.87
N ARG A 744 -12.97 3.56 -22.49
CA ARG A 744 -11.76 4.43 -22.41
C ARG A 744 -12.05 5.92 -22.70
N GLY A 745 -11.43 6.90 -22.04
CA GLY A 745 -10.07 6.90 -21.50
C GLY A 745 -9.96 7.48 -20.09
N SER A 746 -9.88 6.57 -19.16
CA SER A 746 -9.43 6.68 -17.77
C SER A 746 -9.84 5.31 -17.29
N SER A 747 -8.98 4.31 -17.51
CA SER A 747 -9.23 3.01 -16.91
C SER A 747 -9.59 3.28 -15.46
N SER A 748 -10.70 2.77 -14.98
CA SER A 748 -10.81 2.46 -13.57
C SER A 748 -10.38 1.02 -13.52
N GLY A 749 -9.10 0.80 -13.77
CA GLY A 749 -8.46 -0.44 -13.45
C GLY A 749 -8.37 -0.49 -11.93
N GLY A 750 -9.45 -0.90 -11.27
CA GLY A 750 -9.24 -1.85 -10.18
C GLY A 750 -8.29 -2.87 -10.79
N LEU A 751 -7.08 -2.97 -10.22
CA LEU A 751 -6.03 -3.86 -10.71
C LEU A 751 -6.66 -5.10 -11.32
N THR A 752 -6.26 -5.46 -12.54
CA THR A 752 -6.74 -6.71 -13.12
C THR A 752 -6.56 -7.82 -12.08
N PRO A 753 -7.48 -8.79 -11.97
CA PRO A 753 -7.28 -9.93 -11.08
C PRO A 753 -5.89 -10.52 -11.24
N ASP A 754 -5.31 -10.47 -12.46
CA ASP A 754 -3.93 -10.85 -12.75
C ASP A 754 -2.86 -9.94 -12.14
N ALA A 755 -3.07 -8.62 -12.03
CA ALA A 755 -2.15 -7.69 -11.37
C ALA A 755 -2.26 -7.75 -9.83
N ILE A 756 -3.47 -7.83 -9.26
CA ILE A 756 -3.64 -8.19 -7.83
C ILE A 756 -3.04 -9.55 -7.58
N GLU A 757 -3.26 -10.52 -8.47
CA GLU A 757 -2.69 -11.85 -8.35
C GLU A 757 -1.17 -11.82 -8.48
N THR A 758 -0.59 -10.96 -9.30
CA THR A 758 0.86 -10.78 -9.41
C THR A 758 1.42 -10.20 -8.11
N ILE A 759 0.82 -9.13 -7.58
CA ILE A 759 1.22 -8.54 -6.29
C ILE A 759 1.00 -9.57 -5.16
N ARG A 760 -0.06 -10.37 -5.23
CA ARG A 760 -0.37 -11.44 -4.28
C ARG A 760 0.61 -12.61 -4.41
N GLN A 761 1.06 -12.95 -5.61
CA GLN A 761 2.10 -13.94 -5.87
C GLN A 761 3.47 -13.44 -5.39
N GLU A 762 3.77 -12.17 -5.58
CA GLU A 762 4.99 -11.55 -5.07
C GLU A 762 5.00 -11.45 -3.55
N TYR A 763 3.87 -11.08 -2.95
CA TYR A 763 3.66 -11.15 -1.51
C TYR A 763 3.85 -12.59 -1.02
N GLN A 764 3.20 -13.58 -1.66
CA GLN A 764 3.36 -15.00 -1.31
C GLN A 764 4.82 -15.46 -1.47
N LYS A 765 5.53 -14.98 -2.47
CA LYS A 765 6.94 -15.31 -2.70
C LYS A 765 7.84 -14.69 -1.63
N ALA A 766 7.59 -13.43 -1.24
CA ALA A 766 8.27 -12.76 -0.15
C ALA A 766 7.96 -13.46 1.20
N GLU A 767 6.72 -13.84 1.42
CA GLU A 767 6.27 -14.60 2.59
C GLU A 767 6.90 -15.99 2.63
N GLN A 768 6.97 -16.71 1.50
CA GLN A 768 7.65 -18.00 1.40
C GLN A 768 9.15 -17.88 1.66
N LYS A 769 9.80 -16.83 1.16
CA LYS A 769 11.20 -16.54 1.47
C LYS A 769 11.39 -16.25 2.95
N LEU A 770 10.51 -15.44 3.55
CA LEU A 770 10.51 -15.16 4.97
C LEU A 770 10.32 -16.44 5.79
N ASN A 771 9.36 -17.30 5.42
CA ASN A 771 9.12 -18.58 6.09
C ASN A 771 10.32 -19.53 5.98
N LYS A 772 10.96 -19.61 4.80
CA LYS A 772 12.22 -20.37 4.64
C LYS A 772 13.33 -19.81 5.50
N LEU A 773 13.46 -18.48 5.57
CA LEU A 773 14.45 -17.84 6.45
C LEU A 773 14.12 -18.09 7.92
N LEU A 774 12.85 -18.05 8.32
CA LEU A 774 12.39 -18.41 9.66
C LEU A 774 12.70 -19.88 9.96
N ASP A 775 12.59 -20.80 9.00
CA ASP A 775 12.99 -22.21 9.17
C ASP A 775 14.51 -22.37 9.33
N ILE A 776 15.31 -21.56 8.64
CA ILE A 776 16.77 -21.50 8.88
C ILE A 776 17.03 -20.96 10.28
N ILE A 777 16.39 -19.86 10.66
CA ILE A 777 16.50 -19.25 11.99
C ILE A 777 16.07 -20.22 13.08
N LYS A 778 15.07 -21.08 12.84
CA LYS A 778 14.66 -22.15 13.78
C LYS A 778 15.81 -23.09 14.14
N THR A 779 16.84 -23.23 13.30
CA THR A 779 18.02 -24.05 13.63
C THR A 779 18.94 -23.40 14.66
N TYR A 780 18.90 -22.06 14.77
CA TYR A 780 19.65 -21.26 15.74
C TYR A 780 18.79 -20.93 16.98
N ASP A 781 17.57 -20.45 16.75
CA ASP A 781 16.54 -20.20 17.76
C ASP A 781 15.24 -20.94 17.40
N PRO A 782 15.08 -22.20 17.85
CA PRO A 782 13.88 -23.00 17.62
C PRO A 782 12.60 -22.34 18.15
N THR A 783 12.75 -21.33 19.02
CA THR A 783 11.64 -20.70 19.73
C THR A 783 11.23 -19.36 19.16
N PHE A 784 11.90 -18.92 18.09
CA PHE A 784 11.65 -17.65 17.42
C PHE A 784 10.39 -17.66 16.56
N SER A 785 10.08 -18.76 15.85
CA SER A 785 8.89 -18.84 14.98
C SER A 785 7.58 -18.63 15.74
N LEU A 786 7.55 -19.07 17.00
CA LEU A 786 6.46 -18.90 17.94
C LEU A 786 6.17 -17.43 18.30
N THR A 787 7.04 -16.49 17.93
CA THR A 787 6.78 -15.04 18.04
C THR A 787 6.31 -14.39 16.77
N GLN A 788 6.30 -15.15 15.68
CA GLN A 788 5.98 -14.65 14.35
C GLN A 788 4.61 -15.15 13.90
N ARG A 789 4.17 -16.35 14.34
CA ARG A 789 2.88 -16.96 13.96
C ARG A 789 2.32 -17.86 15.07
N VAL A 790 0.99 -17.87 15.22
CA VAL A 790 0.30 -18.81 16.11
C VAL A 790 0.47 -20.21 15.55
N GLU A 791 1.25 -21.05 16.22
CA GLU A 791 1.39 -22.47 15.86
C GLU A 791 0.42 -23.29 16.72
N PRO A 792 -0.63 -23.93 16.17
CA PRO A 792 -1.58 -24.69 16.97
C PRO A 792 -0.92 -25.95 17.55
N ILE A 793 -0.98 -26.08 18.87
CA ILE A 793 -0.50 -27.28 19.59
C ILE A 793 -1.57 -28.38 19.55
N LYS A 794 -1.18 -29.59 19.16
CA LYS A 794 -2.12 -30.73 19.14
C LYS A 794 -2.29 -31.29 20.55
N PHE A 795 -3.46 -31.87 20.84
CA PHE A 795 -3.69 -32.55 22.12
C PHE A 795 -2.64 -33.62 22.45
N SER A 796 -2.21 -34.42 21.46
CA SER A 796 -1.15 -35.42 21.65
C SER A 796 0.17 -34.80 22.13
N GLU A 797 0.46 -33.58 21.70
CA GLU A 797 1.67 -32.85 22.10
C GLU A 797 1.51 -32.25 23.50
N ILE A 798 0.33 -31.73 23.84
CA ILE A 798 -0.01 -31.29 25.21
C ILE A 798 0.15 -32.46 26.18
N GLN A 799 -0.42 -33.63 25.86
CA GLN A 799 -0.29 -34.82 26.69
C GLN A 799 1.16 -35.30 26.80
N GLY A 800 1.95 -35.14 25.74
CA GLY A 800 3.38 -35.46 25.73
C GLY A 800 4.23 -34.59 26.67
N LEU A 801 3.70 -33.48 27.19
CA LEU A 801 4.37 -32.66 28.20
C LEU A 801 4.26 -33.27 29.61
N LEU A 802 3.37 -34.25 29.81
CA LEU A 802 3.05 -34.80 31.12
C LEU A 802 3.62 -36.22 31.26
N ASP A 803 4.42 -36.45 32.30
CA ASP A 803 4.84 -37.80 32.69
C ASP A 803 3.69 -38.60 33.32
N GLU A 804 3.90 -39.87 33.62
CA GLU A 804 2.85 -40.76 34.14
C GLU A 804 2.34 -40.42 35.55
N HIS A 805 2.99 -39.48 36.24
CA HIS A 805 2.69 -39.01 37.59
C HIS A 805 2.23 -37.54 37.62
N THR A 806 2.08 -36.90 36.46
CA THR A 806 1.70 -35.50 36.35
C THR A 806 0.30 -35.35 35.77
N ALA A 807 -0.49 -34.51 36.42
CA ALA A 807 -1.79 -34.05 35.91
C ALA A 807 -1.73 -32.55 35.57
N LEU A 808 -2.57 -32.13 34.65
CA LEU A 808 -2.70 -30.73 34.24
C LEU A 808 -4.16 -30.29 34.33
N ILE A 809 -4.40 -29.11 34.89
CA ILE A 809 -5.70 -28.44 34.86
C ILE A 809 -5.54 -27.12 34.14
N GLU A 810 -6.31 -26.95 33.07
CA GLU A 810 -6.34 -25.73 32.26
C GLU A 810 -7.73 -25.13 32.24
N TRP A 811 -7.83 -23.84 32.56
CA TRP A 811 -9.09 -23.12 32.53
C TRP A 811 -9.28 -22.36 31.21
N TYR A 812 -10.54 -22.16 30.86
CA TYR A 812 -11.00 -21.28 29.80
C TYR A 812 -12.34 -20.65 30.21
N CYS A 813 -12.41 -19.32 30.28
CA CYS A 813 -13.60 -18.60 30.71
C CYS A 813 -14.21 -17.86 29.51
N THR A 814 -15.40 -18.26 29.08
CA THR A 814 -16.17 -17.53 28.06
C THR A 814 -17.06 -16.49 28.73
N ARG A 815 -17.79 -15.71 27.93
CA ARG A 815 -18.80 -14.78 28.48
C ARG A 815 -19.96 -15.49 29.18
N GLU A 816 -20.13 -16.78 28.94
CA GLU A 816 -21.26 -17.57 29.43
C GLU A 816 -20.88 -18.58 30.50
N ARG A 817 -19.71 -19.24 30.41
CA ARG A 817 -19.33 -20.37 31.29
C ARG A 817 -17.83 -20.45 31.53
N ILE A 818 -17.44 -21.18 32.58
CA ILE A 818 -16.07 -21.57 32.88
C ILE A 818 -15.89 -23.04 32.50
N TYR A 819 -14.87 -23.32 31.70
CA TYR A 819 -14.45 -24.66 31.33
C TYR A 819 -13.13 -24.98 32.04
N ALA A 820 -13.01 -26.17 32.63
CA ALA A 820 -11.77 -26.66 33.20
C ALA A 820 -11.40 -28.01 32.60
N PHE A 821 -10.34 -28.04 31.80
CA PHE A 821 -9.81 -29.23 31.15
C PHE A 821 -8.82 -29.92 32.09
N VAL A 822 -9.09 -31.18 32.42
CA VAL A 822 -8.22 -32.04 33.22
C VAL A 822 -7.55 -33.04 32.29
N VAL A 823 -6.22 -33.00 32.21
CA VAL A 823 -5.40 -33.87 31.36
C VAL A 823 -4.52 -34.76 32.24
N LEU A 824 -4.53 -36.06 31.98
CA LEU A 824 -3.75 -37.05 32.72
C LEU A 824 -2.56 -37.56 31.91
N GLY A 825 -1.36 -37.49 32.48
CA GLY A 825 -0.15 -38.01 31.86
C GLY A 825 -0.04 -39.54 31.89
N GLY A 826 0.70 -40.10 30.93
CA GLY A 826 0.92 -41.55 30.80
C GLY A 826 -0.26 -42.40 30.34
N VAL A 827 -1.40 -41.79 29.95
CA VAL A 827 -2.58 -42.50 29.43
C VAL A 827 -2.49 -42.63 27.90
N LYS A 828 -1.91 -43.72 27.39
CA LYS A 828 -1.90 -44.00 25.94
C LYS A 828 -3.30 -44.42 25.47
N GLU A 829 -3.73 -43.94 24.30
CA GLU A 829 -4.98 -44.36 23.66
C GLU A 829 -5.07 -45.89 23.58
N ARG A 830 -6.06 -46.50 24.25
CA ARG A 830 -6.47 -47.87 23.89
C ARG A 830 -7.32 -47.79 22.63
N ASN A 831 -6.75 -48.31 21.54
CA ASN A 831 -7.32 -48.32 20.20
C ASN A 831 -8.81 -48.76 20.11
N PHE A 832 -9.57 -47.94 19.38
CA PHE A 832 -10.60 -48.25 18.36
C PHE A 832 -11.88 -49.05 18.72
N LEU A 833 -11.90 -49.89 19.76
CA LEU A 833 -13.08 -50.73 20.05
C LEU A 833 -14.19 -50.00 20.84
N LEU A 834 -13.88 -48.99 21.65
CA LEU A 834 -14.88 -48.26 22.45
C LEU A 834 -15.70 -47.22 21.67
N LYS A 835 -15.16 -46.66 20.58
CA LYS A 835 -15.85 -45.64 19.76
C LYS A 835 -17.10 -46.23 19.11
N ASN A 836 -17.02 -47.49 18.67
CA ASN A 836 -18.16 -48.24 18.14
C ASN A 836 -19.16 -48.65 19.22
N ILE A 837 -18.73 -48.98 20.43
CA ILE A 837 -19.62 -49.38 21.53
C ILE A 837 -20.40 -48.18 22.09
N LYS A 838 -19.79 -47.00 22.25
CA LYS A 838 -20.51 -45.77 22.65
C LYS A 838 -21.50 -45.30 21.59
N MET A 839 -21.14 -45.42 20.31
CA MET A 839 -22.04 -45.10 19.18
C MET A 839 -23.20 -46.10 19.08
N LEU A 840 -22.97 -47.38 19.41
CA LEU A 840 -24.01 -48.40 19.51
C LEU A 840 -24.96 -48.13 20.69
N LEU A 841 -24.42 -47.74 21.85
CA LEU A 841 -25.20 -47.38 23.04
C LEU A 841 -26.03 -46.10 22.84
N PHE A 842 -25.51 -45.11 22.13
CA PHE A 842 -26.25 -43.91 21.75
C PHE A 842 -27.38 -44.22 20.75
N LYS A 843 -27.11 -45.05 19.73
CA LYS A 843 -28.16 -45.55 18.81
C LYS A 843 -29.22 -46.41 19.50
N LEU A 844 -28.84 -47.17 20.55
CA LEU A 844 -29.77 -47.95 21.36
C LEU A 844 -30.63 -47.05 22.27
N SER A 845 -30.11 -45.92 22.77
CA SER A 845 -30.91 -44.95 23.54
C SER A 845 -31.96 -44.20 22.71
N THR A 846 -31.73 -44.05 21.41
CA THR A 846 -32.75 -43.51 20.48
C THR A 846 -33.81 -44.53 20.05
N LEU A 847 -33.57 -45.84 20.24
CA LEU A 847 -34.50 -46.92 19.91
C LEU A 847 -35.42 -47.31 21.08
N PHE A 848 -35.01 -47.02 22.32
CA PHE A 848 -35.82 -47.22 23.52
C PHE A 848 -36.11 -45.86 24.14
N ASN A 849 -37.35 -45.37 23.97
CA ASN A 849 -37.89 -44.16 24.60
C ASN A 849 -37.83 -44.27 26.14
N PHE A 850 -36.67 -44.01 26.73
CA PHE A 850 -36.56 -43.70 28.15
C PHE A 850 -36.97 -42.23 28.34
N PRO A 851 -37.79 -41.92 29.36
CA PRO A 851 -38.13 -40.53 29.65
C PRO A 851 -36.85 -39.78 30.02
N GLN A 852 -36.48 -38.80 29.19
CA GLN A 852 -35.44 -37.84 29.56
C GLN A 852 -36.00 -36.96 30.67
N LYS A 853 -35.37 -37.02 31.85
CA LYS A 853 -35.47 -35.93 32.81
C LYS A 853 -34.79 -34.72 32.20
N GLU A 854 -35.53 -33.63 32.05
CA GLU A 854 -34.97 -32.30 31.89
C GLU A 854 -34.04 -31.97 33.08
N ASP A 855 -32.92 -31.33 32.72
CA ASP A 855 -32.09 -30.42 33.50
C ASP A 855 -31.16 -30.97 34.60
N SER A 856 -30.07 -31.59 34.15
CA SER A 856 -28.71 -31.12 34.45
C SER A 856 -27.73 -31.93 33.60
N GLU A 857 -27.07 -31.28 32.63
CA GLU A 857 -25.91 -31.91 31.98
C GLU A 857 -24.91 -32.33 33.06
N PRO A 858 -24.31 -33.54 32.99
CA PRO A 858 -23.30 -33.92 33.96
C PRO A 858 -22.17 -32.88 33.90
N PRO A 859 -21.73 -32.31 35.03
CA PRO A 859 -20.75 -31.24 35.05
C PRO A 859 -19.39 -31.68 34.49
N PHE A 860 -19.19 -32.98 34.24
CA PHE A 860 -17.93 -33.57 33.82
C PHE A 860 -18.10 -34.47 32.58
N LEU A 861 -17.52 -34.06 31.45
CA LEU A 861 -17.50 -34.83 30.20
C LEU A 861 -16.14 -35.49 29.99
N ARG A 862 -16.13 -36.81 29.72
CA ARG A 862 -14.91 -37.59 29.49
C ARG A 862 -14.56 -37.73 28.01
N GLY A 863 -13.39 -37.24 27.62
CA GLY A 863 -12.79 -37.43 26.30
C GLY A 863 -11.98 -38.72 26.18
N ALA A 864 -11.49 -38.99 24.96
CA ALA A 864 -10.56 -40.08 24.69
C ALA A 864 -9.13 -39.70 25.11
N GLY A 865 -8.29 -40.68 25.48
CA GLY A 865 -6.88 -40.42 25.78
C GLY A 865 -6.61 -39.75 27.14
N GLY A 866 -7.50 -39.88 28.13
CA GLY A 866 -7.22 -39.38 29.49
C GLY A 866 -7.45 -37.87 29.70
N ILE A 867 -8.24 -37.23 28.82
CA ILE A 867 -8.74 -35.86 29.01
C ILE A 867 -10.21 -35.85 29.44
N SER A 868 -10.58 -34.85 30.23
CA SER A 868 -11.95 -34.53 30.59
C SER A 868 -12.15 -33.03 30.72
N VAL A 869 -13.38 -32.56 30.55
CA VAL A 869 -13.73 -31.15 30.74
C VAL A 869 -14.84 -31.04 31.78
N TRP A 870 -14.64 -30.14 32.74
CA TRP A 870 -15.68 -29.68 33.64
C TRP A 870 -16.29 -28.39 33.11
N ILE A 871 -17.62 -28.25 33.23
CA ILE A 871 -18.37 -27.09 32.71
C ILE A 871 -19.15 -26.48 33.87
N SER A 872 -18.94 -25.19 34.13
CA SER A 872 -19.64 -24.46 35.19
C SER A 872 -21.10 -24.17 34.84
N THR A 873 -21.87 -23.77 35.85
CA THR A 873 -23.14 -23.08 35.61
C THR A 873 -22.88 -21.67 35.02
N PRO A 874 -23.85 -21.07 34.32
CA PRO A 874 -23.68 -19.72 33.77
C PRO A 874 -23.40 -18.64 34.82
N GLU A 875 -23.92 -18.80 36.03
CA GLU A 875 -23.77 -17.84 37.14
C GLU A 875 -22.33 -17.79 37.68
N ALA A 876 -21.58 -18.88 37.54
CA ALA A 876 -20.22 -18.98 38.08
C ALA A 876 -19.26 -17.93 37.47
N TYR A 877 -19.42 -17.61 36.18
CA TYR A 877 -18.60 -16.58 35.54
C TYR A 877 -18.90 -15.19 36.12
N THR A 878 -20.18 -14.84 36.29
CA THR A 878 -20.57 -13.57 36.93
C THR A 878 -20.04 -13.47 38.36
N GLN A 879 -20.13 -14.55 39.13
CA GLN A 879 -19.59 -14.61 40.49
C GLN A 879 -18.06 -14.43 40.53
N LEU A 880 -17.34 -14.97 39.55
CA LEU A 880 -15.90 -14.77 39.40
C LEU A 880 -15.56 -13.30 39.13
N GLN A 881 -16.31 -12.64 38.24
CA GLN A 881 -16.12 -11.22 37.92
C GLN A 881 -16.37 -10.32 39.15
N GLU A 882 -17.44 -10.59 39.91
CA GLU A 882 -17.74 -9.87 41.16
C GLU A 882 -16.65 -10.08 42.22
N LEU A 883 -16.18 -11.32 42.38
CA LEU A 883 -15.10 -11.65 43.30
C LEU A 883 -13.81 -10.89 42.93
N ARG A 884 -13.45 -10.89 41.64
CA ARG A 884 -12.29 -10.15 41.13
C ARG A 884 -12.40 -8.67 41.46
N GLN A 885 -13.53 -8.03 41.13
CA GLN A 885 -13.73 -6.60 41.38
C GLN A 885 -13.57 -6.28 42.87
N THR A 886 -14.26 -7.04 43.72
CA THR A 886 -14.20 -6.86 45.18
C THR A 886 -12.78 -7.07 45.73
N TYR A 887 -12.09 -8.10 45.25
CA TYR A 887 -10.72 -8.42 45.65
C TYR A 887 -9.74 -7.29 45.29
N LEU A 888 -9.81 -6.76 44.06
CA LEU A 888 -8.93 -5.68 43.59
C LEU A 888 -9.23 -4.33 44.26
N ASP A 889 -10.51 -3.98 44.39
CA ASP A 889 -10.91 -2.70 45.01
C ASP A 889 -10.49 -2.63 46.48
N THR A 890 -10.71 -3.72 47.22
CA THR A 890 -10.29 -3.80 48.63
C THR A 890 -8.76 -3.82 48.78
N TYR A 891 -8.05 -4.50 47.89
CA TYR A 891 -6.58 -4.49 47.86
C TYR A 891 -6.03 -3.06 47.63
N ALA A 892 -6.59 -2.34 46.65
CA ALA A 892 -6.13 -1.00 46.28
C ALA A 892 -6.50 0.07 47.31
N GLN A 893 -7.70 0.00 47.91
CA GLN A 893 -8.24 1.07 48.74
C GLN A 893 -8.11 0.82 50.25
N LYS A 894 -8.19 -0.45 50.70
CA LYS A 894 -8.30 -0.82 52.13
C LYS A 894 -7.52 -2.11 52.43
N LYS A 895 -6.19 -2.05 52.31
CA LYS A 895 -5.30 -3.23 52.48
C LYS A 895 -5.53 -4.01 53.79
N SER A 896 -5.82 -3.36 54.91
CA SER A 896 -6.11 -4.04 56.19
C SER A 896 -7.38 -4.89 56.11
N HIS A 897 -8.43 -4.39 55.45
CA HIS A 897 -9.67 -5.12 55.26
C HIS A 897 -9.49 -6.27 54.28
N TRP A 898 -8.69 -6.07 53.23
CA TRP A 898 -8.31 -7.14 52.30
C TRP A 898 -7.59 -8.29 53.04
N GLU A 899 -6.68 -7.98 53.96
CA GLU A 899 -5.98 -8.99 54.77
C GLU A 899 -6.94 -9.78 55.68
N GLU A 900 -7.97 -9.13 56.25
CA GLU A 900 -8.99 -9.78 57.07
C GLU A 900 -9.91 -10.71 56.25
N GLN A 901 -10.25 -10.30 55.02
CA GLN A 901 -11.14 -11.05 54.13
C GLN A 901 -10.42 -12.10 53.27
N PHE A 902 -9.09 -12.18 53.36
CA PHE A 902 -8.27 -12.98 52.44
C PHE A 902 -8.71 -14.45 52.34
N ASN A 903 -8.94 -15.12 53.48
CA ASN A 903 -9.41 -16.51 53.47
C ASN A 903 -10.81 -16.66 52.88
N HIS A 904 -11.69 -15.67 53.09
CA HIS A 904 -13.03 -15.68 52.50
C HIS A 904 -12.95 -15.60 50.97
N TYR A 905 -12.05 -14.78 50.41
CA TYR A 905 -11.82 -14.75 48.96
C TYR A 905 -11.34 -16.10 48.42
N LEU A 906 -10.44 -16.80 49.13
CA LEU A 906 -9.96 -18.12 48.71
C LEU A 906 -11.06 -19.18 48.75
N HIS A 907 -11.89 -19.21 49.79
CA HIS A 907 -13.03 -20.14 49.86
C HIS A 907 -14.05 -19.85 48.75
N ARG A 908 -14.44 -18.57 48.56
CA ARG A 908 -15.37 -18.18 47.50
C ARG A 908 -14.82 -18.56 46.12
N LEU A 909 -13.52 -18.41 45.88
CA LEU A 909 -12.91 -18.84 44.62
C LEU A 909 -12.90 -20.37 44.46
N ALA A 910 -12.58 -21.11 45.52
CA ALA A 910 -12.58 -22.57 45.50
C ALA A 910 -13.98 -23.13 45.19
N ASP A 911 -15.02 -22.49 45.73
CA ASP A 911 -16.43 -22.81 45.48
C ASP A 911 -16.81 -22.50 44.03
N ILE A 912 -16.50 -21.30 43.53
CA ILE A 912 -16.79 -20.91 42.13
C ILE A 912 -16.14 -21.87 41.13
N LEU A 913 -14.92 -22.33 41.40
CA LEU A 913 -14.16 -23.23 40.53
C LEU A 913 -14.44 -24.73 40.78
N HIS A 914 -15.24 -25.08 41.79
CA HIS A 914 -15.49 -26.46 42.22
C HIS A 914 -14.20 -27.30 42.35
N ILE A 915 -13.17 -26.74 42.99
CA ILE A 915 -11.83 -27.37 43.04
C ILE A 915 -11.88 -28.80 43.57
N SER A 916 -12.68 -29.05 44.62
CA SER A 916 -12.85 -30.38 45.22
C SER A 916 -13.37 -31.42 44.21
N GLU A 917 -14.23 -31.02 43.27
CA GLU A 917 -14.71 -31.89 42.19
C GLU A 917 -13.64 -32.11 41.11
N LEU A 918 -12.91 -31.05 40.71
CA LEU A 918 -11.87 -31.12 39.69
C LEU A 918 -10.73 -32.06 40.08
N ILE A 919 -10.38 -32.10 41.37
CA ILE A 919 -9.28 -32.93 41.86
C ILE A 919 -9.72 -34.34 42.30
N ALA A 920 -11.03 -34.60 42.45
CA ALA A 920 -11.52 -35.91 42.87
C ALA A 920 -11.08 -37.07 41.94
N PRO A 921 -11.00 -36.89 40.60
CA PRO A 921 -10.46 -37.91 39.69
C PRO A 921 -8.94 -38.15 39.82
N LEU A 922 -8.21 -37.24 40.46
CA LEU A 922 -6.76 -37.30 40.60
C LEU A 922 -6.38 -38.14 41.82
N THR A 923 -6.19 -39.45 41.58
CA THR A 923 -5.71 -40.43 42.58
C THR A 923 -4.28 -40.14 43.03
N ASP A 924 -3.83 -40.75 44.14
CA ASP A 924 -2.46 -40.64 44.70
C ASP A 924 -1.32 -40.98 43.71
N LYS A 925 -1.64 -41.64 42.58
CA LYS A 925 -0.71 -41.85 41.45
C LYS A 925 -0.16 -40.52 40.91
N TYR A 926 -0.99 -39.49 40.81
CA TYR A 926 -0.63 -38.19 40.26
C TYR A 926 -0.07 -37.30 41.36
N ARG A 927 1.25 -37.26 41.44
CA ARG A 927 2.00 -36.61 42.52
C ARG A 927 2.32 -35.16 42.21
N GLN A 928 2.32 -34.74 40.94
CA GLN A 928 2.53 -33.35 40.51
C GLN A 928 1.28 -32.82 39.78
N LEU A 929 0.97 -31.55 40.03
CA LEU A 929 -0.11 -30.83 39.34
C LEU A 929 0.44 -29.59 38.64
N ILE A 930 0.12 -29.44 37.36
CA ILE A 930 0.37 -28.21 36.59
C ILE A 930 -0.95 -27.45 36.44
N LEU A 931 -0.94 -26.19 36.82
CA LEU A 931 -2.06 -25.27 36.68
C LEU A 931 -1.79 -24.33 35.52
N VAL A 932 -2.75 -24.23 34.60
CA VAL A 932 -2.77 -23.26 33.50
C VAL A 932 -3.98 -22.36 33.69
N PRO A 933 -3.86 -21.28 34.49
CA PRO A 933 -4.94 -20.34 34.73
C PRO A 933 -5.34 -19.61 33.43
N TYR A 934 -6.49 -18.94 33.46
CA TYR A 934 -6.95 -18.10 32.37
C TYR A 934 -7.37 -16.72 32.89
N ARG A 935 -6.87 -15.67 32.23
CA ARG A 935 -7.19 -14.25 32.52
C ARG A 935 -7.14 -13.94 34.02
N ASP A 936 -8.30 -13.64 34.62
CA ASP A 936 -8.47 -13.24 36.02
C ASP A 936 -7.89 -14.26 37.01
N LEU A 937 -7.86 -15.54 36.65
CA LEU A 937 -7.37 -16.59 37.53
C LEU A 937 -5.87 -16.49 37.85
N HIS A 938 -5.11 -15.76 37.03
CA HIS A 938 -3.70 -15.49 37.33
C HIS A 938 -3.48 -14.51 38.49
N LEU A 939 -4.52 -13.77 38.90
CA LEU A 939 -4.47 -12.87 40.05
C LEU A 939 -4.55 -13.60 41.40
N PHE A 940 -4.97 -14.87 41.37
CA PHE A 940 -5.27 -15.64 42.57
C PHE A 940 -4.24 -16.75 42.81
N PRO A 941 -3.90 -17.04 44.08
CA PRO A 941 -2.95 -18.08 44.41
C PRO A 941 -3.64 -19.45 44.42
N LEU A 942 -3.96 -19.98 43.23
CA LEU A 942 -4.67 -21.28 43.07
C LEU A 942 -4.07 -22.46 43.87
N HIS A 943 -2.75 -22.50 44.09
CA HIS A 943 -2.05 -23.53 44.85
C HIS A 943 -2.41 -23.56 46.35
N ILE A 944 -2.97 -22.46 46.89
CA ILE A 944 -3.45 -22.39 48.28
C ILE A 944 -4.98 -22.34 48.37
N LEU A 945 -5.70 -22.79 47.34
CA LEU A 945 -7.15 -22.94 47.47
C LEU A 945 -7.47 -24.01 48.53
N PRO A 946 -8.37 -23.71 49.48
CA PRO A 946 -8.77 -24.66 50.50
C PRO A 946 -9.50 -25.85 49.87
N LEU A 947 -9.25 -27.05 50.40
CA LEU A 947 -9.94 -28.28 50.01
C LEU A 947 -11.15 -28.59 50.90
N ASP A 948 -11.26 -27.92 52.04
CA ASP A 948 -12.36 -28.06 53.00
C ASP A 948 -13.47 -27.06 52.69
N ASN A 949 -14.72 -27.53 52.70
CA ASN A 949 -15.91 -26.73 52.36
C ASN A 949 -16.34 -25.72 53.45
N LEU A 950 -15.62 -25.64 54.57
CA LEU A 950 -15.93 -24.73 55.67
C LEU A 950 -14.66 -23.99 56.11
N PRO A 951 -14.73 -22.67 56.39
CA PRO A 951 -13.63 -21.97 57.03
C PRO A 951 -13.31 -22.63 58.38
N PRO A 952 -12.04 -22.72 58.79
CA PRO A 952 -11.66 -23.48 59.97
C PRO A 952 -12.30 -22.89 61.25
N ASP A 953 -13.31 -23.58 61.79
CA ASP A 953 -13.80 -23.35 63.15
C ASP A 953 -12.73 -23.82 64.14
N ASN A 954 -12.09 -22.88 64.83
CA ASN A 954 -11.25 -23.11 66.03
C ASN A 954 -10.13 -24.17 65.91
N GLY A 955 -9.13 -23.91 65.06
CA GLY A 955 -7.76 -24.36 65.32
C GLY A 955 -7.21 -25.54 64.50
N SER A 956 -7.94 -26.06 63.51
CA SER A 956 -7.35 -26.96 62.50
C SER A 956 -6.66 -26.16 61.39
N ASN A 957 -5.48 -26.62 60.96
CA ASN A 957 -4.76 -26.02 59.84
C ASN A 957 -5.48 -26.39 58.52
N PRO A 958 -5.95 -25.44 57.70
CA PRO A 958 -6.78 -25.72 56.52
C PRO A 958 -6.00 -26.49 55.44
N GLN A 959 -6.50 -27.61 54.93
CA GLN A 959 -5.76 -28.34 53.90
C GLN A 959 -5.81 -27.58 52.57
N TYR A 960 -4.65 -27.28 51.98
CA TYR A 960 -4.57 -26.54 50.72
C TYR A 960 -4.33 -27.48 49.53
N LEU A 961 -4.67 -27.01 48.33
CA LEU A 961 -4.45 -27.75 47.08
C LEU A 961 -3.00 -28.28 46.95
N ALA A 962 -2.00 -27.46 47.27
CA ALA A 962 -0.59 -27.86 47.23
C ALA A 962 -0.22 -28.99 48.20
N ASP A 963 -0.98 -29.19 49.27
CA ASP A 963 -0.73 -30.25 50.25
C ASP A 963 -1.10 -31.64 49.68
N LYS A 964 -2.02 -31.72 48.71
CA LYS A 964 -2.45 -32.98 48.08
C LYS A 964 -1.39 -33.60 47.15
N PHE A 965 -0.56 -32.78 46.52
CA PHE A 965 0.39 -33.22 45.49
C PHE A 965 1.81 -33.33 46.06
N ALA A 966 2.29 -34.56 46.26
CA ALA A 966 3.58 -34.84 46.89
C ALA A 966 4.77 -34.17 46.19
N ASP A 967 4.75 -34.12 44.85
CA ASP A 967 5.79 -33.55 44.00
C ASP A 967 5.52 -32.08 43.62
N GLY A 968 4.55 -31.45 44.29
CA GLY A 968 4.25 -30.02 44.23
C GLY A 968 3.25 -29.59 43.17
N VAL A 969 2.92 -28.30 43.19
CA VAL A 969 2.03 -27.62 42.23
C VAL A 969 2.83 -26.57 41.47
N LYS A 970 2.73 -26.58 40.14
CA LYS A 970 3.41 -25.64 39.24
C LYS A 970 2.39 -24.82 38.47
N TYR A 971 2.82 -23.65 38.02
CA TYR A 971 2.07 -22.80 37.10
C TYR A 971 2.72 -22.79 35.73
N ALA A 972 1.90 -22.82 34.69
CA ALA A 972 2.34 -22.54 33.33
C ALA A 972 1.45 -21.45 32.71
N PRO A 973 2.02 -20.49 31.95
CA PRO A 973 1.24 -19.49 31.21
C PRO A 973 0.27 -20.11 30.20
N SER A 974 0.74 -21.11 29.46
CA SER A 974 -0.02 -21.92 28.49
C SER A 974 0.70 -23.25 28.25
N CYS A 975 0.01 -24.24 27.68
CA CYS A 975 0.63 -25.50 27.30
C CYS A 975 1.65 -25.30 26.18
N GLN A 976 1.38 -24.39 25.23
CA GLN A 976 2.33 -24.02 24.19
C GLN A 976 3.62 -23.43 24.75
N PHE A 977 3.50 -22.56 25.77
CA PHE A 977 4.67 -21.98 26.42
C PHE A 977 5.43 -23.02 27.26
N LEU A 978 4.71 -23.90 27.97
CA LEU A 978 5.31 -25.03 28.70
C LEU A 978 6.12 -25.93 27.75
N GLN A 979 5.58 -26.24 26.57
CA GLN A 979 6.29 -26.99 25.53
C GLN A 979 7.57 -26.27 25.09
N LYS A 980 7.51 -24.95 24.85
CA LYS A 980 8.66 -24.14 24.45
C LYS A 980 9.79 -24.20 25.48
N VAL A 981 9.47 -23.96 26.75
CA VAL A 981 10.46 -23.99 27.83
C VAL A 981 11.02 -25.40 28.01
N SER A 982 10.19 -26.44 27.86
CA SER A 982 10.61 -27.84 28.01
C SER A 982 11.53 -28.32 26.88
N ARG A 983 11.42 -27.74 25.67
CA ARG A 983 12.21 -28.09 24.48
C ARG A 983 13.58 -27.40 24.41
N ARG A 984 13.81 -26.30 25.13
CA ARG A 984 15.14 -25.66 25.17
C ARG A 984 16.11 -26.61 25.86
N ASN A 985 17.17 -27.01 25.14
CA ASN A 985 18.16 -28.01 25.57
C ASN A 985 18.52 -27.83 27.05
N ARG A 986 18.01 -28.72 27.91
CA ARG A 986 18.58 -28.96 29.23
C ARG A 986 20.01 -29.44 28.97
N LYS A 987 21.02 -28.57 29.11
CA LYS A 987 22.34 -29.08 29.51
C LYS A 987 22.08 -29.76 30.85
N ASP A 988 22.09 -31.09 30.83
CA ASP A 988 21.53 -31.91 31.89
C ASP A 988 22.05 -31.50 33.27
N ILE A 989 21.12 -31.47 34.22
CA ILE A 989 21.35 -31.28 35.65
C ILE A 989 22.37 -32.30 36.20
N SER A 990 22.67 -33.38 35.45
CA SER A 990 23.55 -34.48 35.87
C SER A 990 25.04 -34.29 35.58
N ASP A 991 25.47 -33.41 34.67
CA ASP A 991 26.91 -33.34 34.29
C ASP A 991 27.78 -32.55 35.28
N ASN A 992 27.19 -31.77 36.17
CA ASN A 992 27.94 -31.10 37.25
C ASN A 992 28.25 -32.01 38.47
N THR A 993 27.93 -33.30 38.41
CA THR A 993 28.52 -34.26 39.34
C THR A 993 29.99 -34.58 39.01
N SER A 994 30.50 -34.08 37.87
CA SER A 994 31.90 -34.28 37.45
C SER A 994 32.81 -33.04 37.55
N ASN A 995 32.24 -31.82 37.63
CA ASN A 995 33.02 -30.57 37.77
C ASN A 995 32.62 -29.81 39.04
N ASN A 996 33.55 -29.76 39.98
CA ASN A 996 33.45 -29.24 41.34
C ASN A 996 33.35 -27.69 41.41
N THR A 997 32.52 -27.06 40.58
CA THR A 997 32.42 -25.59 40.44
C THR A 997 31.08 -25.05 40.96
N SER A 998 31.12 -24.11 41.92
CA SER A 998 29.92 -23.41 42.44
C SER A 998 29.13 -22.71 41.33
N PRO A 999 27.78 -22.76 41.32
CA PRO A 999 26.96 -22.15 40.28
C PRO A 999 27.05 -20.61 40.28
N ARG A 1000 26.89 -19.99 39.11
CA ARG A 1000 26.97 -18.52 38.97
C ARG A 1000 25.69 -17.85 39.46
N PHE A 1001 25.83 -16.91 40.40
CA PHE A 1001 24.73 -16.17 41.01
C PHE A 1001 24.85 -14.68 40.74
N PHE A 1002 23.76 -14.06 40.27
CA PHE A 1002 23.68 -12.62 40.04
C PHE A 1002 22.52 -12.02 40.84
N ALA A 1003 22.81 -11.02 41.67
CA ALA A 1003 21.78 -10.35 42.47
C ALA A 1003 21.74 -8.85 42.24
N ILE A 1004 20.52 -8.32 42.13
CA ILE A 1004 20.23 -6.89 42.30
C ILE A 1004 19.74 -6.68 43.72
N GLN A 1005 20.44 -5.85 44.48
CA GLN A 1005 20.20 -5.63 45.90
C GLN A 1005 19.70 -4.19 46.14
N ASN A 1006 18.41 -4.06 46.45
CA ASN A 1006 17.76 -2.86 46.98
C ASN A 1006 18.06 -1.54 46.22
N PRO A 1007 17.71 -1.42 44.92
CA PRO A 1007 18.09 -0.27 44.10
C PRO A 1007 17.51 1.07 44.56
N THR A 1008 16.37 1.04 45.27
CA THR A 1008 15.62 2.21 45.76
C THR A 1008 15.96 2.60 47.20
N GLU A 1009 16.72 1.76 47.91
CA GLU A 1009 17.15 1.96 49.30
C GLU A 1009 16.00 2.14 50.30
N ASP A 1010 14.79 1.67 49.97
CA ASP A 1010 13.57 1.78 50.79
C ASP A 1010 13.01 0.43 51.26
N LEU A 1011 13.71 -0.68 50.96
CA LEU A 1011 13.47 -2.01 51.49
C LEU A 1011 14.56 -2.33 52.52
N GLU A 1012 14.20 -2.42 53.80
CA GLU A 1012 15.13 -2.56 54.92
C GLU A 1012 15.77 -3.96 54.96
N TYR A 1013 15.03 -5.00 54.57
CA TYR A 1013 15.44 -6.40 54.70
C TYR A 1013 15.96 -7.01 53.41
N ALA A 1014 15.68 -6.41 52.25
CA ALA A 1014 16.23 -6.81 50.95
C ALA A 1014 17.77 -6.89 50.93
N ASP A 1015 18.45 -6.00 51.68
CA ASP A 1015 19.91 -6.05 51.85
C ASP A 1015 20.35 -7.34 52.56
N LEU A 1016 19.68 -7.68 53.67
CA LEU A 1016 19.97 -8.85 54.50
C LEU A 1016 19.63 -10.15 53.78
N GLU A 1017 18.56 -10.15 52.99
CA GLU A 1017 18.16 -11.28 52.14
C GLU A 1017 19.28 -11.69 51.19
N VAL A 1018 19.77 -10.75 50.36
CA VAL A 1018 20.86 -11.03 49.41
C VAL A 1018 22.15 -11.40 50.13
N GLN A 1019 22.46 -10.75 51.25
CA GLN A 1019 23.64 -11.05 52.06
C GLN A 1019 23.60 -12.47 52.65
N ALA A 1020 22.43 -12.95 53.07
CA ALA A 1020 22.25 -14.30 53.61
C ALA A 1020 22.35 -15.40 52.53
N ILE A 1021 21.96 -15.09 51.29
CA ILE A 1021 21.93 -16.05 50.17
C ILE A 1021 23.31 -16.17 49.50
N SER A 1022 23.98 -15.04 49.27
CA SER A 1022 25.20 -14.98 48.45
C SER A 1022 26.38 -15.88 48.88
N PRO A 1023 26.62 -16.21 50.17
CA PRO A 1023 27.72 -17.08 50.58
C PRO A 1023 27.68 -18.47 49.94
N ALA A 1024 26.47 -19.02 49.73
CA ALA A 1024 26.27 -20.33 49.11
C ALA A 1024 26.72 -20.42 47.65
N PHE A 1025 27.05 -19.27 47.02
CA PHE A 1025 27.42 -19.16 45.62
C PHE A 1025 28.84 -18.63 45.40
N GLN A 1026 29.61 -18.43 46.47
CA GLN A 1026 31.01 -18.00 46.36
C GLN A 1026 31.89 -19.10 45.72
N PRO A 1027 32.93 -18.73 44.93
CA PRO A 1027 33.37 -17.36 44.59
C PRO A 1027 32.62 -16.71 43.42
N HIS A 1028 31.57 -17.34 42.87
CA HIS A 1028 30.90 -16.93 41.63
C HIS A 1028 29.63 -16.09 41.84
N ALA A 1029 29.54 -15.38 42.97
CA ALA A 1029 28.42 -14.49 43.30
C ALA A 1029 28.73 -13.04 42.91
N ARG A 1030 27.94 -12.48 41.99
CA ARG A 1030 27.99 -11.08 41.56
C ARG A 1030 26.79 -10.32 42.13
N ILE A 1031 27.05 -9.23 42.85
CA ILE A 1031 26.00 -8.42 43.47
C ILE A 1031 26.12 -6.98 42.98
N LEU A 1032 25.00 -6.40 42.52
CA LEU A 1032 24.85 -4.97 42.27
C LEU A 1032 24.09 -4.33 43.45
N PRO A 1033 24.79 -3.62 44.36
CA PRO A 1033 24.17 -3.03 45.53
C PRO A 1033 23.64 -1.62 45.28
N LYS A 1034 22.43 -1.34 45.76
CA LYS A 1034 21.86 0.01 45.96
C LYS A 1034 22.00 0.87 44.72
N LYS A 1035 22.60 2.05 44.86
CA LYS A 1035 22.83 3.02 43.77
C LYS A 1035 23.65 2.47 42.60
N ALA A 1036 24.45 1.42 42.80
CA ALA A 1036 25.19 0.78 41.71
C ALA A 1036 24.30 -0.08 40.81
N ALA A 1037 23.12 -0.52 41.27
CA ALA A 1037 22.14 -1.27 40.50
C ALA A 1037 21.35 -0.38 39.52
N SER A 1038 22.05 0.34 38.66
CA SER A 1038 21.46 1.21 37.63
C SER A 1038 21.34 0.49 36.28
N LYS A 1039 20.48 0.99 35.40
CA LYS A 1039 20.37 0.48 34.03
C LYS A 1039 21.68 0.60 33.25
N ALA A 1040 22.44 1.67 33.49
CA ALA A 1040 23.75 1.87 32.86
C ALA A 1040 24.74 0.78 33.29
N ALA A 1041 24.77 0.43 34.58
CA ALA A 1041 25.63 -0.65 35.08
C ALA A 1041 25.26 -2.02 34.50
N LEU A 1042 23.97 -2.32 34.33
CA LEU A 1042 23.53 -3.56 33.67
C LEU A 1042 23.89 -3.63 32.18
N LYS A 1043 24.13 -2.50 31.52
CA LYS A 1043 24.56 -2.42 30.12
C LYS A 1043 26.09 -2.42 29.96
N GLU A 1044 26.84 -2.25 31.03
CA GLU A 1044 28.31 -2.33 31.00
C GLU A 1044 28.74 -3.75 30.64
N THR A 1045 29.66 -3.88 29.67
CA THR A 1045 30.00 -5.18 29.04
C THR A 1045 30.31 -6.31 30.03
N ALA A 1046 31.12 -6.04 31.05
CA ALA A 1046 31.48 -7.06 32.05
C ALA A 1046 30.27 -7.49 32.90
N THR A 1047 29.50 -6.53 33.40
CA THR A 1047 28.30 -6.80 34.21
C THR A 1047 27.18 -7.44 33.38
N ALA A 1048 27.03 -7.06 32.12
CA ALA A 1048 26.08 -7.68 31.18
C ALA A 1048 26.44 -9.15 30.91
N GLN A 1049 27.74 -9.47 30.76
CA GLN A 1049 28.22 -10.85 30.63
C GLN A 1049 27.97 -11.67 31.90
N ASP A 1050 28.22 -11.10 33.09
CA ASP A 1050 27.90 -11.75 34.37
C ASP A 1050 26.40 -12.02 34.50
N PHE A 1051 25.55 -11.05 34.11
CA PHE A 1051 24.10 -11.17 34.17
C PHE A 1051 23.54 -12.21 33.19
N GLN A 1052 23.98 -12.19 31.93
CA GLN A 1052 23.55 -13.17 30.90
C GLN A 1052 24.10 -14.58 31.17
N GLY A 1053 25.27 -14.68 31.79
CA GLY A 1053 25.90 -15.95 32.15
C GLY A 1053 25.42 -16.55 33.47
N ALA A 1054 24.59 -15.86 34.24
CA ALA A 1054 24.14 -16.32 35.56
C ALA A 1054 23.23 -17.56 35.44
N GLU A 1055 23.42 -18.52 36.35
CA GLU A 1055 22.50 -19.66 36.52
C GLU A 1055 21.33 -19.30 37.44
N TYR A 1056 21.59 -18.43 38.43
CA TYR A 1056 20.60 -17.97 39.39
C TYR A 1056 20.58 -16.45 39.39
N ILE A 1057 19.41 -15.88 39.11
CA ILE A 1057 19.21 -14.43 39.10
C ILE A 1057 18.21 -14.05 40.18
N HIS A 1058 18.58 -13.11 41.03
CA HIS A 1058 17.76 -12.70 42.16
C HIS A 1058 17.57 -11.18 42.20
N PHE A 1059 16.33 -10.72 42.04
CA PHE A 1059 15.96 -9.32 42.09
C PHE A 1059 15.27 -8.98 43.42
N ALA A 1060 16.01 -8.38 44.34
CA ALA A 1060 15.49 -7.84 45.59
C ALA A 1060 15.26 -6.32 45.43
N GLY A 1061 14.08 -5.93 44.93
CA GLY A 1061 13.76 -4.55 44.58
C GLY A 1061 12.27 -4.30 44.43
N HIS A 1062 11.87 -3.34 43.58
CA HIS A 1062 10.47 -3.14 43.21
C HIS A 1062 10.23 -3.44 41.73
N GLY A 1063 9.04 -3.93 41.43
CA GLY A 1063 8.51 -3.98 40.07
C GLY A 1063 7.08 -3.47 40.07
N ALA A 1064 6.56 -3.18 38.88
CA ALA A 1064 5.15 -2.90 38.71
C ALA A 1064 4.68 -3.37 37.34
N PHE A 1065 3.38 -3.66 37.26
CA PHE A 1065 2.72 -3.95 36.00
C PHE A 1065 1.99 -2.71 35.48
N ASN A 1066 2.16 -2.40 34.20
CA ASN A 1066 1.47 -1.29 33.54
C ASN A 1066 0.29 -1.82 32.72
N PHE A 1067 -0.93 -1.66 33.25
CA PHE A 1067 -2.18 -2.14 32.65
C PHE A 1067 -2.58 -1.40 31.36
N VAL A 1068 -2.01 -0.21 31.09
CA VAL A 1068 -2.30 0.56 29.86
C VAL A 1068 -1.31 0.18 28.76
N SER A 1069 -0.07 -0.16 29.13
CA SER A 1069 0.98 -0.52 28.20
C SER A 1069 1.86 -1.61 28.81
N PRO A 1070 1.47 -2.89 28.71
CA PRO A 1070 2.15 -4.01 29.37
C PRO A 1070 3.65 -4.08 29.10
N LEU A 1071 4.10 -3.78 27.88
CA LEU A 1071 5.53 -3.77 27.52
C LEU A 1071 6.35 -2.72 28.28
N LEU A 1072 5.72 -1.68 28.81
CA LEU A 1072 6.35 -0.65 29.63
C LEU A 1072 6.37 -0.99 31.12
N SER A 1073 5.90 -2.18 31.51
CA SER A 1073 5.98 -2.68 32.90
C SER A 1073 7.43 -2.69 33.39
N PRO A 1074 7.79 -1.94 34.45
CA PRO A 1074 9.19 -1.78 34.84
C PRO A 1074 9.61 -2.68 36.00
N LEU A 1075 10.83 -3.21 35.93
CA LEU A 1075 11.67 -3.47 37.09
C LEU A 1075 12.42 -2.19 37.46
N VAL A 1076 12.26 -1.75 38.71
CA VAL A 1076 12.78 -0.47 39.19
C VAL A 1076 14.25 -0.60 39.54
N LEU A 1077 15.08 0.21 38.89
CA LEU A 1077 16.53 0.29 39.10
C LEU A 1077 16.92 1.62 39.74
N ALA A 1078 18.17 1.72 40.17
CA ALA A 1078 18.71 2.90 40.83
C ALA A 1078 18.61 4.13 39.92
N GLY A 1079 18.15 5.24 40.49
CA GLY A 1079 17.97 6.52 39.78
C GLY A 1079 16.65 6.68 39.03
N ALA A 1080 15.83 5.61 38.90
CA ALA A 1080 14.57 5.69 38.16
C ALA A 1080 13.45 6.44 38.90
N VAL A 1081 13.51 6.51 40.24
CA VAL A 1081 12.50 7.19 41.06
C VAL A 1081 12.85 8.67 41.21
N VAL A 1082 12.06 9.54 40.57
CA VAL A 1082 12.25 10.99 40.57
C VAL A 1082 11.23 11.70 41.48
N LYS A 1083 11.65 12.80 42.11
CA LYS A 1083 10.74 13.73 42.81
C LYS A 1083 10.17 14.70 41.77
N ARG A 1084 8.88 15.03 41.86
CA ARG A 1084 8.33 16.17 41.10
C ARG A 1084 9.00 17.44 41.63
N GLU A 1085 9.82 18.11 40.81
CA GLU A 1085 10.23 19.49 41.04
C GLU A 1085 9.18 20.41 40.41
N ASP A 1086 8.31 20.93 41.28
CA ASP A 1086 7.56 22.19 41.28
C ASP A 1086 7.30 22.94 39.95
N GLY A 1087 6.01 23.22 39.66
CA GLY A 1087 5.65 24.61 39.32
C GLY A 1087 5.08 24.98 37.94
N GLN A 1088 4.73 24.06 37.03
CA GLN A 1088 3.91 24.43 35.87
C GLN A 1088 2.58 23.68 35.86
N THR A 1089 1.54 24.44 36.19
CA THR A 1089 0.13 24.12 36.01
C THR A 1089 -0.19 24.00 34.53
N GLU A 1090 -0.40 22.78 34.04
CA GLU A 1090 -1.61 22.53 33.25
C GLU A 1090 -2.62 21.88 34.19
N SER A 1091 -3.73 22.58 34.36
CA SER A 1091 -4.81 22.32 35.29
C SER A 1091 -5.47 20.97 35.06
N LEU A 1092 -5.44 20.11 36.07
CA LEU A 1092 -6.53 19.17 36.35
C LEU A 1092 -7.21 19.64 37.65
N PRO A 1093 -8.55 19.73 37.68
CA PRO A 1093 -9.26 20.46 38.73
C PRO A 1093 -9.16 19.72 40.07
N ARG A 1094 -8.97 20.52 41.14
CA ARG A 1094 -9.12 20.08 42.53
C ARG A 1094 -10.59 19.79 42.80
N GLU A 1095 -10.95 18.56 43.15
CA GLU A 1095 -12.05 18.31 44.10
C GLU A 1095 -11.74 17.11 45.01
N ASN A 1096 -12.08 17.30 46.28
CA ASN A 1096 -12.15 16.26 47.30
C ASN A 1096 -13.33 15.34 46.98
N HIS A 1097 -13.10 14.07 46.60
CA HIS A 1097 -13.91 12.90 46.94
C HIS A 1097 -13.21 11.61 46.42
N PRO A 1098 -13.33 10.46 47.11
CA PRO A 1098 -12.69 9.21 46.71
C PRO A 1098 -13.69 8.29 45.99
N GLU A 1099 -13.57 8.10 44.68
CA GLU A 1099 -14.07 6.91 43.96
C GLU A 1099 -13.51 6.86 42.51
N PRO A 1100 -13.52 5.67 41.86
CA PRO A 1100 -12.85 5.38 40.60
C PRO A 1100 -13.78 5.59 39.39
N LYS A 1101 -13.26 6.20 38.31
CA LYS A 1101 -13.73 6.02 36.93
C LYS A 1101 -12.57 6.23 35.94
N PRO A 1102 -12.60 5.55 34.78
CA PRO A 1102 -11.48 5.50 33.84
C PRO A 1102 -11.45 6.73 32.93
N GLU A 1103 -10.27 6.93 32.33
CA GLU A 1103 -9.90 7.95 31.33
C GLU A 1103 -9.53 9.33 31.89
N PRO A 1104 -8.26 9.70 31.71
CA PRO A 1104 -7.95 10.57 30.58
C PRO A 1104 -7.10 9.86 29.53
N GLU A 1105 -7.19 10.34 28.29
CA GLU A 1105 -6.31 10.02 27.16
C GLU A 1105 -4.82 10.29 27.52
N LEU A 1106 -4.20 9.37 28.25
CA LEU A 1106 -2.76 9.25 28.32
C LEU A 1106 -2.34 8.54 27.05
N THR A 1107 -1.87 9.31 26.07
CA THR A 1107 -1.11 8.77 24.94
C THR A 1107 -0.08 7.78 25.49
N GLY A 1108 -0.14 6.52 25.03
CA GLY A 1108 0.51 5.34 25.62
C GLY A 1108 2.05 5.32 25.60
N ASN A 1109 2.70 6.48 25.60
CA ASN A 1109 4.14 6.65 25.43
C ASN A 1109 4.76 7.66 26.42
N SER A 1110 4.10 7.93 27.56
CA SER A 1110 4.69 8.79 28.58
C SER A 1110 5.93 8.11 29.19
N ARG A 1111 7.10 8.72 28.99
CA ARG A 1111 8.38 8.39 29.65
C ARG A 1111 8.24 8.25 31.17
N TYR A 1112 7.29 8.97 31.77
CA TYR A 1112 7.08 9.06 33.20
C TYR A 1112 5.73 8.47 33.61
N ILE A 1113 5.72 7.59 34.62
CA ILE A 1113 4.48 7.04 35.19
C ILE A 1113 4.35 7.34 36.70
N PRO A 1114 3.12 7.52 37.22
CA PRO A 1114 2.91 7.70 38.66
C PRO A 1114 3.50 6.57 39.50
N TRP A 1115 4.07 6.91 40.66
CA TRP A 1115 4.70 5.97 41.58
C TRP A 1115 4.27 6.18 43.04
N ARG A 1116 4.54 5.18 43.88
CA ARG A 1116 4.20 5.14 45.31
C ARG A 1116 4.63 6.42 46.05
N LYS A 1117 3.85 6.81 47.06
CA LYS A 1117 4.08 7.99 47.92
C LYS A 1117 4.21 9.31 47.14
N GLY A 1118 3.44 9.47 46.06
CA GLY A 1118 3.38 10.70 45.25
C GLY A 1118 4.62 10.97 44.40
N LYS A 1119 5.47 9.96 44.18
CA LYS A 1119 6.67 10.06 43.32
C LYS A 1119 6.32 9.71 41.87
N THR A 1120 7.31 9.79 40.99
CA THR A 1120 7.17 9.42 39.57
C THR A 1120 8.34 8.54 39.17
N LEU A 1121 8.11 7.62 38.23
CA LEU A 1121 9.11 6.69 37.73
C LEU A 1121 9.48 7.06 36.29
N ASP A 1122 10.77 7.23 36.02
CA ASP A 1122 11.31 7.36 34.65
C ASP A 1122 11.57 5.97 34.06
N LEU A 1123 10.74 5.59 33.08
CA LEU A 1123 10.82 4.28 32.43
C LEU A 1123 12.12 4.09 31.63
N THR A 1124 12.77 5.17 31.19
CA THR A 1124 14.04 5.07 30.46
C THR A 1124 15.18 4.54 31.33
N LEU A 1125 15.08 4.72 32.66
CA LEU A 1125 16.03 4.26 33.66
C LEU A 1125 15.64 2.93 34.31
N CYS A 1126 14.45 2.39 33.99
CA CYS A 1126 14.00 1.07 34.43
C CYS A 1126 14.41 -0.03 33.45
N TYR A 1127 14.29 -1.29 33.86
CA TYR A 1127 14.36 -2.44 32.94
C TYR A 1127 12.94 -2.92 32.64
N THR A 1128 12.47 -2.64 31.43
CA THR A 1128 11.05 -2.83 31.06
C THR A 1128 10.75 -4.23 30.51
N LEU A 1129 9.50 -4.68 30.55
CA LEU A 1129 9.06 -5.95 29.97
C LEU A 1129 9.45 -6.09 28.49
N GLY A 1130 9.31 -5.02 27.71
CA GLY A 1130 9.75 -5.02 26.32
C GLY A 1130 11.26 -5.19 26.13
N GLU A 1131 12.08 -4.80 27.12
CA GLU A 1131 13.53 -5.06 27.12
C GLU A 1131 13.83 -6.49 27.59
N LEU A 1132 13.05 -7.02 28.53
CA LEU A 1132 13.15 -8.42 28.97
C LEU A 1132 12.92 -9.41 27.82
N PHE A 1133 12.01 -9.12 26.88
CA PHE A 1133 11.81 -9.98 25.73
C PHE A 1133 13.04 -10.06 24.79
N GLN A 1134 13.84 -9.00 24.73
CA GLN A 1134 15.09 -8.94 23.95
C GLN A 1134 16.28 -9.57 24.67
N LEU A 1135 16.19 -9.76 25.99
CA LEU A 1135 17.25 -10.38 26.78
C LEU A 1135 17.42 -11.87 26.42
N ASP A 1136 18.66 -12.35 26.42
CA ASP A 1136 18.99 -13.76 26.28
C ASP A 1136 19.71 -14.28 27.54
N LEU A 1137 19.18 -15.34 28.13
CA LEU A 1137 19.63 -15.95 29.38
C LEU A 1137 19.90 -17.46 29.17
N PRO A 1138 20.90 -17.84 28.35
CA PRO A 1138 21.10 -19.21 27.91
C PRO A 1138 21.57 -20.17 29.01
N SER A 1139 22.13 -19.63 30.11
CA SER A 1139 22.61 -20.42 31.26
C SER A 1139 21.65 -20.38 32.45
N CYS A 1140 20.59 -19.57 32.39
CA CYS A 1140 19.73 -19.32 33.55
C CYS A 1140 18.87 -20.53 33.88
N ARG A 1141 18.76 -20.84 35.17
CA ARG A 1141 17.97 -21.94 35.73
C ARG A 1141 16.79 -21.42 36.54
N LEU A 1142 16.97 -20.30 37.24
CA LEU A 1142 15.95 -19.70 38.08
C LEU A 1142 16.10 -18.18 38.12
N VAL A 1143 14.99 -17.48 37.91
CA VAL A 1143 14.86 -16.07 38.26
C VAL A 1143 13.92 -15.94 39.45
N ILE A 1144 14.37 -15.26 40.50
CA ILE A 1144 13.52 -14.90 41.64
C ILE A 1144 13.27 -13.39 41.60
N LEU A 1145 12.01 -13.02 41.48
CA LEU A 1145 11.52 -11.66 41.66
C LEU A 1145 10.99 -11.57 43.10
N SER A 1146 11.90 -11.24 44.02
CA SER A 1146 11.57 -10.95 45.43
C SER A 1146 10.82 -9.60 45.56
N ALA A 1147 10.78 -8.84 44.46
CA ALA A 1147 10.06 -7.60 44.31
C ALA A 1147 8.52 -7.74 44.35
N CYS A 1148 7.87 -6.82 45.07
CA CYS A 1148 6.42 -6.74 45.24
C CYS A 1148 5.68 -6.71 43.89
N GLU A 1149 4.55 -7.42 43.78
CA GLU A 1149 3.58 -7.31 42.67
C GLU A 1149 4.12 -7.70 41.27
N THR A 1150 5.26 -8.37 41.21
CA THR A 1150 5.91 -8.78 39.95
C THR A 1150 5.22 -9.93 39.21
N GLY A 1151 4.29 -10.62 39.88
CA GLY A 1151 3.45 -11.67 39.29
C GLY A 1151 2.10 -11.19 38.77
N LEU A 1152 1.79 -9.90 38.85
CA LEU A 1152 0.56 -9.34 38.30
C LEU A 1152 0.53 -9.41 36.77
N VAL A 1153 -0.68 -9.51 36.23
CA VAL A 1153 -0.97 -9.62 34.80
C VAL A 1153 -2.00 -8.61 34.36
N ASP A 1154 -2.05 -8.33 33.06
CA ASP A 1154 -3.14 -7.56 32.46
C ASP A 1154 -4.48 -8.29 32.64
N PHE A 1155 -5.51 -7.55 33.04
CA PHE A 1155 -6.88 -8.05 33.24
C PHE A 1155 -7.90 -7.26 32.42
N SER A 1156 -7.45 -6.48 31.44
CA SER A 1156 -8.34 -5.80 30.50
C SER A 1156 -9.23 -6.82 29.76
N PRO A 1157 -10.47 -6.45 29.42
CA PRO A 1157 -11.37 -7.32 28.66
C PRO A 1157 -10.86 -7.66 27.26
N GLU A 1158 -9.83 -6.96 26.80
CA GLU A 1158 -9.26 -7.05 25.46
C GLU A 1158 -8.14 -8.09 25.38
N LEU A 1159 -7.47 -8.44 26.48
CA LEU A 1159 -6.37 -9.39 26.52
C LEU A 1159 -6.80 -10.73 27.14
N GLU A 1160 -6.62 -11.82 26.38
CA GLU A 1160 -6.98 -13.19 26.77
C GLU A 1160 -5.78 -14.02 27.28
N GLU A 1161 -4.55 -13.47 27.28
CA GLU A 1161 -3.32 -14.22 27.62
C GLU A 1161 -2.58 -13.66 28.86
N TYR A 1162 -1.82 -14.52 29.53
CA TYR A 1162 -0.91 -14.21 30.62
C TYR A 1162 0.26 -13.33 30.13
N ILE A 1163 0.26 -12.04 30.47
CA ILE A 1163 1.41 -11.15 30.22
C ILE A 1163 1.91 -10.62 31.56
N SER A 1164 3.15 -10.93 31.92
CA SER A 1164 3.78 -10.51 33.17
C SER A 1164 5.29 -10.32 33.00
N LEU A 1165 5.93 -9.67 33.99
CA LEU A 1165 7.39 -9.62 34.09
C LEU A 1165 8.00 -11.02 34.14
N GLY A 1166 7.33 -11.98 34.77
CA GLY A 1166 7.77 -13.37 34.82
C GLY A 1166 7.79 -14.04 33.45
N LEU A 1167 6.79 -13.79 32.60
CA LEU A 1167 6.80 -14.27 31.22
C LEU A 1167 7.99 -13.71 30.43
N GLY A 1168 8.36 -12.45 30.65
CA GLY A 1168 9.54 -11.82 30.05
C GLY A 1168 10.82 -12.62 30.30
N PHE A 1169 11.05 -13.06 31.54
CA PHE A 1169 12.21 -13.89 31.90
C PHE A 1169 12.14 -15.31 31.36
N LEU A 1170 10.96 -15.93 31.36
CA LEU A 1170 10.80 -17.24 30.76
C LEU A 1170 11.11 -17.20 29.26
N TYR A 1171 10.67 -16.13 28.59
CA TYR A 1171 11.01 -15.87 27.19
C TYR A 1171 12.51 -15.58 27.01
N ALA A 1172 13.11 -14.85 27.96
CA ALA A 1172 14.53 -14.54 28.00
C ALA A 1172 15.43 -15.78 28.03
N GLY A 1173 14.98 -16.89 28.63
CA GLY A 1173 15.77 -18.12 28.71
C GLY A 1173 15.58 -18.89 30.01
N ALA A 1174 15.03 -18.26 31.04
CA ALA A 1174 14.84 -18.89 32.33
C ALA A 1174 13.79 -20.01 32.25
N PRO A 1175 14.06 -21.24 32.74
CA PRO A 1175 13.06 -22.30 32.75
C PRO A 1175 12.10 -22.18 33.94
N ASN A 1176 12.50 -21.46 34.99
CA ASN A 1176 11.71 -21.26 36.20
C ASN A 1176 11.77 -19.79 36.63
N VAL A 1177 10.62 -19.24 36.99
CA VAL A 1177 10.50 -17.92 37.60
C VAL A 1177 9.64 -18.01 38.86
N ILE A 1178 10.12 -17.40 39.94
CA ILE A 1178 9.33 -17.20 41.16
C ILE A 1178 9.01 -15.71 41.28
N CYS A 1179 7.74 -15.37 41.37
CA CYS A 1179 7.25 -14.00 41.50
C CYS A 1179 6.06 -13.91 42.45
N SER A 1180 5.84 -12.73 43.05
CA SER A 1180 4.76 -12.49 44.02
C SER A 1180 3.52 -11.89 43.36
N LEU A 1181 2.33 -12.43 43.66
CA LEU A 1181 1.03 -11.91 43.21
C LEU A 1181 0.61 -10.60 43.90
N TRP A 1182 1.08 -10.32 45.11
CA TRP A 1182 0.82 -9.07 45.84
C TRP A 1182 2.06 -8.56 46.58
N ALA A 1183 1.98 -7.36 47.14
CA ALA A 1183 3.05 -6.80 47.96
C ALA A 1183 3.10 -7.46 49.34
N VAL A 1184 4.01 -8.43 49.50
CA VAL A 1184 4.32 -9.13 50.75
C VAL A 1184 5.18 -8.24 51.67
N ASN A 1185 5.08 -8.45 52.98
CA ASN A 1185 5.93 -7.78 53.95
C ASN A 1185 7.42 -8.12 53.74
N ASP A 1186 8.28 -7.10 53.69
CA ASP A 1186 9.72 -7.21 53.39
C ASP A 1186 10.47 -8.22 54.29
N LEU A 1187 10.21 -8.21 55.61
CA LEU A 1187 10.81 -9.18 56.53
C LEU A 1187 10.32 -10.61 56.28
N SER A 1188 9.02 -10.80 56.01
CA SER A 1188 8.48 -12.11 55.63
C SER A 1188 9.09 -12.63 54.33
N THR A 1189 9.26 -11.77 53.34
CA THR A 1189 9.92 -12.09 52.07
C THR A 1189 11.36 -12.53 52.29
N ALA A 1190 12.16 -11.75 53.03
CA ALA A 1190 13.55 -12.08 53.32
C ALA A 1190 13.70 -13.46 53.99
N ILE A 1191 12.86 -13.75 54.99
CA ILE A 1191 12.86 -15.05 55.68
C ILE A 1191 12.51 -16.19 54.71
N LEU A 1192 11.44 -16.02 53.91
CA LEU A 1192 11.02 -17.02 52.94
C LEU A 1192 12.10 -17.28 51.87
N MET A 1193 12.72 -16.22 51.33
CA MET A 1193 13.73 -16.35 50.28
C MET A 1193 15.01 -17.03 50.77
N VAL A 1194 15.48 -16.67 51.98
CA VAL A 1194 16.62 -17.37 52.60
C VAL A 1194 16.28 -18.85 52.81
N LYS A 1195 15.08 -19.14 53.34
CA LYS A 1195 14.65 -20.52 53.56
C LYS A 1195 14.50 -21.30 52.26
N LEU A 1196 13.98 -20.67 51.20
CA LEU A 1196 13.85 -21.26 49.87
C LEU A 1196 15.22 -21.70 49.32
N TYR A 1197 16.24 -20.83 49.37
CA TYR A 1197 17.57 -21.19 48.91
C TYR A 1197 18.22 -22.31 49.74
N GLU A 1198 17.92 -22.39 51.04
CA GLU A 1198 18.34 -23.54 51.86
C GLU A 1198 17.66 -24.84 51.44
N GLU A 1199 16.34 -24.81 51.22
CA GLU A 1199 15.59 -25.98 50.75
C GLU A 1199 16.02 -26.41 49.35
N MET A 1200 16.45 -25.48 48.48
CA MET A 1200 16.97 -25.82 47.15
C MET A 1200 18.25 -26.66 47.19
N GLN A 1201 18.99 -26.67 48.30
CA GLN A 1201 20.16 -27.56 48.48
C GLN A 1201 19.76 -28.99 48.89
N ILE A 1202 18.50 -29.17 49.33
CA ILE A 1202 17.99 -30.43 49.90
C ILE A 1202 17.00 -31.09 48.93
N GLN A 1203 16.12 -30.29 48.34
CA GLN A 1203 15.00 -30.77 47.53
C GLN A 1203 15.41 -31.00 46.07
N PRO A 1204 14.82 -32.00 45.39
CA PRO A 1204 15.20 -32.36 44.03
C PRO A 1204 14.63 -31.41 42.95
N SER A 1205 13.77 -30.45 43.31
CA SER A 1205 13.21 -29.48 42.38
C SER A 1205 12.90 -28.13 43.05
N ILE A 1206 12.87 -27.05 42.26
CA ILE A 1206 12.56 -25.69 42.72
C ILE A 1206 11.14 -25.60 43.29
N THR A 1207 10.18 -26.29 42.66
CA THR A 1207 8.78 -26.35 43.14
C THR A 1207 8.69 -26.99 44.52
N LEU A 1208 9.44 -28.07 44.75
CA LEU A 1208 9.49 -28.72 46.06
C LEU A 1208 10.18 -27.86 47.09
N ALA A 1209 11.26 -27.16 46.73
CA ALA A 1209 11.92 -26.21 47.62
C ALA A 1209 10.98 -25.06 48.03
N LEU A 1210 10.23 -24.50 47.08
CA LEU A 1210 9.22 -23.46 47.37
C LEU A 1210 8.11 -23.99 48.26
N LYS A 1211 7.54 -25.16 47.93
CA LYS A 1211 6.54 -25.82 48.77
C LYS A 1211 7.05 -26.04 50.19
N ALA A 1212 8.26 -26.58 50.35
CA ALA A 1212 8.87 -26.84 51.65
C ALA A 1212 9.08 -25.54 52.44
N ALA A 1213 9.57 -24.48 51.80
CA ALA A 1213 9.77 -23.17 52.44
C ALA A 1213 8.42 -22.54 52.86
N GLN A 1214 7.38 -22.64 52.03
CA GLN A 1214 6.03 -22.16 52.34
C GLN A 1214 5.39 -22.97 53.47
N GLN A 1215 5.51 -24.30 53.47
CA GLN A 1215 5.04 -25.17 54.54
C GLN A 1215 5.78 -24.90 55.85
N TRP A 1216 7.09 -24.62 55.79
CA TRP A 1216 7.87 -24.19 56.94
C TRP A 1216 7.37 -22.85 57.47
N MET A 1217 7.19 -21.83 56.62
CA MET A 1217 6.62 -20.53 57.04
C MET A 1217 5.26 -20.68 57.73
N ARG A 1218 4.42 -21.56 57.19
CA ARG A 1218 3.09 -21.84 57.73
C ARG A 1218 3.11 -22.50 59.10
N THR A 1219 4.08 -23.38 59.37
CA THR A 1219 4.09 -24.25 60.55
C THR A 1219 5.12 -23.87 61.61
N VAL A 1220 6.12 -23.06 61.25
CA VAL A 1220 7.22 -22.69 62.14
C VAL A 1220 6.71 -21.98 63.38
N THR A 1221 7.06 -22.53 64.53
CA THR A 1221 6.76 -21.92 65.82
C THR A 1221 7.77 -20.83 66.16
N LYS A 1222 7.42 -19.94 67.08
CA LYS A 1222 8.33 -18.91 67.61
C LYS A 1222 9.66 -19.53 68.05
N GLN A 1223 9.63 -20.67 68.72
CA GLN A 1223 10.85 -21.33 69.19
C GLN A 1223 11.72 -21.85 68.04
N GLU A 1224 11.11 -22.53 67.06
CA GLU A 1224 11.83 -23.07 65.90
C GLU A 1224 12.40 -21.95 65.03
N LEU A 1225 11.66 -20.85 64.85
CA LEU A 1225 12.13 -19.68 64.12
C LEU A 1225 13.34 -19.05 64.82
N ILE A 1226 13.28 -18.88 66.15
CA ILE A 1226 14.42 -18.37 66.92
C ILE A 1226 15.61 -19.31 66.81
N ASN A 1227 15.41 -20.63 66.85
CA ASN A 1227 16.48 -21.61 66.70
C ASN A 1227 17.12 -21.52 65.30
N TRP A 1228 16.31 -21.42 64.25
CA TRP A 1228 16.80 -21.28 62.87
C TRP A 1228 17.58 -19.98 62.65
N LEU A 1229 17.18 -18.90 63.32
CA LEU A 1229 17.88 -17.60 63.30
C LEU A 1229 19.16 -17.57 64.16
N ASN A 1230 19.42 -18.60 64.98
CA ASN A 1230 20.65 -18.75 65.78
C ASN A 1230 21.41 -20.03 65.39
N PRO A 1231 21.96 -20.10 64.17
CA PRO A 1231 22.76 -21.25 63.77
C PRO A 1231 24.07 -21.35 64.57
N SER A 1232 24.71 -22.53 64.53
CA SER A 1232 26.06 -22.73 65.09
C SER A 1232 27.06 -21.76 64.45
N GLU A 1233 28.03 -21.26 65.23
CA GLU A 1233 29.05 -20.28 64.79
C GLU A 1233 29.84 -20.70 63.53
N SER A 1234 29.82 -21.98 63.15
CA SER A 1234 30.44 -22.52 61.94
C SER A 1234 29.67 -22.31 60.63
N GLN A 1235 28.45 -21.74 60.65
CA GLN A 1235 27.71 -21.41 59.43
C GLN A 1235 28.04 -20.00 58.92
N GLU A 1236 28.43 -19.87 57.65
CA GLU A 1236 28.86 -18.59 57.05
C GLU A 1236 27.80 -17.48 57.10
N ASN A 1237 26.50 -17.82 57.19
CA ASN A 1237 25.39 -16.86 57.27
C ASN A 1237 24.96 -16.50 58.71
N ALA A 1238 25.64 -17.02 59.74
CA ALA A 1238 25.27 -16.81 61.15
C ALA A 1238 25.14 -15.33 61.58
N PRO A 1239 26.07 -14.42 61.20
CA PRO A 1239 25.96 -13.00 61.58
C PRO A 1239 24.74 -12.29 60.96
N ILE A 1240 24.30 -12.74 59.79
CA ILE A 1240 23.18 -12.11 59.06
C ILE A 1240 21.84 -12.62 59.61
N LYS A 1241 21.75 -13.92 59.92
CA LYS A 1241 20.58 -14.49 60.63
C LYS A 1241 20.38 -13.88 62.02
N GLN A 1242 21.47 -13.54 62.71
CA GLN A 1242 21.40 -12.79 63.97
C GLN A 1242 20.78 -11.39 63.77
N LYS A 1243 21.14 -10.67 62.70
CA LYS A 1243 20.51 -9.36 62.36
C LYS A 1243 19.03 -9.50 62.03
N LEU A 1244 18.63 -10.56 61.32
CA LEU A 1244 17.21 -10.84 61.08
C LEU A 1244 16.47 -11.11 62.41
N ARG A 1245 17.10 -11.82 63.36
CA ARG A 1245 16.54 -12.06 64.70
C ARG A 1245 16.22 -10.80 65.48
N GLU A 1246 17.11 -9.81 65.45
CA GLU A 1246 16.94 -8.54 66.16
C GLU A 1246 15.66 -7.80 65.75
N ASN A 1247 15.21 -8.02 64.50
CA ASN A 1247 14.04 -7.38 63.91
C ASN A 1247 12.76 -8.23 63.97
N VAL A 1248 12.85 -9.50 64.37
CA VAL A 1248 11.68 -10.37 64.59
C VAL A 1248 11.05 -10.04 65.94
N HIS A 1249 10.14 -9.07 65.96
CA HIS A 1249 9.46 -8.60 67.17
C HIS A 1249 8.23 -9.45 67.55
N LEU A 1250 8.47 -10.58 68.21
CA LEU A 1250 7.41 -11.52 68.63
C LEU A 1250 6.90 -11.33 70.07
N GLY A 1251 7.47 -10.39 70.84
CA GLY A 1251 7.04 -10.03 72.19
C GLY A 1251 6.82 -11.22 73.13
N PHE A 1252 5.79 -11.14 73.99
CA PHE A 1252 5.38 -12.17 74.97
C PHE A 1252 4.56 -13.32 74.37
N LYS A 1253 4.53 -13.51 73.05
CA LYS A 1253 3.82 -14.64 72.43
C LYS A 1253 4.41 -15.98 72.92
N PRO A 1254 3.59 -17.03 73.13
CA PRO A 1254 4.06 -18.32 73.62
C PRO A 1254 4.99 -19.02 72.63
N SER A 1255 5.80 -19.99 73.09
CA SER A 1255 6.81 -20.68 72.26
C SER A 1255 6.22 -21.41 71.04
N HIS A 1256 4.98 -21.88 71.14
CA HIS A 1256 4.24 -22.55 70.06
C HIS A 1256 3.50 -21.60 69.11
N TYR A 1257 3.57 -20.27 69.33
CA TYR A 1257 2.93 -19.29 68.44
C TYR A 1257 3.54 -19.36 67.05
N GLN A 1258 2.73 -19.42 66.00
CA GLN A 1258 3.17 -19.48 64.61
C GLN A 1258 3.02 -18.10 63.95
N PRO A 1259 4.11 -17.30 63.86
CA PRO A 1259 4.02 -15.90 63.44
C PRO A 1259 3.67 -15.69 61.97
N TYR A 1260 3.95 -16.67 61.11
CA TYR A 1260 3.74 -16.60 59.66
C TYR A 1260 2.70 -17.63 59.17
N GLN A 1261 1.85 -18.14 60.07
CA GLN A 1261 0.81 -19.13 59.73
C GLN A 1261 -0.11 -18.66 58.60
N HIS A 1262 -0.48 -17.37 58.61
CA HIS A 1262 -1.41 -16.80 57.65
C HIS A 1262 -0.79 -16.71 56.23
N PRO A 1263 -1.48 -17.15 55.16
CA PRO A 1263 -0.91 -17.22 53.81
C PRO A 1263 -0.45 -15.88 53.22
N LYS A 1264 -0.93 -14.74 53.72
CA LYS A 1264 -0.49 -13.40 53.30
C LYS A 1264 1.05 -13.21 53.34
N HIS A 1265 1.75 -13.99 54.17
CA HIS A 1265 3.20 -13.93 54.34
C HIS A 1265 4.00 -14.76 53.34
N TRP A 1266 3.40 -15.75 52.67
CA TRP A 1266 4.13 -16.74 51.87
C TRP A 1266 3.40 -17.24 50.62
N GLY A 1267 2.07 -17.19 50.59
CA GLY A 1267 1.23 -17.71 49.49
C GLY A 1267 1.20 -16.84 48.23
N ALA A 1268 1.85 -15.67 48.25
CA ALA A 1268 1.95 -14.81 47.08
C ALA A 1268 2.86 -15.39 46.00
N PHE A 1269 3.82 -16.22 46.39
CA PHE A 1269 4.91 -16.66 45.52
C PHE A 1269 4.50 -17.92 44.75
N CYS A 1270 4.49 -17.81 43.43
CA CYS A 1270 4.18 -18.91 42.52
C CYS A 1270 5.44 -19.35 41.79
N ALA A 1271 5.65 -20.65 41.64
CA ALA A 1271 6.64 -21.20 40.72
C ALA A 1271 6.02 -21.35 39.32
N ILE A 1272 6.51 -20.53 38.37
CA ILE A 1272 6.03 -20.47 36.99
C ILE A 1272 7.11 -21.03 36.07
N GLY A 1273 6.77 -22.01 35.24
CA GLY A 1273 7.73 -22.65 34.31
C GLY A 1273 7.77 -24.17 34.38
N VAL A 1274 8.94 -24.76 34.12
CA VAL A 1274 9.18 -26.21 33.92
C VAL A 1274 9.89 -26.88 35.08
#